data_AF-A0A3P7DHJ1-F1
#
_entry.id   AF-A0A3P7DHJ1-F1
#
_cell.length_a   1.000
_cell.length_b   1.000
_cell.length_c   1.000
_cell.angle_alpha   90.00
_cell.angle_beta   90.00
_cell.angle_gamma   90.00
#
_symmetry.space_group_name_H-M   'P 1'
#
loop_
_entity.id
_entity.type
_entity.pdbx_description
1 polymer ?
#
loop_
_entity_poly.entity_id
_entity_poly.type
_entity_poly.pdbx_seq_one_letter_code
_entity_poly.pdbx_strand_id
1 'polypeptide(L)'
;MEGIRICRQGYPNRAPFHDFRKRYELLVDRGTIPPGFLDGKETVKRILAALEVDASLFRIGQSKVFFRSGVIAALEEMRDKELQHFVIQFQTYCRGYLARRAFKKLLQQVSAIRIIQRNGLAWSRLKDWNWWRLFAKVKPLLEVTASEQAIAAKESELKSLRDTLLQKEYTLSDYTTRIEQLANDRAELQKLLEEESVEKTEIEDMKDQLLSVKMQLEKQVETFRQKFEEKEAECVSVSAECKKLQDDAATLQNQLCEGNRKYEQLQLSYTSVDQKLRNITLEKDQCFETNEKMSKEKILLEGRLTTATEKIVAEEERNRQSVKLRAKLEAKITDYEEENTKIKKHIEVAEAANQKLTTEIRDIRDENEGLLMKLNELSAQLQKKDEELIAALTRSDEEQSQKQNLMRQTKELMLELQELKEDLENEKNLRIKSEKGKRDFMEELEALKQELMESQDKTQANVELRTEREKQYLSIKKELEETATQHEQNIAQLKAKHLQQLDSIRIENEQLKKQMQQVIKTKNRMENELQDKIAIIQRNQSAYLENERKKKNVENLLNEWQTKTRDAEKNATELKSALIKVQSEVERLTQELESSENVVLVLHKRVAAAETQITDLSDSTNLEKSQNEALRAKLRIQDDELESLQENKERNEFTIEKYEKEINSLKQQLTDTKKMNDAKLLLQAEELRKKLTKELETYKKELEQSEYARARNEKAKEKLLQENEDMLNELNRLRFNVREMEKKQRKFDQVLEEEKSNVTKVSAERDKLAQELRDRESNALVVAKETDFLKSRIAELENIRNTLQLDLDNAVTMKDDTGRSVLELDRMKRQLEIELANAKETITELEDNLQLTEDAKLRLDVTLQATNVELEKIRNDKERDDDERRKVMLRKLGDLENELDSERRAKLILVQQKRKLETDLHHSLEQLEAITTQKEDFSRQLRKCSLHLKDLQLEVEESKEAKDAALLRTQDMEKRMKSLEDELARATETNMQLAADRRRAERERDDAVEELNVKSGLMSAEDKKRLETKIYELEELLEEEQNNTELGNDKLKKAQIQLETLTTELAAERSLCEKLEADKQNFEKQCKDLKMALEEVDNDMRARNRGQVAALEAKLQAITEQYAQMEQERNVANRQIRRMEKKLSDTLMMNEEEKRNIEQLKETADRAIARHRQMRRQIEDLEEEACRERSKCRQLQRSIDDLNEANETLTRENAQLKSLAALARRSGLNRPSTSRFGSETDSIGRGTRSFGGDSTDLLRPNSGSTAGSYIGDDPDLTAS
;
A
#
# COMPACT_ATOMS: atom_id res chain seq x y z
N MET A 1 14.90 -12.75 -41.15
CA MET A 1 14.99 -12.53 -42.62
C MET A 1 16.34 -11.95 -43.06
N GLU A 2 16.84 -10.86 -42.47
CA GLU A 2 18.12 -10.22 -42.86
C GLU A 2 19.32 -11.17 -42.98
N GLY A 3 19.53 -12.06 -41.99
CA GLY A 3 20.64 -13.01 -42.00
C GLY A 3 20.61 -13.97 -43.21
N ILE A 4 19.42 -14.41 -43.61
CA ILE A 4 19.23 -15.25 -44.81
C ILE A 4 19.54 -14.45 -46.07
N ARG A 5 19.15 -13.17 -46.12
CA ARG A 5 19.43 -12.26 -47.26
C ARG A 5 20.94 -12.02 -47.44
N ILE A 6 21.68 -11.82 -46.34
CA ILE A 6 23.15 -11.66 -46.34
C ILE A 6 23.85 -12.97 -46.78
N CYS A 7 23.40 -14.12 -46.27
CA CYS A 7 23.91 -15.42 -46.72
C CYS A 7 23.68 -15.65 -48.21
N ARG A 8 22.50 -15.27 -48.76
CA ARG A 8 22.19 -15.34 -50.20
C ARG A 8 23.03 -14.40 -51.06
N GLN A 9 23.47 -13.26 -50.52
CA GLN A 9 24.48 -12.40 -51.16
C GLN A 9 25.89 -13.01 -51.13
N GLY A 10 26.05 -14.14 -50.43
CA GLY A 10 27.24 -14.99 -50.36
C GLY A 10 28.21 -14.64 -49.22
N TYR A 11 27.73 -14.04 -48.12
CA TYR A 11 28.51 -13.85 -46.90
C TYR A 11 27.96 -14.70 -45.73
N PRO A 12 28.17 -16.03 -45.72
CA PRO A 12 27.59 -16.91 -44.70
C PRO A 12 28.23 -16.74 -43.32
N ASN A 13 29.48 -16.30 -43.26
CA ASN A 13 30.27 -16.21 -42.04
C ASN A 13 30.22 -14.81 -41.45
N ARG A 14 30.06 -14.69 -40.12
CA ARG A 14 29.98 -13.40 -39.42
C ARG A 14 30.64 -13.47 -38.04
N ALA A 15 31.38 -12.42 -37.67
CA ALA A 15 32.03 -12.31 -36.37
C ALA A 15 31.78 -10.92 -35.75
N PRO A 16 31.43 -10.82 -34.45
CA PRO A 16 31.46 -9.55 -33.72
C PRO A 16 32.86 -8.93 -33.72
N PHE A 17 32.95 -7.60 -33.71
CA PHE A 17 34.24 -6.90 -33.78
C PHE A 17 35.21 -7.27 -32.64
N HIS A 18 34.71 -7.38 -31.41
CA HIS A 18 35.55 -7.73 -30.26
C HIS A 18 36.09 -9.17 -30.33
N ASP A 19 35.27 -10.13 -30.80
CA ASP A 19 35.69 -11.51 -31.03
C ASP A 19 36.71 -11.61 -32.15
N PHE A 20 36.47 -10.89 -33.25
CA PHE A 20 37.40 -10.83 -34.38
C PHE A 20 38.76 -10.27 -33.93
N ARG A 21 38.76 -9.17 -33.16
CA ARG A 21 39.98 -8.62 -32.57
C ARG A 21 40.71 -9.65 -31.70
N LYS A 22 40.03 -10.23 -30.70
CA LYS A 22 40.66 -11.21 -29.78
C LYS A 22 41.28 -12.40 -30.49
N ARG A 23 40.69 -12.87 -31.59
CA ARG A 23 41.19 -14.03 -32.33
C ARG A 23 42.35 -13.69 -33.26
N TYR A 24 42.24 -12.59 -34.00
CA TYR A 24 43.12 -12.31 -35.14
C TYR A 24 44.10 -11.15 -34.91
N GLU A 25 44.05 -10.44 -33.78
CA GLU A 25 45.08 -9.46 -33.38
C GLU A 25 46.46 -10.10 -33.22
N LEU A 26 46.53 -11.40 -32.91
CA LEU A 26 47.78 -12.16 -32.88
C LEU A 26 48.46 -12.27 -34.26
N LEU A 27 47.68 -12.21 -35.34
CA LEU A 27 48.19 -12.40 -36.70
C LEU A 27 48.89 -11.16 -37.27
N VAL A 28 48.82 -10.03 -36.59
CA VAL A 28 49.38 -8.76 -37.05
C VAL A 28 50.49 -8.31 -36.11
N ASP A 29 51.44 -7.55 -36.65
CA ASP A 29 52.59 -7.06 -35.87
C ASP A 29 52.16 -6.21 -34.66
N ARG A 30 52.99 -6.28 -33.60
CA ARG A 30 52.86 -5.50 -32.36
C ARG A 30 53.10 -4.01 -32.64
N GLY A 31 52.09 -3.36 -33.20
CA GLY A 31 52.13 -1.95 -33.61
C GLY A 31 50.97 -1.55 -34.52
N THR A 32 50.36 -2.52 -35.21
CA THR A 32 49.20 -2.31 -36.10
C THR A 32 48.01 -1.71 -35.36
N ILE A 33 47.78 -2.14 -34.11
CA ILE A 33 46.73 -1.60 -33.24
C ILE A 33 47.40 -0.80 -32.13
N PRO A 34 47.19 0.53 -32.06
CA PRO A 34 47.74 1.38 -31.01
C PRO A 34 47.25 0.94 -29.61
N PRO A 35 48.09 1.08 -28.56
CA PRO A 35 47.64 0.88 -27.20
C PRO A 35 46.57 1.93 -26.84
N GLY A 36 45.40 1.48 -26.36
CA GLY A 36 44.27 2.33 -25.99
C GLY A 36 42.93 1.84 -26.54
N PHE A 37 41.85 2.59 -26.27
CA PHE A 37 40.54 2.33 -26.87
C PHE A 37 40.54 2.76 -28.33
N LEU A 38 40.23 1.82 -29.23
CA LEU A 38 40.03 2.06 -30.65
C LEU A 38 38.67 1.48 -31.02
N ASP A 39 37.88 2.23 -31.79
CA ASP A 39 36.56 1.78 -32.24
C ASP A 39 36.65 0.39 -32.89
N GLY A 40 35.70 -0.50 -32.58
CA GLY A 40 35.74 -1.89 -33.01
C GLY A 40 35.72 -2.02 -34.53
N LYS A 41 35.00 -1.13 -35.23
CA LYS A 41 34.94 -1.10 -36.69
C LYS A 41 36.28 -0.72 -37.30
N GLU A 42 36.94 0.28 -36.72
CA GLU A 42 38.26 0.76 -37.14
C GLU A 42 39.36 -0.27 -36.84
N THR A 43 39.28 -0.93 -35.69
CA THR A 43 40.21 -1.99 -35.32
C THR A 43 40.16 -3.15 -36.31
N VAL A 44 38.95 -3.61 -36.66
CA VAL A 44 38.75 -4.68 -37.64
C VAL A 44 39.24 -4.28 -39.03
N LYS A 45 39.03 -3.03 -39.46
CA LYS A 45 39.59 -2.51 -40.71
C LYS A 45 41.12 -2.60 -40.72
N ARG A 46 41.78 -2.17 -39.65
CA ARG A 46 43.25 -2.19 -39.56
C ARG A 46 43.81 -3.61 -39.56
N ILE A 47 43.18 -4.53 -38.84
CA ILE A 47 43.56 -5.95 -38.86
C ILE A 47 43.42 -6.50 -40.29
N LEU A 48 42.28 -6.30 -40.95
CA LEU A 48 42.06 -6.83 -42.29
C LEU A 48 42.99 -6.21 -43.34
N ALA A 49 43.31 -4.92 -43.21
CA ALA A 49 44.27 -4.25 -44.06
C ALA A 49 45.70 -4.79 -43.85
N ALA A 50 46.12 -5.01 -42.61
CA ALA A 50 47.43 -5.56 -42.29
C ALA A 50 47.56 -7.04 -42.67
N LEU A 51 46.46 -7.79 -42.68
CA LEU A 51 46.40 -9.16 -43.20
C LEU A 51 46.22 -9.24 -44.73
N GLU A 52 46.18 -8.10 -45.42
CA GLU A 52 46.02 -7.99 -46.87
C GLU A 52 44.82 -8.79 -47.42
N VAL A 53 43.73 -8.87 -46.67
CA VAL A 53 42.53 -9.58 -47.13
C VAL A 53 41.85 -8.73 -48.20
N ASP A 54 41.63 -9.31 -49.39
CA ASP A 54 40.94 -8.62 -50.50
C ASP A 54 39.58 -8.07 -50.04
N ALA A 55 39.35 -6.78 -50.32
CA ALA A 55 38.11 -6.08 -50.03
C ALA A 55 36.87 -6.72 -50.69
N SER A 56 37.03 -7.55 -51.73
CA SER A 56 35.95 -8.33 -52.33
C SER A 56 35.42 -9.45 -51.42
N LEU A 57 36.24 -9.92 -50.48
CA LEU A 57 36.01 -11.11 -49.67
C LEU A 57 35.26 -10.86 -48.36
N PHE A 58 35.15 -9.61 -47.93
CA PHE A 58 34.49 -9.24 -46.69
C PHE A 58 33.63 -7.97 -46.79
N ARG A 59 32.71 -7.80 -45.85
CA ARG A 59 31.93 -6.56 -45.65
C ARG A 59 31.88 -6.23 -44.17
N ILE A 60 32.11 -4.97 -43.83
CA ILE A 60 32.09 -4.49 -42.44
C ILE A 60 30.74 -3.82 -42.17
N GLY A 61 29.92 -4.44 -41.32
CA GLY A 61 28.63 -3.90 -40.88
C GLY A 61 28.76 -2.87 -39.76
N GLN A 62 27.68 -2.68 -38.99
CA GLN A 62 27.70 -1.75 -37.85
C GLN A 62 28.30 -2.35 -36.57
N SER A 63 28.12 -3.64 -36.32
CA SER A 63 28.62 -4.32 -35.11
C SER A 63 29.37 -5.63 -35.39
N LYS A 64 29.37 -6.08 -36.65
CA LYS A 64 29.91 -7.37 -37.08
C LYS A 64 30.58 -7.25 -38.44
N VAL A 65 31.61 -8.07 -38.67
CA VAL A 65 32.23 -8.27 -39.98
C VAL A 65 31.69 -9.55 -40.61
N PHE A 66 31.47 -9.51 -41.92
CA PHE A 66 30.89 -10.58 -42.72
C PHE A 66 31.90 -11.05 -43.76
N PHE A 67 32.02 -12.35 -43.94
CA PHE A 67 33.02 -12.97 -44.81
C PHE A 67 32.37 -13.91 -45.81
N ARG A 68 32.93 -13.94 -47.03
CA ARG A 68 32.66 -14.98 -48.02
C ARG A 68 33.06 -16.36 -47.46
N SER A 69 32.50 -17.41 -48.04
CA SER A 69 32.87 -18.79 -47.71
C SER A 69 34.38 -19.01 -47.85
N GLY A 70 34.99 -19.77 -46.93
CA GLY A 70 36.41 -20.11 -46.95
C GLY A 70 37.35 -19.09 -46.28
N VAL A 71 36.99 -17.81 -46.18
CA VAL A 71 37.89 -16.77 -45.65
C VAL A 71 38.21 -16.98 -44.17
N ILE A 72 37.20 -17.28 -43.33
CA ILE A 72 37.44 -17.56 -41.90
C ILE A 72 38.31 -18.81 -41.72
N ALA A 73 38.13 -19.84 -42.55
CA ALA A 73 38.96 -21.04 -42.46
C ALA A 73 40.43 -20.73 -42.77
N ALA A 74 40.70 -19.88 -43.76
CA ALA A 74 42.05 -19.41 -44.06
C ALA A 74 42.64 -18.56 -42.91
N LEU A 75 41.83 -17.68 -42.29
CA LEU A 75 42.27 -16.89 -41.14
C LEU A 75 42.58 -17.76 -39.91
N GLU A 76 41.76 -18.78 -39.61
CA GLU A 76 42.03 -19.72 -38.50
C GLU A 76 43.26 -20.60 -38.81
N GLU A 77 43.49 -21.01 -40.06
CA GLU A 77 44.71 -21.75 -40.43
C GLU A 77 45.97 -20.90 -40.24
N MET A 78 45.94 -19.61 -40.60
CA MET A 78 47.04 -18.69 -40.30
C MET A 78 47.25 -18.54 -38.79
N ARG A 79 46.16 -18.48 -38.02
CA ARG A 79 46.20 -18.31 -36.57
C ARG A 79 46.80 -19.53 -35.88
N ASP A 80 46.43 -20.72 -36.31
CA ASP A 80 46.99 -21.96 -35.78
C ASP A 80 48.49 -22.08 -36.07
N LYS A 81 48.95 -21.63 -37.25
CA LYS A 81 50.39 -21.56 -37.58
C LYS A 81 51.16 -20.61 -36.67
N GLU A 82 50.64 -19.40 -36.43
CA GLU A 82 51.28 -18.44 -35.51
C GLU A 82 51.25 -18.93 -34.04
N LEU A 83 50.12 -19.49 -33.59
CA LEU A 83 50.02 -20.09 -32.26
C LEU A 83 51.02 -21.24 -32.09
N GLN A 84 51.16 -22.10 -33.09
CA GLN A 84 52.16 -23.17 -33.07
C GLN A 84 53.58 -22.60 -32.97
N HIS A 85 53.91 -21.56 -33.74
CA HIS A 85 55.20 -20.90 -33.67
C HIS A 85 55.48 -20.33 -32.27
N PHE A 86 54.52 -19.61 -31.69
CA PHE A 86 54.60 -19.07 -30.32
C PHE A 86 54.81 -20.17 -29.27
N VAL A 87 54.05 -21.26 -29.37
CA VAL A 87 54.17 -22.40 -28.44
C VAL A 87 55.56 -23.05 -28.57
N ILE A 88 56.08 -23.23 -29.78
CA ILE A 88 57.42 -23.77 -30.01
C ILE A 88 58.51 -22.84 -29.44
N GLN A 89 58.41 -21.53 -29.65
CA GLN A 89 59.34 -20.56 -29.06
C GLN A 89 59.32 -20.62 -27.53
N PHE A 90 58.12 -20.62 -26.94
CA PHE A 90 57.96 -20.73 -25.49
C PHE A 90 58.58 -22.02 -24.94
N GLN A 91 58.28 -23.17 -25.56
CA GLN A 91 58.89 -24.44 -25.18
C GLN A 91 60.42 -24.44 -25.34
N THR A 92 60.94 -23.77 -26.37
CA THR A 92 62.39 -23.62 -26.59
C THR A 92 63.04 -22.81 -25.47
N TYR A 93 62.43 -21.71 -25.05
CA TYR A 93 62.88 -20.93 -23.88
C TYR A 93 62.88 -21.78 -22.61
N CYS A 94 61.82 -22.55 -22.35
CA CYS A 94 61.72 -23.43 -21.19
C CYS A 94 62.79 -24.53 -21.22
N ARG A 95 62.96 -25.25 -22.34
CA ARG A 95 63.98 -26.29 -22.50
C ARG A 95 65.39 -25.73 -22.35
N GLY A 96 65.66 -24.57 -22.93
CA GLY A 96 66.94 -23.88 -22.80
C GLY A 96 67.25 -23.46 -21.35
N TYR A 97 66.26 -22.95 -20.62
CA TYR A 97 66.41 -22.62 -19.20
C TYR A 97 66.73 -23.86 -18.36
N LEU A 98 66.00 -24.96 -18.55
CA LEU A 98 66.23 -26.23 -17.85
C LEU A 98 67.62 -26.80 -18.15
N ALA A 99 68.04 -26.81 -19.42
CA ALA A 99 69.36 -27.30 -19.83
C ALA A 99 70.50 -26.48 -19.22
N ARG A 100 70.41 -25.14 -19.23
CA ARG A 100 71.41 -24.26 -18.59
C ARG A 100 71.50 -24.50 -17.08
N ARG A 101 70.36 -24.72 -16.42
CA ARG A 101 70.33 -25.05 -14.98
C ARG A 101 71.00 -26.40 -14.69
N ALA A 102 70.74 -27.41 -15.51
CA ALA A 102 71.39 -28.72 -15.39
C ALA A 102 72.90 -28.63 -15.66
N PHE A 103 73.31 -27.89 -16.70
CA PHE A 103 74.72 -27.66 -17.01
C PHE A 103 75.46 -26.94 -15.87
N LYS A 104 74.86 -25.90 -15.27
CA LYS A 104 75.45 -25.19 -14.13
C LYS A 104 75.68 -26.12 -12.93
N LYS A 105 74.73 -27.03 -12.66
CA LYS A 105 74.90 -28.08 -11.64
C LYS A 105 76.03 -29.05 -12.00
N LEU A 106 76.13 -29.49 -13.26
CA LEU A 106 77.20 -30.37 -13.71
C LEU A 106 78.57 -29.70 -13.58
N LEU A 107 78.68 -28.41 -13.93
CA LEU A 107 79.92 -27.64 -13.80
C LEU A 107 80.37 -27.54 -12.34
N GLN A 108 79.43 -27.28 -11.43
CA GLN A 108 79.67 -27.26 -9.99
C GLN A 108 80.12 -28.64 -9.49
N GLN A 109 79.47 -29.72 -9.95
CA GLN A 109 79.85 -31.10 -9.60
C GLN A 109 81.25 -31.45 -10.12
N VAL A 110 81.60 -31.11 -11.36
CA VAL A 110 82.93 -31.36 -11.93
C VAL A 110 84.01 -30.56 -11.19
N SER A 111 83.73 -29.29 -10.87
CA SER A 111 84.63 -28.46 -10.08
C SER A 111 84.84 -29.06 -8.68
N ALA A 112 83.75 -29.43 -8.00
CA ALA A 112 83.81 -30.09 -6.70
C ALA A 112 84.60 -31.41 -6.75
N ILE A 113 84.36 -32.26 -7.76
CA ILE A 113 85.10 -33.53 -7.95
C ILE A 113 86.59 -33.25 -8.12
N ARG A 114 86.97 -32.28 -8.98
CA ARG A 114 88.40 -31.93 -9.18
C ARG A 114 89.04 -31.39 -7.91
N ILE A 115 88.33 -30.55 -7.16
CA ILE A 115 88.81 -30.01 -5.88
C ILE A 115 89.00 -31.15 -4.88
N ILE A 116 88.02 -32.04 -4.74
CA ILE A 116 88.09 -33.21 -3.84
C ILE A 116 89.25 -34.13 -4.24
N GLN A 117 89.42 -34.42 -5.52
CA GLN A 117 90.53 -35.26 -6.01
C GLN A 117 91.90 -34.61 -5.74
N ARG A 118 92.03 -33.31 -6.03
CA ARG A 118 93.29 -32.58 -5.82
C ARG A 118 93.63 -32.47 -4.33
N ASN A 119 92.63 -32.22 -3.49
CA ASN A 119 92.78 -32.20 -2.04
C ASN A 119 93.10 -33.60 -1.50
N GLY A 120 92.47 -34.65 -2.01
CA GLY A 120 92.77 -36.04 -1.64
C GLY A 120 94.21 -36.43 -1.96
N LEU A 121 94.71 -36.04 -3.14
CA LEU A 121 96.11 -36.26 -3.54
C LEU A 121 97.09 -35.45 -2.68
N ALA A 122 96.78 -34.18 -2.41
CA ALA A 122 97.61 -33.34 -1.55
C ALA A 122 97.65 -33.88 -0.11
N TRP A 123 96.51 -34.26 0.44
CA TRP A 123 96.41 -34.85 1.77
C TRP A 123 97.20 -36.15 1.88
N SER A 124 97.13 -37.02 0.86
CA SER A 124 97.91 -38.27 0.83
C SER A 124 99.43 -38.02 0.93
N ARG A 125 99.94 -36.91 0.38
CA ARG A 125 101.35 -36.51 0.48
C ARG A 125 101.69 -35.84 1.81
N LEU A 126 100.76 -35.09 2.37
CA LEU A 126 101.02 -34.21 3.52
C LEU A 126 100.71 -34.86 4.87
N LYS A 127 99.84 -35.89 4.94
CA LYS A 127 99.39 -36.49 6.20
C LYS A 127 100.51 -37.00 7.11
N ASP A 128 101.63 -37.42 6.53
CA ASP A 128 102.79 -37.95 7.25
C ASP A 128 103.89 -36.89 7.48
N TRP A 129 103.71 -35.67 6.98
CA TRP A 129 104.69 -34.59 7.13
C TRP A 129 104.51 -33.87 8.48
N ASN A 130 105.56 -33.88 9.31
CA ASN A 130 105.51 -33.32 10.66
C ASN A 130 105.13 -31.82 10.70
N TRP A 131 105.61 -31.03 9.73
CA TRP A 131 105.21 -29.63 9.58
C TRP A 131 103.72 -29.47 9.26
N TRP A 132 103.16 -30.36 8.43
CA TRP A 132 101.72 -30.35 8.17
C TRP A 132 100.92 -30.70 9.41
N ARG A 133 101.36 -31.64 10.26
CA ARG A 133 100.69 -31.97 11.53
C ARG A 133 100.71 -30.80 12.52
N LEU A 134 101.83 -30.08 12.59
CA LEU A 134 101.94 -28.86 13.40
C LEU A 134 101.03 -27.77 12.83
N PHE A 135 101.12 -27.50 11.52
CA PHE A 135 100.26 -26.54 10.85
C PHE A 135 98.78 -26.90 11.00
N ALA A 136 98.38 -28.17 10.91
CA ALA A 136 96.99 -28.59 11.12
C ALA A 136 96.49 -28.35 12.57
N LYS A 137 97.39 -28.27 13.55
CA LYS A 137 97.07 -27.88 14.94
C LYS A 137 97.08 -26.36 15.15
N VAL A 138 97.94 -25.63 14.44
CA VAL A 138 98.08 -24.17 14.58
C VAL A 138 97.13 -23.41 13.66
N LYS A 139 96.78 -23.96 12.50
CA LYS A 139 95.87 -23.36 11.51
C LYS A 139 94.51 -23.05 12.11
N PRO A 140 93.86 -23.90 12.92
CA PRO A 140 92.64 -23.51 13.65
C PRO A 140 92.84 -22.25 14.50
N LEU A 141 94.00 -22.08 15.13
CA LEU A 141 94.33 -20.92 15.97
C LEU A 141 94.55 -19.63 15.15
N LEU A 142 95.13 -19.73 13.95
CA LEU A 142 95.26 -18.61 12.99
C LEU A 142 93.95 -18.34 12.25
N GLU A 143 93.15 -19.38 12.01
CA GLU A 143 91.78 -19.24 11.54
C GLU A 143 90.93 -18.59 12.61
N VAL A 144 91.21 -18.61 13.91
CA VAL A 144 90.47 -17.77 14.87
C VAL A 144 90.62 -16.28 14.53
N THR A 145 91.82 -15.76 14.25
CA THR A 145 92.01 -14.33 13.92
C THR A 145 91.54 -13.94 12.51
N ALA A 146 91.77 -14.80 11.51
CA ALA A 146 91.21 -14.59 10.17
C ALA A 146 89.69 -14.83 10.13
N SER A 147 89.18 -15.75 10.94
CA SER A 147 87.75 -15.97 11.13
C SER A 147 87.14 -14.82 11.90
N GLU A 148 87.80 -14.17 12.86
CA GLU A 148 87.27 -12.96 13.49
C GLU A 148 87.05 -11.84 12.48
N GLN A 149 88.02 -11.58 11.58
CA GLN A 149 87.82 -10.60 10.50
C GLN A 149 86.75 -11.05 9.49
N ALA A 150 86.72 -12.34 9.12
CA ALA A 150 85.70 -12.86 8.22
C ALA A 150 84.31 -12.91 8.87
N ILE A 151 84.23 -13.16 10.18
CA ILE A 151 83.03 -13.14 11.01
C ILE A 151 82.56 -11.70 11.12
N ALA A 152 83.42 -10.73 11.43
CA ALA A 152 83.06 -9.32 11.45
C ALA A 152 82.56 -8.82 10.08
N ALA A 153 83.23 -9.22 8.99
CA ALA A 153 82.78 -8.92 7.64
C ALA A 153 81.43 -9.59 7.33
N LYS A 154 81.25 -10.86 7.73
CA LYS A 154 79.99 -11.59 7.58
C LYS A 154 78.90 -11.09 8.51
N GLU A 155 79.21 -10.55 9.67
CA GLU A 155 78.30 -9.91 10.60
C GLU A 155 77.85 -8.57 10.04
N SER A 156 78.75 -7.79 9.43
CA SER A 156 78.39 -6.60 8.68
C SER A 156 77.50 -6.93 7.47
N GLU A 157 77.80 -8.00 6.73
CA GLU A 157 77.00 -8.46 5.60
C GLU A 157 75.64 -9.03 6.07
N LEU A 158 75.61 -9.76 7.19
CA LEU A 158 74.39 -10.28 7.81
C LEU A 158 73.55 -9.15 8.39
N LYS A 159 74.18 -8.11 8.93
CA LYS A 159 73.48 -6.92 9.42
C LYS A 159 72.87 -6.14 8.26
N SER A 160 73.62 -5.91 7.17
CA SER A 160 73.06 -5.27 5.98
C SER A 160 71.99 -6.12 5.30
N LEU A 161 72.15 -7.45 5.24
CA LEU A 161 71.15 -8.37 4.73
C LEU A 161 69.92 -8.44 5.65
N ARG A 162 70.08 -8.39 6.98
CA ARG A 162 68.98 -8.30 7.94
C ARG A 162 68.23 -6.99 7.77
N ASP A 163 68.92 -5.86 7.68
CA ASP A 163 68.30 -4.55 7.48
C ASP A 163 67.55 -4.51 6.14
N THR A 164 68.13 -5.09 5.08
CA THR A 164 67.48 -5.21 3.77
C THR A 164 66.29 -6.17 3.81
N LEU A 165 66.40 -7.30 4.50
CA LEU A 165 65.31 -8.27 4.69
C LEU A 165 64.17 -7.62 5.45
N LEU A 166 64.47 -6.90 6.54
CA LEU A 166 63.49 -6.20 7.37
C LEU A 166 62.79 -5.08 6.59
N GLN A 167 63.52 -4.34 5.74
CA GLN A 167 62.91 -3.42 4.78
C GLN A 167 61.99 -4.13 3.78
N LYS A 168 62.41 -5.28 3.24
CA LYS A 168 61.59 -6.05 2.29
C LYS A 168 60.36 -6.65 2.96
N GLU A 169 60.47 -7.16 4.18
CA GLU A 169 59.36 -7.65 4.99
C GLU A 169 58.38 -6.51 5.33
N TYR A 170 58.88 -5.33 5.70
CA TYR A 170 58.06 -4.14 5.90
C TYR A 170 57.31 -3.77 4.61
N THR A 171 57.99 -3.69 3.45
CA THR A 171 57.32 -3.39 2.18
C THR A 171 56.33 -4.47 1.75
N LEU A 172 56.61 -5.75 2.02
CA LEU A 172 55.68 -6.85 1.73
C LEU A 172 54.46 -6.79 2.65
N SER A 173 54.65 -6.47 3.92
CA SER A 173 53.56 -6.24 4.88
C SER A 173 52.69 -5.08 4.44
N ASP A 174 53.28 -3.96 4.01
CA ASP A 174 52.55 -2.80 3.47
C ASP A 174 51.76 -3.17 2.20
N TYR A 175 52.37 -3.92 1.26
CA TYR A 175 51.67 -4.37 0.06
C TYR A 175 50.55 -5.37 0.37
N THR A 176 50.75 -6.31 1.30
CA THR A 176 49.70 -7.26 1.73
C THR A 176 48.55 -6.51 2.38
N THR A 177 48.83 -5.58 3.29
CA THR A 177 47.81 -4.72 3.93
C THR A 177 47.07 -3.90 2.86
N ARG A 178 47.78 -3.39 1.86
CA ARG A 178 47.16 -2.63 0.76
C ARG A 178 46.31 -3.51 -0.16
N ILE A 179 46.71 -4.74 -0.42
CA ILE A 179 45.94 -5.72 -1.19
C ILE A 179 44.66 -6.11 -0.43
N GLU A 180 44.75 -6.34 0.88
CA GLU A 180 43.59 -6.62 1.73
C GLU A 180 42.62 -5.43 1.78
N GLN A 181 43.13 -4.20 1.92
CA GLN A 181 42.31 -2.98 1.80
C GLN A 181 41.62 -2.90 0.44
N LEU A 182 42.35 -3.05 -0.66
CA LEU A 182 41.77 -3.00 -2.01
C LEU A 182 40.78 -4.15 -2.27
N ALA A 183 40.98 -5.31 -1.65
CA ALA A 183 40.04 -6.44 -1.74
C ALA A 183 38.74 -6.14 -0.97
N ASN A 184 38.84 -5.52 0.20
CA ASN A 184 37.70 -5.06 0.99
C ASN A 184 36.95 -3.94 0.26
N ASP A 185 37.66 -2.91 -0.25
CA ASP A 185 37.10 -1.84 -1.05
C ASP A 185 36.38 -2.39 -2.31
N ARG A 186 36.97 -3.39 -2.98
CA ARG A 186 36.34 -4.05 -4.13
C ARG A 186 35.08 -4.80 -3.74
N ALA A 187 35.07 -5.48 -2.59
CA ALA A 187 33.91 -6.20 -2.09
C ALA A 187 32.79 -5.24 -1.71
N GLU A 188 33.10 -4.12 -1.06
CA GLU A 188 32.14 -3.05 -0.74
C GLU A 188 31.57 -2.39 -2.00
N LEU A 189 32.43 -2.04 -2.97
CA LEU A 189 31.98 -1.48 -4.26
C LEU A 189 31.13 -2.48 -5.04
N GLN A 190 31.42 -3.78 -4.98
CA GLN A 190 30.62 -4.80 -5.64
C GLN A 190 29.26 -4.97 -4.95
N LYS A 191 29.20 -4.88 -3.62
CA LYS A 191 27.96 -4.85 -2.86
C LYS A 191 27.11 -3.62 -3.19
N LEU A 192 27.72 -2.43 -3.22
CA LEU A 192 27.04 -1.18 -3.62
C LEU A 192 26.53 -1.24 -5.06
N LEU A 193 27.29 -1.83 -5.99
CA LEU A 193 26.85 -2.00 -7.37
C LEU A 193 25.68 -2.99 -7.49
N GLU A 194 25.67 -4.07 -6.70
CA GLU A 194 24.55 -5.00 -6.64
C GLU A 194 23.29 -4.32 -6.05
N GLU A 195 23.44 -3.55 -4.98
CA GLU A 195 22.36 -2.74 -4.38
C GLU A 195 21.80 -1.70 -5.37
N GLU A 196 22.66 -0.92 -6.04
CA GLU A 196 22.24 0.05 -7.07
C GLU A 196 21.56 -0.65 -8.26
N SER A 197 22.03 -1.85 -8.64
CA SER A 197 21.41 -2.62 -9.73
C SER A 197 19.99 -3.10 -9.37
N VAL A 198 19.77 -3.50 -8.11
CA VAL A 198 18.45 -3.90 -7.60
C VAL A 198 17.54 -2.68 -7.50
N GLU A 199 18.02 -1.58 -6.91
CA GLU A 199 17.26 -0.32 -6.81
C GLU A 199 16.87 0.22 -8.19
N LYS A 200 17.77 0.15 -9.18
CA LYS A 200 17.47 0.52 -10.55
C LYS A 200 16.36 -0.35 -11.15
N THR A 201 16.40 -1.67 -10.95
CA THR A 201 15.32 -2.56 -11.43
C THR A 201 13.99 -2.28 -10.73
N GLU A 202 13.99 -1.97 -9.44
CA GLU A 202 12.78 -1.58 -8.70
C GLU A 202 12.21 -0.25 -9.21
N ILE A 203 13.06 0.74 -9.51
CA ILE A 203 12.66 2.01 -10.12
C ILE A 203 12.10 1.80 -11.54
N GLU A 204 12.71 0.94 -12.35
CA GLU A 204 12.21 0.59 -13.69
C GLU A 204 10.84 -0.11 -13.61
N ASP A 205 10.67 -1.08 -12.71
CA ASP A 205 9.39 -1.76 -12.46
C ASP A 205 8.32 -0.78 -11.94
N MET A 206 8.65 0.11 -11.01
CA MET A 206 7.74 1.15 -10.52
C MET A 206 7.36 2.13 -11.63
N LYS A 207 8.30 2.51 -12.50
CA LYS A 207 8.04 3.39 -13.65
C LYS A 207 7.08 2.72 -14.65
N ASP A 208 7.25 1.43 -14.92
CA ASP A 208 6.37 0.69 -15.83
C ASP A 208 4.98 0.51 -15.22
N GLN A 209 4.87 0.27 -13.91
CA GLN A 209 3.61 0.26 -13.18
C GLN A 209 2.93 1.63 -13.21
N LEU A 210 3.65 2.72 -12.95
CA LEU A 210 3.13 4.09 -13.03
C LEU A 210 2.68 4.45 -14.44
N LEU A 211 3.40 4.00 -15.48
CA LEU A 211 3.02 4.20 -16.87
C LEU A 211 1.74 3.43 -17.21
N SER A 212 1.58 2.20 -16.71
CA SER A 212 0.36 1.40 -16.86
C SER A 212 -0.84 2.06 -16.17
N VAL A 213 -0.68 2.49 -14.91
CA VAL A 213 -1.72 3.20 -14.16
C VAL A 213 -2.07 4.52 -14.84
N LYS A 214 -1.08 5.27 -15.34
CA LYS A 214 -1.30 6.49 -16.12
C LYS A 214 -2.13 6.20 -17.37
N MET A 215 -1.79 5.18 -18.16
CA MET A 215 -2.57 4.81 -19.35
C MET A 215 -4.02 4.40 -19.01
N GLN A 216 -4.22 3.68 -17.89
CA GLN A 216 -5.55 3.33 -17.40
C GLN A 216 -6.35 4.56 -16.97
N LEU A 217 -5.72 5.50 -16.25
CA LEU A 217 -6.34 6.76 -15.85
C LEU A 217 -6.65 7.66 -17.04
N GLU A 218 -5.74 7.76 -18.03
CA GLU A 218 -5.99 8.49 -19.27
C GLU A 218 -7.17 7.88 -20.04
N LYS A 219 -7.27 6.55 -20.12
CA LYS A 219 -8.43 5.87 -20.72
C LYS A 219 -9.72 6.13 -19.93
N GLN A 220 -9.67 6.11 -18.60
CA GLN A 220 -10.84 6.44 -17.77
C GLN A 220 -11.27 7.89 -17.96
N VAL A 221 -10.33 8.84 -17.96
CA VAL A 221 -10.60 10.27 -18.21
C VAL A 221 -11.20 10.47 -19.60
N GLU A 222 -10.71 9.79 -20.63
CA GLU A 222 -11.28 9.84 -21.97
C GLU A 222 -12.72 9.29 -21.99
N THR A 223 -12.99 8.16 -21.32
CA THR A 223 -14.36 7.64 -21.21
C THR A 223 -15.28 8.57 -20.40
N PHE A 224 -14.76 9.26 -19.38
CA PHE A 224 -15.53 10.24 -18.62
C PHE A 224 -15.79 11.51 -19.44
N ARG A 225 -14.83 11.95 -20.26
CA ARG A 225 -15.05 13.05 -21.21
C ARG A 225 -16.12 12.71 -22.23
N GLN A 226 -16.06 11.54 -22.86
CA GLN A 226 -17.09 11.10 -23.82
C GLN A 226 -18.47 11.01 -23.15
N LYS A 227 -18.56 10.43 -21.95
CA LYS A 227 -19.81 10.41 -21.17
C LYS A 227 -20.30 11.80 -20.78
N PHE A 228 -19.38 12.71 -20.45
CA PHE A 228 -19.71 14.09 -20.12
C PHE A 228 -20.23 14.82 -21.36
N GLU A 229 -19.58 14.68 -22.51
CA GLU A 229 -20.02 15.25 -23.79
C GLU A 229 -21.38 14.67 -24.24
N GLU A 230 -21.61 13.36 -24.07
CA GLU A 230 -22.92 12.73 -24.31
C GLU A 230 -24.00 13.30 -23.38
N LYS A 231 -23.70 13.49 -22.09
CA LYS A 231 -24.63 14.07 -21.12
C LYS A 231 -24.87 15.56 -21.33
N GLU A 232 -23.86 16.30 -21.78
CA GLU A 232 -23.98 17.70 -22.14
C GLU A 232 -24.85 17.84 -23.40
N ALA A 233 -24.66 16.99 -24.41
CA ALA A 233 -25.51 16.94 -25.61
C ALA A 233 -26.96 16.55 -25.26
N GLU A 234 -27.17 15.56 -24.39
CA GLU A 234 -28.49 15.19 -23.88
C GLU A 234 -29.13 16.35 -23.10
N CYS A 235 -28.37 17.06 -22.27
CA CYS A 235 -28.86 18.21 -21.52
C CYS A 235 -29.23 19.40 -22.43
N VAL A 236 -28.46 19.64 -23.50
CA VAL A 236 -28.80 20.64 -24.53
C VAL A 236 -30.06 20.23 -25.29
N SER A 237 -30.20 18.95 -25.64
CA SER A 237 -31.40 18.39 -26.29
C SER A 237 -32.63 18.56 -25.40
N VAL A 238 -32.54 18.14 -24.13
CA VAL A 238 -33.64 18.26 -23.15
C VAL A 238 -33.95 19.72 -22.85
N SER A 239 -32.95 20.61 -22.80
CA SER A 239 -33.19 22.05 -22.64
C SER A 239 -33.89 22.65 -23.85
N ALA A 240 -33.58 22.20 -25.07
CA ALA A 240 -34.25 22.63 -26.30
C ALA A 240 -35.69 22.12 -26.36
N GLU A 241 -35.92 20.85 -25.99
CA GLU A 241 -37.27 20.27 -25.87
C GLU A 241 -38.09 20.96 -24.78
N CYS A 242 -37.52 21.22 -23.60
CA CYS A 242 -38.20 21.96 -22.53
C CYS A 242 -38.59 23.35 -23.01
N LYS A 243 -37.71 24.06 -23.72
CA LYS A 243 -38.01 25.39 -24.25
C LYS A 243 -39.13 25.34 -25.30
N LYS A 244 -39.09 24.34 -26.19
CA LYS A 244 -40.15 24.09 -27.18
C LYS A 244 -41.49 23.79 -26.51
N LEU A 245 -41.50 22.91 -25.49
CA LEU A 245 -42.70 22.60 -24.71
C LEU A 245 -43.20 23.82 -23.92
N GLN A 246 -42.31 24.68 -23.44
CA GLN A 246 -42.67 25.94 -22.78
C GLN A 246 -43.33 26.92 -23.76
N ASP A 247 -42.79 27.03 -24.98
CA ASP A 247 -43.36 27.84 -26.04
C ASP A 247 -44.71 27.28 -26.50
N ASP A 248 -44.83 25.96 -26.66
CA ASP A 248 -46.09 25.28 -26.98
C ASP A 248 -47.13 25.46 -25.87
N ALA A 249 -46.72 25.34 -24.60
CA ALA A 249 -47.59 25.57 -23.44
C ALA A 249 -48.04 27.04 -23.35
N ALA A 250 -47.15 28.00 -23.61
CA ALA A 250 -47.51 29.42 -23.67
C ALA A 250 -48.49 29.70 -24.82
N THR A 251 -48.30 29.04 -25.96
CA THR A 251 -49.20 29.14 -27.13
C THR A 251 -50.57 28.55 -26.81
N LEU A 252 -50.63 27.36 -26.22
CA LEU A 252 -51.86 26.72 -25.77
C LEU A 252 -52.56 27.53 -24.67
N GLN A 253 -51.82 28.12 -23.74
CA GLN A 253 -52.36 28.99 -22.70
C GLN A 253 -52.98 30.25 -23.30
N ASN A 254 -52.32 30.87 -24.29
CA ASN A 254 -52.89 31.99 -25.03
C ASN A 254 -54.15 31.59 -25.81
N GLN A 255 -54.14 30.45 -26.50
CA GLN A 255 -55.32 29.92 -27.19
C GLN A 255 -56.46 29.60 -26.22
N LEU A 256 -56.16 29.08 -25.03
CA LEU A 256 -57.14 28.81 -23.98
C LEU A 256 -57.70 30.13 -23.42
N CYS A 257 -56.88 31.14 -23.21
CA CYS A 257 -57.33 32.48 -22.81
C CYS A 257 -58.22 33.13 -23.88
N GLU A 258 -57.86 33.03 -25.16
CA GLU A 258 -58.71 33.51 -26.26
C GLU A 258 -60.01 32.71 -26.36
N GLY A 259 -59.95 31.39 -26.19
CA GLY A 259 -61.10 30.50 -26.16
C GLY A 259 -62.05 30.83 -25.00
N ASN A 260 -61.51 31.01 -23.79
CA ASN A 260 -62.25 31.43 -22.61
C ASN A 260 -62.86 32.82 -22.78
N ARG A 261 -62.13 33.76 -23.37
CA ARG A 261 -62.66 35.10 -23.66
C ARG A 261 -63.78 35.06 -24.71
N LYS A 262 -63.66 34.21 -25.74
CA LYS A 262 -64.74 33.95 -26.71
C LYS A 262 -65.94 33.27 -26.03
N TYR A 263 -65.68 32.32 -25.13
CA TYR A 263 -66.72 31.63 -24.36
C TYR A 263 -67.44 32.59 -23.42
N GLU A 264 -66.73 33.43 -22.65
CA GLU A 264 -67.32 34.48 -21.81
C GLU A 264 -68.11 35.49 -22.64
N GLN A 265 -67.62 35.91 -23.81
CA GLN A 265 -68.38 36.75 -24.73
C GLN A 265 -69.64 36.04 -25.25
N LEU A 266 -69.55 34.76 -25.61
CA LEU A 266 -70.70 33.97 -26.03
C LEU A 266 -71.68 33.76 -24.89
N GLN A 267 -71.20 33.57 -23.65
CA GLN A 267 -72.02 33.36 -22.47
C GLN A 267 -72.70 34.66 -22.02
N LEU A 268 -72.03 35.81 -22.12
CA LEU A 268 -72.64 37.13 -21.93
C LEU A 268 -73.67 37.44 -23.02
N SER A 269 -73.36 37.09 -24.28
CA SER A 269 -74.33 37.19 -25.39
C SER A 269 -75.52 36.28 -25.18
N TYR A 270 -75.29 35.02 -24.80
CA TYR A 270 -76.32 34.03 -24.49
C TYR A 270 -77.17 34.47 -23.31
N THR A 271 -76.59 34.91 -22.20
CA THR A 271 -77.36 35.41 -21.04
C THR A 271 -78.11 36.69 -21.38
N SER A 272 -77.57 37.57 -22.21
CA SER A 272 -78.29 38.75 -22.73
C SER A 272 -79.46 38.35 -23.65
N VAL A 273 -79.25 37.40 -24.57
CA VAL A 273 -80.31 36.89 -25.46
C VAL A 273 -81.34 36.11 -24.65
N ASP A 274 -80.94 35.29 -23.70
CA ASP A 274 -81.80 34.51 -22.82
C ASP A 274 -82.56 35.43 -21.85
N GLN A 275 -81.96 36.51 -21.36
CA GLN A 275 -82.68 37.57 -20.64
C GLN A 275 -83.68 38.29 -21.55
N LYS A 276 -83.31 38.63 -22.79
CA LYS A 276 -84.25 39.21 -23.76
C LYS A 276 -85.37 38.24 -24.10
N LEU A 277 -85.08 36.95 -24.24
CA LEU A 277 -86.03 35.91 -24.57
C LEU A 277 -86.93 35.61 -23.37
N ARG A 278 -86.40 35.59 -22.14
CA ARG A 278 -87.17 35.54 -20.91
C ARG A 278 -88.03 36.78 -20.76
N ASN A 279 -87.52 37.98 -21.02
CA ASN A 279 -88.30 39.22 -20.96
C ASN A 279 -89.41 39.22 -22.01
N ILE A 280 -89.13 38.84 -23.27
CA ILE A 280 -90.15 38.69 -24.32
C ILE A 280 -91.12 37.56 -23.97
N THR A 281 -90.67 36.47 -23.36
CA THR A 281 -91.56 35.39 -22.90
C THR A 281 -92.42 35.85 -21.73
N LEU A 282 -91.88 36.61 -20.79
CA LEU A 282 -92.61 37.24 -19.69
C LEU A 282 -93.58 38.29 -20.21
N GLU A 283 -93.22 39.09 -21.22
CA GLU A 283 -94.09 40.04 -21.90
C GLU A 283 -95.16 39.30 -22.73
N LYS A 284 -94.83 38.18 -23.36
CA LYS A 284 -95.77 37.32 -24.09
C LYS A 284 -96.75 36.67 -23.13
N ASP A 285 -96.27 36.15 -22.01
CA ASP A 285 -97.07 35.50 -20.97
C ASP A 285 -97.86 36.55 -20.19
N GLN A 286 -97.33 37.75 -19.97
CA GLN A 286 -98.08 38.90 -19.45
C GLN A 286 -99.11 39.40 -20.47
N CYS A 287 -98.82 39.41 -21.76
CA CYS A 287 -99.79 39.70 -22.82
C CYS A 287 -100.86 38.61 -22.90
N PHE A 288 -100.49 37.33 -22.79
CA PHE A 288 -101.44 36.22 -22.77
C PHE A 288 -102.26 36.27 -21.49
N GLU A 289 -101.66 36.46 -20.32
CA GLU A 289 -102.36 36.62 -19.06
C GLU A 289 -103.22 37.87 -19.05
N THR A 290 -102.79 39.01 -19.60
CA THR A 290 -103.62 40.21 -19.68
C THR A 290 -104.74 40.01 -20.68
N ASN A 291 -104.53 39.30 -21.79
CA ASN A 291 -105.60 39.01 -22.75
C ASN A 291 -106.58 37.95 -22.22
N GLU A 292 -106.08 36.94 -21.51
CA GLU A 292 -106.89 35.94 -20.82
C GLU A 292 -107.59 36.53 -19.60
N LYS A 293 -106.94 37.43 -18.85
CA LYS A 293 -107.54 38.24 -17.78
C LYS A 293 -108.59 39.16 -18.37
N MET A 294 -108.35 39.88 -19.46
CA MET A 294 -109.36 40.73 -20.11
C MET A 294 -110.53 39.91 -20.69
N SER A 295 -110.28 38.69 -21.19
CA SER A 295 -111.33 37.79 -21.67
C SER A 295 -112.13 37.18 -20.52
N LYS A 296 -111.44 36.73 -19.46
CA LYS A 296 -112.06 36.25 -18.21
C LYS A 296 -112.76 37.38 -17.47
N GLU A 297 -112.22 38.59 -17.46
CA GLU A 297 -112.77 39.79 -16.82
C GLU A 297 -113.94 40.35 -17.62
N LYS A 298 -113.96 40.19 -18.95
CA LYS A 298 -115.16 40.42 -19.77
C LYS A 298 -116.29 39.45 -19.39
N ILE A 299 -116.02 38.15 -19.36
CA ILE A 299 -116.99 37.11 -18.94
C ILE A 299 -117.40 37.31 -17.47
N LEU A 300 -116.45 37.68 -16.62
CA LEU A 300 -116.65 37.90 -15.19
C LEU A 300 -117.33 39.24 -14.92
N LEU A 301 -117.22 40.28 -15.74
CA LEU A 301 -117.98 41.53 -15.60
C LEU A 301 -119.43 41.33 -16.06
N GLU A 302 -119.65 40.56 -17.12
CA GLU A 302 -121.00 40.11 -17.52
C GLU A 302 -121.65 39.23 -16.43
N GLY A 303 -120.86 38.34 -15.80
CA GLY A 303 -121.29 37.50 -14.68
C GLY A 303 -121.34 38.19 -13.31
N ARG A 304 -120.53 39.23 -13.07
CA ARG A 304 -120.53 40.02 -11.82
C ARG A 304 -121.63 41.06 -11.82
N LEU A 305 -122.10 41.53 -12.97
CA LEU A 305 -123.31 42.36 -12.98
C LEU A 305 -124.55 41.55 -12.54
N THR A 306 -124.60 40.26 -12.89
CA THR A 306 -125.68 39.33 -12.51
C THR A 306 -125.48 38.72 -11.11
N THR A 307 -124.24 38.46 -10.68
CA THR A 307 -124.00 37.92 -9.33
C THR A 307 -123.77 38.99 -8.25
N ALA A 308 -123.46 40.25 -8.58
CA ALA A 308 -123.43 41.33 -7.59
C ALA A 308 -124.84 41.66 -7.07
N THR A 309 -125.88 41.29 -7.81
CA THR A 309 -127.27 41.34 -7.31
C THR A 309 -127.59 40.18 -6.36
N GLU A 310 -126.83 39.08 -6.36
CA GLU A 310 -127.08 37.91 -5.50
C GLU A 310 -126.09 37.78 -4.32
N LYS A 311 -124.83 38.22 -4.47
CA LYS A 311 -123.76 38.00 -3.48
C LYS A 311 -123.75 38.95 -2.29
N ILE A 312 -124.53 40.03 -2.31
CA ILE A 312 -124.78 40.82 -1.08
C ILE A 312 -125.45 39.96 0.00
N VAL A 313 -126.21 38.92 -0.39
CA VAL A 313 -126.90 38.05 0.57
C VAL A 313 -126.02 36.93 1.12
N ALA A 314 -124.95 36.52 0.42
CA ALA A 314 -124.13 35.38 0.83
C ALA A 314 -122.88 35.77 1.66
N GLU A 315 -122.48 37.05 1.66
CA GLU A 315 -121.28 37.52 2.34
C GLU A 315 -121.38 37.46 3.89
N GLU A 316 -122.58 37.26 4.44
CA GLU A 316 -122.77 37.01 5.88
C GLU A 316 -122.34 35.59 6.31
N GLU A 317 -122.28 34.61 5.40
CA GLU A 317 -121.97 33.22 5.78
C GLU A 317 -120.46 32.90 5.73
N ARG A 318 -119.65 33.74 5.08
CA ARG A 318 -118.20 33.52 4.90
C ARG A 318 -117.36 33.78 6.14
N ASN A 319 -117.90 34.49 7.14
CA ASN A 319 -117.20 34.76 8.39
C ASN A 319 -116.93 33.49 9.23
N ARG A 320 -117.62 32.36 8.95
CA ARG A 320 -117.38 31.08 9.65
C ARG A 320 -116.23 30.25 9.06
N GLN A 321 -115.72 30.55 7.87
CA GLN A 321 -114.63 29.76 7.27
C GLN A 321 -113.22 30.23 7.69
N SER A 322 -113.07 31.48 8.14
CA SER A 322 -111.79 32.05 8.56
C SER A 322 -111.16 31.35 9.78
N VAL A 323 -111.96 30.64 10.60
CA VAL A 323 -111.45 29.90 11.77
C VAL A 323 -110.69 28.63 11.37
N LYS A 324 -111.00 28.01 10.22
CA LYS A 324 -110.30 26.78 9.76
C LYS A 324 -108.94 27.05 9.12
N LEU A 325 -108.65 28.28 8.69
CA LEU A 325 -107.35 28.61 8.08
C LEU A 325 -106.24 28.85 9.11
N ARG A 326 -106.58 29.31 10.33
CA ARG A 326 -105.59 29.52 11.41
C ARG A 326 -104.92 28.23 11.86
N ALA A 327 -105.67 27.14 12.02
CA ALA A 327 -105.12 25.85 12.45
C ALA A 327 -104.12 25.23 11.45
N LYS A 328 -104.19 25.57 10.16
CA LYS A 328 -103.23 25.08 9.15
C LYS A 328 -101.91 25.85 9.12
N LEU A 329 -101.87 27.07 9.65
CA LEU A 329 -100.66 27.88 9.70
C LEU A 329 -99.81 27.57 10.93
N GLU A 330 -100.42 27.19 12.06
CA GLU A 330 -99.70 26.74 13.26
C GLU A 330 -98.91 25.45 13.01
N ALA A 331 -99.45 24.50 12.23
CA ALA A 331 -98.74 23.26 11.88
C ALA A 331 -97.47 23.49 11.02
N LYS A 332 -97.45 24.54 10.19
CA LYS A 332 -96.25 24.87 9.39
C LYS A 332 -95.18 25.58 10.20
N ILE A 333 -95.55 26.26 11.27
CA ILE A 333 -94.58 26.94 12.15
C ILE A 333 -93.79 25.90 12.94
N THR A 334 -94.44 24.83 13.42
CA THR A 334 -93.75 23.72 14.09
C THR A 334 -92.75 23.00 13.18
N ASP A 335 -93.05 22.79 11.89
CA ASP A 335 -92.12 22.16 10.95
C ASP A 335 -90.85 23.02 10.73
N TYR A 336 -91.00 24.35 10.66
CA TYR A 336 -89.86 25.26 10.53
C TYR A 336 -89.04 25.43 11.83
N GLU A 337 -89.64 25.20 12.99
CA GLU A 337 -88.91 25.15 14.27
C GLU A 337 -88.03 23.90 14.36
N GLU A 338 -88.51 22.74 13.87
CA GLU A 338 -87.71 21.52 13.81
C GLU A 338 -86.53 21.62 12.82
N GLU A 339 -86.73 22.19 11.62
CA GLU A 339 -85.62 22.45 10.69
C GLU A 339 -84.58 23.42 11.28
N ASN A 340 -85.02 24.48 11.97
CA ASN A 340 -84.10 25.41 12.65
C ASN A 340 -83.25 24.72 13.73
N THR A 341 -83.80 23.74 14.46
CA THR A 341 -83.03 23.01 15.47
C THR A 341 -81.96 22.10 14.85
N LYS A 342 -82.24 21.51 13.67
CA LYS A 342 -81.23 20.72 12.92
C LYS A 342 -80.11 21.61 12.38
N ILE A 343 -80.45 22.77 11.83
CA ILE A 343 -79.45 23.74 11.33
C ILE A 343 -78.58 24.25 12.49
N LYS A 344 -79.14 24.55 13.67
CA LYS A 344 -78.37 24.93 14.85
C LYS A 344 -77.38 23.85 15.30
N LYS A 345 -77.78 22.57 15.30
CA LYS A 345 -76.84 21.46 15.60
C LYS A 345 -75.70 21.35 14.59
N HIS A 346 -75.98 21.56 13.30
CA HIS A 346 -74.91 21.56 12.29
C HIS A 346 -73.95 22.74 12.46
N ILE A 347 -74.46 23.90 12.87
CA ILE A 347 -73.63 25.08 13.20
C ILE A 347 -72.75 24.78 14.43
N GLU A 348 -73.30 24.21 15.51
CA GLU A 348 -72.52 23.86 16.71
C GLU A 348 -71.41 22.84 16.41
N VAL A 349 -71.67 21.84 15.55
CA VAL A 349 -70.63 20.88 15.11
C VAL A 349 -69.56 21.58 14.26
N ALA A 350 -69.95 22.49 13.37
CA ALA A 350 -69.00 23.26 12.56
C ALA A 350 -68.17 24.23 13.40
N GLU A 351 -68.76 24.87 14.41
CA GLU A 351 -68.07 25.75 15.37
C GLU A 351 -67.09 24.96 16.25
N ALA A 352 -67.46 23.76 16.70
CA ALA A 352 -66.56 22.88 17.46
C ALA A 352 -65.37 22.41 16.60
N ALA A 353 -65.60 22.09 15.32
CA ALA A 353 -64.52 21.75 14.39
C ALA A 353 -63.61 22.96 14.10
N ASN A 354 -64.19 24.16 13.94
CA ASN A 354 -63.42 25.39 13.77
C ASN A 354 -62.59 25.74 15.01
N GLN A 355 -63.14 25.56 16.22
CA GLN A 355 -62.39 25.77 17.46
C GLN A 355 -61.22 24.79 17.57
N LYS A 356 -61.40 23.51 17.20
CA LYS A 356 -60.31 22.52 17.15
C LYS A 356 -59.21 22.90 16.16
N LEU A 357 -59.57 23.27 14.94
CA LEU A 357 -58.60 23.73 13.94
C LEU A 357 -57.89 25.01 14.37
N THR A 358 -58.59 25.92 15.06
CA THR A 358 -57.99 27.15 15.59
C THR A 358 -57.01 26.86 16.73
N THR A 359 -57.29 25.88 17.59
CA THR A 359 -56.34 25.42 18.61
C THR A 359 -55.13 24.73 17.97
N GLU A 360 -55.32 23.87 16.98
CA GLU A 360 -54.20 23.23 16.26
C GLU A 360 -53.32 24.26 15.54
N ILE A 361 -53.91 25.29 14.90
CA ILE A 361 -53.14 26.38 14.27
C ILE A 361 -52.39 27.22 15.32
N ARG A 362 -52.96 27.41 16.52
CA ARG A 362 -52.26 28.09 17.62
C ARG A 362 -51.09 27.24 18.11
N ASP A 363 -51.29 25.95 18.35
CA ASP A 363 -50.25 25.05 18.82
C ASP A 363 -49.09 24.98 17.81
N ILE A 364 -49.38 24.88 16.50
CA ILE A 364 -48.37 24.91 15.44
C ILE A 364 -47.64 26.27 15.36
N ARG A 365 -48.33 27.38 15.65
CA ARG A 365 -47.67 28.71 15.73
C ARG A 365 -46.73 28.80 16.93
N ASP A 366 -47.17 28.34 18.10
CA ASP A 366 -46.38 28.34 19.32
C ASP A 366 -45.15 27.41 19.18
N GLU A 367 -45.30 26.28 18.48
CA GLU A 367 -44.21 25.36 18.17
C GLU A 367 -43.20 25.98 17.19
N ASN A 368 -43.66 26.70 16.16
CA ASN A 368 -42.81 27.46 15.24
C ASN A 368 -42.10 28.64 15.92
N GLU A 369 -42.77 29.37 16.82
CA GLU A 369 -42.15 30.43 17.63
C GLU A 369 -41.08 29.86 18.57
N GLY A 370 -41.33 28.70 19.18
CA GLY A 370 -40.35 27.96 19.97
C GLY A 370 -39.12 27.55 19.16
N LEU A 371 -39.31 27.03 17.94
CA LEU A 371 -38.21 26.69 17.03
C LEU A 371 -37.42 27.94 16.58
N LEU A 372 -38.10 29.06 16.32
CA LEU A 372 -37.47 30.35 16.02
C LEU A 372 -36.64 30.89 17.18
N MET A 373 -37.15 30.80 18.42
CA MET A 373 -36.36 31.16 19.61
C MET A 373 -35.15 30.25 19.77
N LYS A 374 -35.29 28.94 19.55
CA LYS A 374 -34.18 27.99 19.61
C LYS A 374 -33.12 28.27 18.55
N LEU A 375 -33.55 28.62 17.34
CA LEU A 375 -32.66 29.01 16.24
C LEU A 375 -31.89 30.28 16.58
N ASN A 376 -32.56 31.31 17.14
CA ASN A 376 -31.92 32.55 17.56
C ASN A 376 -30.95 32.33 18.74
N GLU A 377 -31.29 31.45 19.69
CA GLU A 377 -30.42 31.07 20.81
C GLU A 377 -29.16 30.35 20.34
N LEU A 378 -29.29 29.40 19.41
CA LEU A 378 -28.16 28.70 18.79
C LEU A 378 -27.29 29.65 17.94
N SER A 379 -27.92 30.58 17.21
CA SER A 379 -27.19 31.58 16.42
C SER A 379 -26.40 32.54 17.32
N ALA A 380 -26.95 32.95 18.47
CA ALA A 380 -26.24 33.76 19.46
C ALA A 380 -25.10 32.99 20.14
N GLN A 381 -25.28 31.69 20.41
CA GLN A 381 -24.20 30.84 20.94
C GLN A 381 -23.07 30.66 19.93
N LEU A 382 -23.39 30.48 18.65
CA LEU A 382 -22.41 30.38 17.57
C LEU A 382 -21.60 31.68 17.45
N GLN A 383 -22.29 32.83 17.43
CA GLN A 383 -21.65 34.15 17.36
C GLN A 383 -20.71 34.39 18.56
N LYS A 384 -21.12 33.98 19.76
CA LYS A 384 -20.28 34.06 20.97
C LYS A 384 -19.05 33.15 20.88
N LYS A 385 -19.18 31.97 20.26
CA LYS A 385 -18.04 31.06 20.01
C LYS A 385 -17.09 31.60 18.96
N ASP A 386 -17.58 32.29 17.94
CA ASP A 386 -16.76 32.97 16.96
C ASP A 386 -15.99 34.16 17.58
N GLU A 387 -16.61 34.93 18.47
CA GLU A 387 -15.93 35.99 19.24
C GLU A 387 -14.82 35.43 20.16
N GLU A 388 -15.10 34.31 20.86
CA GLU A 388 -14.10 33.61 21.68
C GLU A 388 -12.92 33.08 20.83
N LEU A 389 -13.21 32.55 19.63
CA LEU A 389 -12.19 32.07 18.70
C LEU A 389 -11.31 33.21 18.18
N ILE A 390 -11.91 34.34 17.79
CA ILE A 390 -11.17 35.54 17.37
C ILE A 390 -10.30 36.06 18.52
N ALA A 391 -10.83 36.13 19.74
CA ALA A 391 -10.06 36.56 20.92
C ALA A 391 -8.90 35.60 21.27
N ALA A 392 -9.05 34.30 21.01
CA ALA A 392 -7.97 33.32 21.18
C ALA A 392 -6.89 33.44 20.09
N LEU A 393 -7.29 33.65 18.83
CA LEU A 393 -6.37 33.90 17.72
C LEU A 393 -5.56 35.18 17.93
N THR A 394 -6.22 36.26 18.35
CA THR A 394 -5.54 37.54 18.64
C THR A 394 -4.52 37.39 19.77
N ARG A 395 -4.85 36.66 20.84
CA ARG A 395 -3.89 36.33 21.91
C ARG A 395 -2.71 35.49 21.42
N SER A 396 -2.94 34.52 20.54
CA SER A 396 -1.88 33.71 19.93
C SER A 396 -0.91 34.58 19.11
N ASP A 397 -1.43 35.55 18.36
CA ASP A 397 -0.62 36.46 17.57
C ASP A 397 0.19 37.44 18.45
N GLU A 398 -0.39 37.93 19.55
CA GLU A 398 0.30 38.74 20.55
C GLU A 398 1.44 37.97 21.25
N GLU A 399 1.20 36.73 21.68
CA GLU A 399 2.24 35.87 22.27
C GLU A 399 3.36 35.55 21.27
N GLN A 400 3.01 35.32 20.00
CA GLN A 400 3.99 35.05 18.95
C GLN A 400 4.86 36.29 18.65
N SER A 401 4.26 37.48 18.67
CA SER A 401 4.97 38.76 18.58
C SER A 401 5.91 39.00 19.78
N GLN A 402 5.44 38.77 21.01
CA GLN A 402 6.27 38.88 22.21
C GLN A 402 7.44 37.89 22.20
N LYS A 403 7.20 36.65 21.77
CA LYS A 403 8.26 35.63 21.61
C LYS A 403 9.31 36.05 20.58
N GLN A 404 8.90 36.64 19.46
CA GLN A 404 9.84 37.14 18.45
C GLN A 404 10.68 38.33 18.97
N ASN A 405 10.07 39.25 19.73
CA ASN A 405 10.79 40.35 20.37
C ASN A 405 11.78 39.86 21.43
N LEU A 406 11.38 38.92 22.30
CA LEU A 406 12.28 38.31 23.28
C LEU A 406 13.42 37.54 22.61
N MET A 407 13.16 36.86 21.49
CA MET A 407 14.21 36.16 20.74
C MET A 407 15.20 37.13 20.08
N ARG A 408 14.74 38.32 19.63
CA ARG A 408 15.64 39.41 19.17
C ARG A 408 16.48 39.97 20.31
N GLN A 409 15.86 40.33 21.44
CA GLN A 409 16.58 40.82 22.63
C GLN A 409 17.60 39.80 23.15
N THR A 410 17.27 38.51 23.11
CA THR A 410 18.22 37.45 23.50
C THR A 410 19.41 37.37 22.55
N LYS A 411 19.20 37.54 21.23
CA LYS A 411 20.28 37.58 20.25
C LYS A 411 21.15 38.83 20.39
N GLU A 412 20.54 39.99 20.65
CA GLU A 412 21.27 41.24 20.92
C GLU A 412 22.11 41.12 22.19
N LEU A 413 21.54 40.62 23.30
CA LEU A 413 22.28 40.38 24.55
C LEU A 413 23.39 39.33 24.38
N MET A 414 23.21 38.32 23.53
CA MET A 414 24.26 37.34 23.22
C MET A 414 25.41 37.96 22.41
N LEU A 415 25.10 38.83 21.45
CA LEU A 415 26.10 39.59 20.69
C LEU A 415 26.86 40.55 21.61
N GLU A 416 26.15 41.31 22.46
CA GLU A 416 26.77 42.19 23.46
C GLU A 416 27.67 41.40 24.43
N LEU A 417 27.25 40.21 24.89
CA LEU A 417 28.07 39.34 25.74
C LEU A 417 29.31 38.81 25.01
N GLN A 418 29.23 38.56 23.71
CA GLN A 418 30.35 38.09 22.90
C GLN A 418 31.34 39.22 22.64
N GLU A 419 30.85 40.41 22.29
CA GLU A 419 31.66 41.63 22.16
C GLU A 419 32.36 41.96 23.50
N LEU A 420 31.65 41.91 24.64
CA LEU A 420 32.24 42.17 25.95
C LEU A 420 33.31 41.13 26.34
N LYS A 421 33.15 39.87 25.89
CA LYS A 421 34.15 38.81 26.10
C LYS A 421 35.39 39.05 25.24
N GLU A 422 35.20 39.39 23.96
CA GLU A 422 36.30 39.72 23.05
C GLU A 422 37.05 40.97 23.54
N ASP A 423 36.35 41.98 24.05
CA ASP A 423 36.95 43.16 24.67
C ASP A 423 37.74 42.82 25.94
N LEU A 424 37.20 41.96 26.82
CA LEU A 424 37.92 41.49 28.01
C LEU A 424 39.18 40.69 27.66
N GLU A 425 39.14 39.88 26.61
CA GLU A 425 40.26 39.08 26.13
C GLU A 425 41.33 39.97 25.47
N ASN A 426 40.90 40.96 24.69
CA ASN A 426 41.76 42.01 24.13
C ASN A 426 42.43 42.83 25.25
N GLU A 427 41.69 43.21 26.29
CA GLU A 427 42.25 43.97 27.42
C GLU A 427 43.27 43.12 28.22
N LYS A 428 42.99 41.83 28.46
CA LYS A 428 43.95 40.90 29.07
C LYS A 428 45.23 40.76 28.24
N ASN A 429 45.11 40.61 26.92
CA ASN A 429 46.25 40.48 26.02
C ASN A 429 47.10 41.75 25.98
N LEU A 430 46.47 42.93 25.98
CA LEU A 430 47.16 44.22 26.05
C LEU A 430 47.86 44.42 27.41
N ARG A 431 47.22 43.99 28.51
CA ARG A 431 47.79 44.08 29.86
C ARG A 431 49.00 43.16 30.03
N ILE A 432 48.95 41.92 29.54
CA ILE A 432 50.09 41.00 29.53
C ILE A 432 51.25 41.57 28.71
N LYS A 433 50.98 42.14 27.52
CA LYS A 433 52.01 42.80 26.70
C LYS A 433 52.63 44.00 27.42
N SER A 434 51.83 44.82 28.07
CA SER A 434 52.31 45.98 28.83
C SER A 434 53.15 45.58 30.06
N GLU A 435 52.75 44.52 30.78
CA GLU A 435 53.51 43.98 31.90
C GLU A 435 54.84 43.33 31.46
N LYS A 436 54.85 42.66 30.29
CA LYS A 436 56.07 42.10 29.70
C LYS A 436 57.05 43.22 29.34
N GLY A 437 56.57 44.23 28.60
CA GLY A 437 57.39 45.40 28.24
C GLY A 437 57.92 46.16 29.46
N LYS A 438 57.17 46.25 30.57
CA LYS A 438 57.68 46.84 31.82
C LYS A 438 58.81 46.04 32.47
N ARG A 439 58.80 44.70 32.40
CA ARG A 439 59.91 43.86 32.88
C ARG A 439 61.12 44.00 31.97
N ASP A 440 60.91 43.94 30.66
CA ASP A 440 61.97 44.07 29.67
C ASP A 440 62.67 45.44 29.78
N PHE A 441 61.92 46.53 29.94
CA PHE A 441 62.51 47.87 30.18
C PHE A 441 63.21 48.01 31.54
N MET A 442 62.82 47.24 32.56
CA MET A 442 63.53 47.21 33.84
C MET A 442 64.87 46.47 33.72
N GLU A 443 64.89 45.34 33.03
CA GLU A 443 66.10 44.56 32.76
C GLU A 443 67.08 45.35 31.87
N GLU A 444 66.59 46.04 30.83
CA GLU A 444 67.40 46.93 29.99
C GLU A 444 67.97 48.12 30.79
N LEU A 445 67.22 48.67 31.75
CA LEU A 445 67.70 49.76 32.61
C LEU A 445 68.80 49.30 33.59
N GLU A 446 68.78 48.04 34.02
CA GLU A 446 69.85 47.44 34.84
C GLU A 446 71.08 47.09 34.00
N ALA A 447 70.89 46.56 32.78
CA ALA A 447 71.97 46.27 31.84
C ALA A 447 72.72 47.54 31.40
N LEU A 448 72.00 48.62 31.07
CA LEU A 448 72.61 49.91 30.70
C LEU A 448 73.37 50.57 31.87
N LYS A 449 72.95 50.36 33.12
CA LYS A 449 73.72 50.80 34.30
C LYS A 449 75.03 50.05 34.44
N GLN A 450 75.08 48.79 34.03
CA GLN A 450 76.26 47.94 34.15
C GLN A 450 77.27 48.22 33.03
N GLU A 451 76.80 48.41 31.78
CA GLU A 451 77.67 48.80 30.65
C GLU A 451 78.24 50.22 30.79
N LEU A 452 77.52 51.15 31.44
CA LEU A 452 78.03 52.49 31.70
C LEU A 452 79.20 52.50 32.69
N MET A 453 79.25 51.55 33.63
CA MET A 453 80.38 51.42 34.56
C MET A 453 81.63 50.81 33.91
N GLU A 454 81.49 49.98 32.88
CA GLU A 454 82.63 49.32 32.22
C GLU A 454 83.23 50.15 31.07
N SER A 455 82.50 51.16 30.58
CA SER A 455 82.90 52.02 29.46
C SER A 455 83.89 53.14 29.83
N GLN A 456 84.03 53.49 31.12
CA GLN A 456 84.83 54.66 31.54
C GLN A 456 86.35 54.43 31.72
N ASP A 457 86.87 53.20 31.63
CA ASP A 457 88.29 52.90 31.97
C ASP A 457 89.22 52.51 30.80
N LYS A 458 88.83 52.68 29.53
CA LYS A 458 89.70 52.33 28.37
C LYS A 458 89.95 53.44 27.36
N THR A 459 89.97 54.69 27.82
CA THR A 459 90.03 55.88 26.93
C THR A 459 91.45 56.27 26.49
N GLN A 460 92.53 55.71 27.05
CA GLN A 460 93.88 56.28 26.84
C GLN A 460 94.92 55.42 26.08
N ALA A 461 94.52 54.25 25.56
CA ALA A 461 95.30 53.54 24.51
C ALA A 461 94.83 53.90 23.08
N ASN A 462 93.75 54.69 22.97
CA ASN A 462 93.07 55.02 21.72
C ASN A 462 93.70 56.17 20.93
N VAL A 463 94.78 56.79 21.39
CA VAL A 463 95.37 57.96 20.73
C VAL A 463 96.53 57.57 19.81
N GLU A 464 97.34 56.56 20.14
CA GLU A 464 98.48 56.16 19.28
C GLU A 464 98.06 55.19 18.15
N LEU A 465 96.92 54.51 18.30
CA LEU A 465 96.29 53.73 17.23
C LEU A 465 95.59 54.62 16.18
N ARG A 466 95.37 55.91 16.46
CA ARG A 466 94.64 56.81 15.54
C ARG A 466 95.47 57.26 14.35
N THR A 467 96.77 57.47 14.49
CA THR A 467 97.62 57.99 13.40
C THR A 467 97.94 56.93 12.35
N GLU A 468 98.16 55.68 12.74
CA GLU A 468 98.35 54.58 11.78
C GLU A 468 97.00 54.14 11.16
N ARG A 469 95.91 54.27 11.92
CA ARG A 469 94.55 54.19 11.37
C ARG A 469 94.29 55.28 10.34
N GLU A 470 94.87 56.49 10.44
CA GLU A 470 94.57 57.59 9.50
C GLU A 470 95.12 57.33 8.09
N LYS A 471 96.28 56.69 7.97
CA LYS A 471 96.82 56.27 6.66
C LYS A 471 96.06 55.08 6.08
N GLN A 472 95.75 54.08 6.89
CA GLN A 472 94.87 52.98 6.47
C GLN A 472 93.47 53.51 6.11
N TYR A 473 92.99 54.51 6.83
CA TYR A 473 91.70 55.16 6.61
C TYR A 473 91.65 55.86 5.26
N LEU A 474 92.70 56.54 4.79
CA LEU A 474 92.67 57.16 3.47
C LEU A 474 92.66 56.14 2.32
N SER A 475 93.39 55.03 2.45
CA SER A 475 93.35 53.94 1.47
C SER A 475 92.00 53.24 1.47
N ILE A 476 91.52 52.87 2.67
CA ILE A 476 90.20 52.27 2.88
C ILE A 476 89.12 53.24 2.43
N LYS A 477 89.25 54.55 2.62
CA LYS A 477 88.25 55.55 2.18
C LYS A 477 88.12 55.57 0.67
N LYS A 478 89.21 55.41 -0.07
CA LYS A 478 89.16 55.37 -1.53
C LYS A 478 88.49 54.08 -2.02
N GLU A 479 88.83 52.95 -1.40
CA GLU A 479 88.13 51.67 -1.63
C GLU A 479 86.66 51.73 -1.14
N LEU A 480 86.37 52.52 -0.11
CA LEU A 480 85.04 52.74 0.45
C LEU A 480 84.20 53.63 -0.47
N GLU A 481 84.79 54.62 -1.14
CA GLU A 481 84.11 55.46 -2.13
C GLU A 481 83.80 54.64 -3.41
N GLU A 482 84.72 53.80 -3.87
CA GLU A 482 84.46 52.88 -5.01
C GLU A 482 83.42 51.80 -4.65
N THR A 483 83.51 51.18 -3.48
CA THR A 483 82.48 50.24 -3.02
C THR A 483 81.17 50.94 -2.69
N ALA A 484 81.17 52.18 -2.19
CA ALA A 484 79.96 52.98 -1.98
C ALA A 484 79.25 53.31 -3.30
N THR A 485 79.98 53.67 -4.35
CA THR A 485 79.37 53.91 -5.68
C THR A 485 78.80 52.62 -6.28
N GLN A 486 79.48 51.47 -6.12
CA GLN A 486 78.91 50.17 -6.45
C GLN A 486 77.68 49.83 -5.58
N HIS A 487 77.71 50.14 -4.28
CA HIS A 487 76.58 49.95 -3.38
C HIS A 487 75.40 50.86 -3.76
N GLU A 488 75.63 52.11 -4.15
CA GLU A 488 74.59 53.01 -4.65
C GLU A 488 73.96 52.49 -5.94
N GLN A 489 74.76 51.97 -6.88
CA GLN A 489 74.23 51.33 -8.08
C GLN A 489 73.42 50.07 -7.76
N ASN A 490 73.90 49.23 -6.84
CA ASN A 490 73.17 48.04 -6.38
C ASN A 490 71.89 48.41 -5.62
N ILE A 491 71.91 49.45 -4.79
CA ILE A 491 70.73 49.98 -4.09
C ILE A 491 69.74 50.59 -5.08
N ALA A 492 70.20 51.29 -6.12
CA ALA A 492 69.33 51.81 -7.17
C ALA A 492 68.66 50.68 -7.96
N GLN A 493 69.42 49.63 -8.31
CA GLN A 493 68.86 48.43 -8.95
C GLN A 493 67.90 47.67 -8.03
N LEU A 494 68.20 47.54 -6.73
CA LEU A 494 67.31 46.96 -5.73
C LEU A 494 66.04 47.79 -5.55
N LYS A 495 66.15 49.12 -5.49
CA LYS A 495 65.00 50.04 -5.44
C LYS A 495 64.13 49.87 -6.68
N ALA A 496 64.71 49.79 -7.87
CA ALA A 496 63.97 49.54 -9.11
C ALA A 496 63.27 48.16 -9.09
N LYS A 497 63.95 47.11 -8.62
CA LYS A 497 63.36 45.77 -8.42
C LYS A 497 62.23 45.78 -7.39
N HIS A 498 62.42 46.46 -6.26
CA HIS A 498 61.41 46.59 -5.22
C HIS A 498 60.22 47.42 -5.71
N LEU A 499 60.44 48.45 -6.53
CA LEU A 499 59.35 49.20 -7.16
C LEU A 499 58.54 48.32 -8.11
N GLN A 500 59.20 47.49 -8.93
CA GLN A 500 58.52 46.49 -9.77
C GLN A 500 57.77 45.45 -8.95
N GLN A 501 58.37 44.93 -7.87
CA GLN A 501 57.70 43.99 -6.97
C GLN A 501 56.51 44.64 -6.25
N LEU A 502 56.61 45.89 -5.83
CA LEU A 502 55.51 46.66 -5.23
C LEU A 502 54.37 46.88 -6.24
N ASP A 503 54.68 47.16 -7.50
CA ASP A 503 53.66 47.29 -8.56
C ASP A 503 52.99 45.94 -8.85
N SER A 504 53.74 44.83 -8.88
CA SER A 504 53.18 43.47 -8.98
C SER A 504 52.29 43.13 -7.77
N ILE A 505 52.73 43.43 -6.55
CA ILE A 505 51.95 43.22 -5.32
C ILE A 505 50.72 44.14 -5.31
N ARG A 506 50.79 45.36 -5.86
CA ARG A 506 49.63 46.26 -5.99
C ARG A 506 48.59 45.67 -6.93
N ILE A 507 49.01 45.16 -8.09
CA ILE A 507 48.13 44.48 -9.05
C ILE A 507 47.53 43.21 -8.44
N GLU A 508 48.32 42.39 -7.74
CA GLU A 508 47.82 41.22 -6.99
C GLU A 508 46.83 41.63 -5.90
N ASN A 509 47.08 42.71 -5.16
CA ASN A 509 46.14 43.22 -4.15
C ASN A 509 44.83 43.71 -4.77
N GLU A 510 44.86 44.37 -5.93
CA GLU A 510 43.66 44.78 -6.66
C GLU A 510 42.89 43.58 -7.23
N GLN A 511 43.60 42.53 -7.67
CA GLN A 511 43.00 41.28 -8.12
C GLN A 511 42.38 40.49 -6.95
N LEU A 512 43.07 40.40 -5.81
CA LEU A 512 42.57 39.81 -4.57
C LEU A 512 41.38 40.60 -4.02
N LYS A 513 41.37 41.94 -4.07
CA LYS A 513 40.20 42.76 -3.71
C LYS A 513 38.98 42.45 -4.59
N LYS A 514 39.18 42.29 -5.91
CA LYS A 514 38.10 41.90 -6.82
C LYS A 514 37.59 40.49 -6.54
N GLN A 515 38.49 39.53 -6.29
CA GLN A 515 38.12 38.17 -5.88
C GLN A 515 37.40 38.17 -4.54
N MET A 516 37.84 38.96 -3.56
CA MET A 516 37.17 39.13 -2.28
C MET A 516 35.75 39.70 -2.45
N GLN A 517 35.57 40.74 -3.27
CA GLN A 517 34.23 41.27 -3.58
C GLN A 517 33.34 40.26 -4.31
N GLN A 518 33.92 39.45 -5.20
CA GLN A 518 33.21 38.34 -5.86
C GLN A 518 32.77 37.28 -4.83
N VAL A 519 33.66 36.90 -3.90
CA VAL A 519 33.39 35.95 -2.82
C VAL A 519 32.36 36.50 -1.83
N ILE A 520 32.36 37.79 -1.53
CA ILE A 520 31.33 38.44 -0.70
C ILE A 520 29.97 38.41 -1.43
N LYS A 521 29.94 38.67 -2.74
CA LYS A 521 28.69 38.56 -3.52
C LYS A 521 28.17 37.12 -3.56
N THR A 522 29.02 36.12 -3.74
CA THR A 522 28.59 34.72 -3.70
C THR A 522 28.19 34.31 -2.29
N LYS A 523 28.91 34.73 -1.24
CA LYS A 523 28.53 34.52 0.16
C LYS A 523 27.14 35.08 0.44
N ASN A 524 26.87 36.35 0.10
CA ASN A 524 25.56 36.96 0.32
C ASN A 524 24.45 36.26 -0.49
N ARG A 525 24.76 35.77 -1.70
CA ARG A 525 23.80 34.96 -2.48
C ARG A 525 23.50 33.63 -1.77
N MET A 526 24.51 32.94 -1.28
CA MET A 526 24.35 31.67 -0.56
C MET A 526 23.67 31.88 0.80
N GLU A 527 23.90 33.00 1.49
CA GLU A 527 23.20 33.37 2.73
C GLU A 527 21.71 33.66 2.48
N ASN A 528 21.37 34.35 1.38
CA ASN A 528 19.97 34.55 0.98
C ASN A 528 19.31 33.22 0.58
N GLU A 529 19.99 32.38 -0.20
CA GLU A 529 19.50 31.04 -0.55
C GLU A 529 19.31 30.18 0.71
N LEU A 530 20.23 30.26 1.69
CA LEU A 530 20.10 29.57 2.97
C LEU A 530 18.92 30.10 3.80
N GLN A 531 18.71 31.42 3.85
CA GLN A 531 17.55 32.02 4.52
C GLN A 531 16.23 31.61 3.85
N ASP A 532 16.17 31.57 2.52
CA ASP A 532 15.00 31.07 1.78
C ASP A 532 14.74 29.59 2.06
N LYS A 533 15.78 28.75 2.12
CA LYS A 533 15.65 27.34 2.48
C LYS A 533 15.21 27.17 3.93
N ILE A 534 15.72 27.95 4.88
CA ILE A 534 15.27 27.95 6.27
C ILE A 534 13.80 28.38 6.36
N ALA A 535 13.39 29.41 5.62
CA ALA A 535 12.00 29.85 5.58
C ALA A 535 11.08 28.77 5.00
N ILE A 536 11.49 28.07 3.93
CA ILE A 536 10.76 26.93 3.38
C ILE A 536 10.69 25.77 4.38
N ILE A 537 11.78 25.45 5.07
CA ILE A 537 11.80 24.40 6.12
C ILE A 537 10.86 24.76 7.27
N GLN A 538 10.86 26.01 7.73
CA GLN A 538 9.94 26.48 8.78
C GLN A 538 8.47 26.45 8.31
N ARG A 539 8.20 26.84 7.06
CA ARG A 539 6.86 26.74 6.47
C ARG A 539 6.40 25.28 6.36
N ASN A 540 7.29 24.39 5.94
CA ASN A 540 7.03 22.96 5.86
C ASN A 540 6.87 22.32 7.24
N GLN A 541 7.64 22.72 8.24
CA GLN A 541 7.46 22.28 9.63
C GLN A 541 6.13 22.76 10.21
N SER A 542 5.74 24.01 9.95
CA SER A 542 4.46 24.55 10.40
C SER A 542 3.28 23.84 9.69
N ALA A 543 3.38 23.62 8.37
CA ALA A 543 2.40 22.85 7.61
C ALA A 543 2.36 21.37 8.03
N TYR A 544 3.51 20.79 8.38
CA TYR A 544 3.59 19.43 8.93
C TYR A 544 2.90 19.34 10.29
N LEU A 545 3.16 20.27 11.21
CA LEU A 545 2.50 20.33 12.52
C LEU A 545 0.99 20.58 12.39
N GLU A 546 0.56 21.41 11.44
CA GLU A 546 -0.85 21.65 11.15
C GLU A 546 -1.52 20.40 10.55
N ASN A 547 -0.84 19.68 9.65
CA ASN A 547 -1.30 18.40 9.11
C ASN A 547 -1.30 17.29 10.17
N GLU A 548 -0.35 17.27 11.11
CA GLU A 548 -0.33 16.36 12.26
C GLU A 548 -1.53 16.62 13.19
N ARG A 549 -1.86 17.90 13.44
CA ARG A 549 -3.05 18.29 14.20
C ARG A 549 -4.34 17.92 13.47
N LYS A 550 -4.43 18.18 12.16
CA LYS A 550 -5.59 17.78 11.33
C LYS A 550 -5.73 16.26 11.28
N LYS A 551 -4.63 15.53 11.12
CA LYS A 551 -4.58 14.07 11.17
C LYS A 551 -5.06 13.55 12.52
N LYS A 552 -4.54 14.08 13.64
CA LYS A 552 -5.02 13.70 14.98
C LYS A 552 -6.49 14.04 15.21
N ASN A 553 -6.98 15.18 14.71
CA ASN A 553 -8.41 15.51 14.78
C ASN A 553 -9.26 14.55 13.94
N VAL A 554 -8.82 14.18 12.75
CA VAL A 554 -9.50 13.19 11.90
C VAL A 554 -9.40 11.79 12.51
N GLU A 555 -8.29 11.41 13.14
CA GLU A 555 -8.14 10.16 13.88
C GLU A 555 -9.04 10.12 15.13
N ASN A 556 -9.17 11.24 15.84
CA ASN A 556 -10.11 11.35 16.97
C ASN A 556 -11.56 11.28 16.50
N LEU A 557 -11.93 12.02 15.45
CA LEU A 557 -13.26 11.90 14.83
C LEU A 557 -13.50 10.48 14.30
N LEU A 558 -12.50 9.84 13.69
CA LEU A 558 -12.60 8.46 13.22
C LEU A 558 -12.76 7.49 14.39
N ASN A 559 -12.06 7.69 15.51
CA ASN A 559 -12.22 6.89 16.73
C ASN A 559 -13.59 7.11 17.40
N GLU A 560 -14.10 8.34 17.41
CA GLU A 560 -15.45 8.67 17.86
C GLU A 560 -16.52 8.06 16.95
N TRP A 561 -16.35 8.12 15.63
CA TRP A 561 -17.24 7.46 14.68
C TRP A 561 -17.12 5.95 14.77
N GLN A 562 -15.94 5.38 14.96
CA GLN A 562 -15.77 3.94 15.17
C GLN A 562 -16.39 3.45 16.49
N THR A 563 -16.30 4.23 17.57
CA THR A 563 -16.96 3.91 18.84
C THR A 563 -18.47 4.05 18.69
N LYS A 564 -18.98 5.13 18.10
CA LYS A 564 -20.40 5.29 17.76
C LYS A 564 -20.92 4.17 16.84
N THR A 565 -20.14 3.73 15.86
CA THR A 565 -20.52 2.62 14.98
C THR A 565 -20.49 1.29 15.74
N ARG A 566 -19.51 1.03 16.62
CA ARG A 566 -19.51 -0.18 17.48
C ARG A 566 -20.68 -0.18 18.46
N ASP A 567 -21.02 0.97 19.02
CA ASP A 567 -22.16 1.12 19.94
C ASP A 567 -23.49 1.01 19.18
N ALA A 568 -23.58 1.56 17.97
CA ALA A 568 -24.73 1.39 17.08
C ALA A 568 -24.86 -0.06 16.59
N GLU A 569 -23.77 -0.75 16.28
CA GLU A 569 -23.74 -2.18 15.93
C GLU A 569 -24.14 -3.05 17.14
N LYS A 570 -23.66 -2.74 18.34
CA LYS A 570 -24.12 -3.37 19.58
C LYS A 570 -25.61 -3.14 19.80
N ASN A 571 -26.08 -1.89 19.72
CA ASN A 571 -27.50 -1.57 19.87
C ASN A 571 -28.34 -2.23 18.76
N ALA A 572 -27.85 -2.31 17.52
CA ALA A 572 -28.54 -2.97 16.42
C ALA A 572 -28.56 -4.49 16.57
N THR A 573 -27.50 -5.10 17.09
CA THR A 573 -27.45 -6.54 17.39
C THR A 573 -28.32 -6.89 18.60
N GLU A 574 -28.33 -6.04 19.63
CA GLU A 574 -29.24 -6.14 20.78
C GLU A 574 -30.70 -5.97 20.34
N LEU A 575 -31.03 -4.94 19.54
CA LEU A 575 -32.36 -4.73 18.97
C LEU A 575 -32.77 -5.86 18.04
N LYS A 576 -31.86 -6.40 17.23
CA LYS A 576 -32.13 -7.56 16.37
C LYS A 576 -32.36 -8.82 17.19
N SER A 577 -31.61 -9.01 18.28
CA SER A 577 -31.83 -10.12 19.21
C SER A 577 -33.14 -9.99 19.98
N ALA A 578 -33.51 -8.76 20.37
CA ALA A 578 -34.79 -8.45 21.00
C ALA A 578 -35.94 -8.63 20.00
N LEU A 579 -35.77 -8.20 18.75
CA LEU A 579 -36.74 -8.41 17.67
C LEU A 579 -36.93 -9.89 17.36
N ILE A 580 -35.86 -10.69 17.31
CA ILE A 580 -35.95 -12.14 17.13
C ILE A 580 -36.67 -12.79 18.32
N LYS A 581 -36.41 -12.35 19.55
CA LYS A 581 -37.15 -12.83 20.74
C LYS A 581 -38.62 -12.44 20.70
N VAL A 582 -38.94 -11.21 20.30
CA VAL A 582 -40.32 -10.76 20.15
C VAL A 582 -41.00 -11.47 18.98
N GLN A 583 -40.32 -11.72 17.87
CA GLN A 583 -40.84 -12.49 16.75
C GLN A 583 -41.10 -13.93 17.13
N SER A 584 -40.18 -14.60 17.84
CA SER A 584 -40.41 -15.96 18.33
C SER A 584 -41.50 -16.00 19.39
N GLU A 585 -41.65 -14.95 20.21
CA GLU A 585 -42.75 -14.84 21.17
C GLU A 585 -44.09 -14.55 20.48
N VAL A 586 -44.11 -13.74 19.42
CA VAL A 586 -45.29 -13.52 18.57
C VAL A 586 -45.65 -14.80 17.81
N GLU A 587 -44.71 -15.52 17.21
CA GLU A 587 -44.95 -16.81 16.56
C GLU A 587 -45.47 -17.84 17.57
N ARG A 588 -44.90 -17.89 18.78
CA ARG A 588 -45.41 -18.74 19.88
C ARG A 588 -46.82 -18.36 20.30
N LEU A 589 -47.09 -17.07 20.51
CA LEU A 589 -48.43 -16.57 20.85
C LEU A 589 -49.43 -16.76 19.71
N THR A 590 -48.98 -16.70 18.46
CA THR A 590 -49.80 -16.96 17.27
C THR A 590 -50.11 -18.45 17.17
N GLN A 591 -49.14 -19.35 17.43
CA GLN A 591 -49.40 -20.78 17.54
C GLN A 591 -50.30 -21.13 18.72
N GLU A 592 -50.13 -20.48 19.87
CA GLU A 592 -51.02 -20.63 21.03
C GLU A 592 -52.43 -20.13 20.69
N LEU A 593 -52.55 -19.00 19.99
CA LEU A 593 -53.82 -18.46 19.52
C LEU A 593 -54.47 -19.39 18.49
N GLU A 594 -53.74 -19.85 17.47
CA GLU A 594 -54.23 -20.81 16.48
C GLU A 594 -54.64 -22.14 17.13
N SER A 595 -53.89 -22.62 18.13
CA SER A 595 -54.24 -23.82 18.89
C SER A 595 -55.50 -23.59 19.72
N SER A 596 -55.65 -22.42 20.35
CA SER A 596 -56.82 -22.02 21.10
C SER A 596 -58.02 -21.83 20.19
N GLU A 597 -57.86 -21.19 19.03
CA GLU A 597 -58.89 -21.02 18.00
C GLU A 597 -59.33 -22.36 17.45
N ASN A 598 -58.40 -23.29 17.18
CA ASN A 598 -58.75 -24.65 16.76
C ASN A 598 -59.49 -25.41 17.87
N VAL A 599 -59.09 -25.27 19.14
CA VAL A 599 -59.81 -25.82 20.29
C VAL A 599 -61.20 -25.19 20.38
N VAL A 600 -61.32 -23.88 20.23
CA VAL A 600 -62.60 -23.15 20.21
C VAL A 600 -63.45 -23.59 19.03
N LEU A 601 -62.90 -23.78 17.83
CA LEU A 601 -63.61 -24.27 16.63
C LEU A 601 -64.10 -25.70 16.82
N VAL A 602 -63.28 -26.57 17.41
CA VAL A 602 -63.68 -27.94 17.77
C VAL A 602 -64.75 -27.93 18.86
N LEU A 603 -64.62 -27.07 19.88
CA LEU A 603 -65.63 -26.89 20.91
C LEU A 603 -66.92 -26.29 20.34
N HIS A 604 -66.86 -25.32 19.44
CA HIS A 604 -68.02 -24.72 18.77
C HIS A 604 -68.70 -25.75 17.87
N LYS A 605 -67.94 -26.59 17.16
CA LYS A 605 -68.49 -27.73 16.41
C LYS A 605 -69.11 -28.78 17.33
N ARG A 606 -68.51 -29.08 18.49
CA ARG A 606 -69.07 -30.01 19.48
C ARG A 606 -70.30 -29.43 20.19
N VAL A 607 -70.32 -28.12 20.46
CA VAL A 607 -71.48 -27.41 21.02
C VAL A 607 -72.57 -27.35 19.98
N ALA A 608 -72.30 -26.95 18.73
CA ALA A 608 -73.29 -27.00 17.65
C ALA A 608 -73.80 -28.42 17.41
N ALA A 609 -72.95 -29.45 17.49
CA ALA A 609 -73.37 -30.85 17.39
C ALA A 609 -74.17 -31.33 18.62
N ALA A 610 -73.87 -30.81 19.81
CA ALA A 610 -74.61 -31.10 21.03
C ALA A 610 -75.94 -30.33 21.06
N GLU A 611 -75.97 -29.10 20.56
CA GLU A 611 -77.17 -28.29 20.36
C GLU A 611 -78.06 -28.93 19.32
N THR A 612 -77.52 -29.39 18.18
CA THR A 612 -78.29 -30.17 17.22
C THR A 612 -78.75 -31.50 17.80
N GLN A 613 -77.93 -32.21 18.58
CA GLN A 613 -78.41 -33.41 19.30
C GLN A 613 -79.48 -33.07 20.34
N ILE A 614 -79.41 -31.93 21.03
CA ILE A 614 -80.40 -31.50 22.02
C ILE A 614 -81.67 -31.03 21.32
N THR A 615 -81.59 -30.32 20.18
CA THR A 615 -82.76 -29.96 19.38
C THR A 615 -83.36 -31.20 18.74
N ASP A 616 -82.55 -32.13 18.22
CA ASP A 616 -83.04 -33.38 17.65
C ASP A 616 -83.67 -34.28 18.73
N LEU A 617 -83.08 -34.35 19.93
CA LEU A 617 -83.67 -35.07 21.06
C LEU A 617 -84.90 -34.34 21.62
N SER A 618 -84.90 -33.02 21.67
CA SER A 618 -86.05 -32.20 22.10
C SER A 618 -87.19 -32.32 21.10
N ASP A 619 -86.91 -32.22 19.82
CA ASP A 619 -87.87 -32.37 18.73
C ASP A 619 -88.31 -33.82 18.65
N SER A 620 -87.44 -34.81 18.83
CA SER A 620 -87.82 -36.21 18.96
C SER A 620 -88.66 -36.46 20.21
N THR A 621 -88.39 -35.81 21.35
CA THR A 621 -89.17 -35.99 22.59
C THR A 621 -90.50 -35.23 22.54
N ASN A 622 -90.55 -34.07 21.89
CA ASN A 622 -91.77 -33.29 21.66
C ASN A 622 -92.62 -33.93 20.57
N LEU A 623 -91.98 -34.48 19.53
CA LEU A 623 -92.64 -35.28 18.51
C LEU A 623 -93.12 -36.59 19.12
N GLU A 624 -92.36 -37.27 19.98
CA GLU A 624 -92.82 -38.44 20.72
C GLU A 624 -93.94 -38.08 21.68
N LYS A 625 -93.87 -36.98 22.45
CA LYS A 625 -94.97 -36.54 23.33
C LYS A 625 -96.22 -36.18 22.55
N SER A 626 -96.07 -35.42 21.46
CA SER A 626 -97.17 -35.04 20.58
C SER A 626 -97.73 -36.27 19.87
N GLN A 627 -96.89 -37.21 19.45
CA GLN A 627 -97.30 -38.51 18.92
C GLN A 627 -97.93 -39.38 19.99
N ASN A 628 -97.51 -39.36 21.26
CA ASN A 628 -98.09 -40.17 22.33
C ASN A 628 -99.42 -39.58 22.81
N GLU A 629 -99.55 -38.26 22.87
CA GLU A 629 -100.82 -37.56 23.11
C GLU A 629 -101.76 -37.73 21.91
N ALA A 630 -101.25 -37.61 20.68
CA ALA A 630 -102.01 -37.90 19.47
C ALA A 630 -102.34 -39.39 19.35
N LEU A 631 -101.51 -40.32 19.83
CA LEU A 631 -101.80 -41.76 19.86
C LEU A 631 -102.78 -42.09 20.96
N ARG A 632 -102.78 -41.39 22.10
CA ARG A 632 -103.80 -41.56 23.15
C ARG A 632 -105.14 -40.95 22.75
N ALA A 633 -105.13 -39.81 22.08
CA ALA A 633 -106.31 -39.21 21.47
C ALA A 633 -106.81 -40.04 20.29
N LYS A 634 -105.91 -40.55 19.44
CA LYS A 634 -106.24 -41.49 18.36
C LYS A 634 -106.62 -42.87 18.90
N LEU A 635 -106.17 -43.33 20.07
CA LEU A 635 -106.67 -44.60 20.63
C LEU A 635 -108.12 -44.43 21.06
N ARG A 636 -108.45 -43.30 21.71
CA ARG A 636 -109.84 -42.99 22.08
C ARG A 636 -110.74 -42.75 20.86
N ILE A 637 -110.23 -42.01 19.88
CA ILE A 637 -110.97 -41.74 18.64
C ILE A 637 -111.00 -42.98 17.76
N GLN A 638 -109.97 -43.82 17.71
CA GLN A 638 -110.02 -45.09 16.94
C GLN A 638 -110.79 -46.19 17.65
N ASP A 639 -111.00 -46.14 18.96
CA ASP A 639 -111.98 -47.01 19.62
C ASP A 639 -113.40 -46.58 19.21
N ASP A 640 -113.71 -45.27 19.19
CA ASP A 640 -115.03 -44.77 18.74
C ASP A 640 -115.20 -44.86 17.20
N GLU A 641 -114.12 -44.67 16.44
CA GLU A 641 -114.11 -44.74 14.98
C GLU A 641 -113.94 -46.16 14.47
N LEU A 642 -113.41 -47.14 15.21
CA LEU A 642 -113.46 -48.55 14.78
C LEU A 642 -114.90 -49.04 14.71
N GLU A 643 -115.76 -48.60 15.64
CA GLU A 643 -117.20 -48.85 15.56
C GLU A 643 -117.86 -48.12 14.36
N SER A 644 -117.46 -46.89 14.01
CA SER A 644 -118.06 -46.17 12.87
C SER A 644 -117.42 -46.47 11.49
N LEU A 645 -116.13 -46.81 11.45
CA LEU A 645 -115.35 -47.04 10.22
C LEU A 645 -115.55 -48.45 9.71
N GLN A 646 -116.01 -49.41 10.53
CA GLN A 646 -116.59 -50.63 9.98
C GLN A 646 -117.87 -50.32 9.18
N GLU A 647 -118.73 -49.39 9.64
CA GLU A 647 -119.93 -49.01 8.89
C GLU A 647 -119.66 -48.06 7.70
N ASN A 648 -118.62 -47.22 7.77
CA ASN A 648 -118.31 -46.26 6.70
C ASN A 648 -117.27 -46.74 5.68
N LYS A 649 -116.39 -47.70 6.01
CA LYS A 649 -115.44 -48.26 5.04
C LYS A 649 -116.16 -48.96 3.88
N GLU A 650 -117.28 -49.63 4.15
CA GLU A 650 -118.12 -50.21 3.08
C GLU A 650 -118.77 -49.13 2.17
N ARG A 651 -119.00 -47.91 2.69
CA ARG A 651 -119.57 -46.81 1.89
C ARG A 651 -118.51 -45.99 1.16
N ASN A 652 -117.33 -45.83 1.73
CA ASN A 652 -116.32 -44.92 1.20
C ASN A 652 -115.42 -45.54 0.14
N GLU A 653 -115.27 -46.88 0.09
CA GLU A 653 -114.64 -47.56 -1.05
C GLU A 653 -115.33 -47.19 -2.38
N PHE A 654 -116.65 -46.92 -2.37
CA PHE A 654 -117.38 -46.46 -3.54
C PHE A 654 -117.09 -44.99 -3.94
N THR A 655 -116.71 -44.14 -2.99
CA THR A 655 -116.40 -42.72 -3.27
C THR A 655 -114.93 -42.45 -3.59
N ILE A 656 -114.02 -43.32 -3.16
CA ILE A 656 -112.58 -43.17 -3.40
C ILE A 656 -112.24 -43.33 -4.89
N GLU A 657 -112.88 -44.26 -5.61
CA GLU A 657 -112.71 -44.38 -7.07
C GLU A 657 -113.15 -43.10 -7.83
N LYS A 658 -114.03 -42.29 -7.24
CA LYS A 658 -114.50 -41.04 -7.82
C LYS A 658 -113.50 -39.90 -7.63
N TYR A 659 -112.89 -39.77 -6.45
CA TYR A 659 -111.95 -38.69 -6.14
C TYR A 659 -110.53 -38.95 -6.62
N GLU A 660 -110.13 -40.21 -6.84
CA GLU A 660 -108.85 -40.52 -7.51
C GLU A 660 -108.80 -39.95 -8.94
N LYS A 661 -109.95 -39.82 -9.61
CA LYS A 661 -110.05 -39.15 -10.91
C LYS A 661 -109.91 -37.63 -10.83
N GLU A 662 -110.36 -37.00 -9.74
CA GLU A 662 -110.22 -35.54 -9.54
C GLU A 662 -108.83 -35.15 -9.05
N ILE A 663 -108.17 -35.98 -8.24
CA ILE A 663 -106.80 -35.73 -7.76
C ILE A 663 -105.77 -35.80 -8.90
N ASN A 664 -105.99 -36.67 -9.89
CA ASN A 664 -105.12 -36.73 -11.07
C ASN A 664 -105.25 -35.48 -11.95
N SER A 665 -106.40 -34.79 -11.94
CA SER A 665 -106.56 -33.48 -12.59
C SER A 665 -105.77 -32.37 -11.88
N LEU A 666 -105.80 -32.33 -10.54
CA LEU A 666 -105.10 -31.32 -9.76
C LEU A 666 -103.57 -31.54 -9.71
N LYS A 667 -103.09 -32.79 -9.78
CA LYS A 667 -101.66 -33.08 -9.92
C LYS A 667 -101.06 -32.53 -11.22
N GLN A 668 -101.84 -32.49 -12.31
CA GLN A 668 -101.41 -31.91 -13.57
C GLN A 668 -101.28 -30.38 -13.50
N GLN A 669 -102.17 -29.71 -12.74
CA GLN A 669 -102.08 -28.24 -12.54
C GLN A 669 -100.91 -27.83 -11.63
N LEU A 670 -100.47 -28.69 -10.71
CA LEU A 670 -99.30 -28.43 -9.85
C LEU A 670 -97.98 -28.61 -10.61
N THR A 671 -97.91 -29.50 -11.61
CA THR A 671 -96.71 -29.65 -12.45
C THR A 671 -96.47 -28.44 -13.36
N ASP A 672 -97.52 -27.72 -13.76
CA ASP A 672 -97.39 -26.55 -14.64
C ASP A 672 -96.92 -25.29 -13.89
N THR A 673 -97.19 -25.19 -12.58
CA THR A 673 -96.68 -24.07 -11.75
C THR A 673 -95.23 -24.27 -11.30
N LYS A 674 -94.76 -25.50 -11.11
CA LYS A 674 -93.34 -25.77 -10.82
C LYS A 674 -92.41 -25.41 -11.98
N LYS A 675 -92.83 -25.61 -13.23
CA LYS A 675 -92.02 -25.24 -14.40
C LYS A 675 -91.86 -23.73 -14.61
N MET A 676 -92.67 -22.88 -13.97
CA MET A 676 -92.58 -21.42 -14.11
C MET A 676 -91.73 -20.72 -13.04
N ASN A 677 -91.33 -21.41 -11.96
CA ASN A 677 -90.49 -20.81 -10.92
C ASN A 677 -89.01 -21.25 -11.00
N ASP A 678 -88.74 -22.44 -11.53
CA ASP A 678 -87.36 -22.95 -11.64
C ASP A 678 -86.51 -22.19 -12.69
N ALA A 679 -87.13 -21.58 -13.72
CA ALA A 679 -86.40 -20.80 -14.71
C ALA A 679 -85.88 -19.44 -14.18
N LYS A 680 -86.58 -18.81 -13.22
CA LYS A 680 -86.13 -17.52 -12.63
C LYS A 680 -85.02 -17.71 -11.60
N LEU A 681 -85.08 -18.77 -10.79
CA LEU A 681 -84.01 -19.08 -9.83
C LEU A 681 -82.74 -19.58 -10.54
N LEU A 682 -82.86 -20.31 -11.66
CA LEU A 682 -81.70 -20.75 -12.42
C LEU A 682 -80.96 -19.58 -13.09
N LEU A 683 -81.67 -18.60 -13.65
CA LEU A 683 -81.06 -17.41 -14.25
C LEU A 683 -80.33 -16.53 -13.22
N GLN A 684 -80.91 -16.32 -12.03
CA GLN A 684 -80.22 -15.60 -10.95
C GLN A 684 -78.99 -16.37 -10.43
N ALA A 685 -79.10 -17.70 -10.31
CA ALA A 685 -77.97 -18.53 -9.91
C ALA A 685 -76.85 -18.53 -10.96
N GLU A 686 -77.17 -18.50 -12.26
CA GLU A 686 -76.18 -18.40 -13.35
C GLU A 686 -75.52 -17.02 -13.43
N GLU A 687 -76.25 -15.93 -13.21
CA GLU A 687 -75.67 -14.58 -13.15
C GLU A 687 -74.75 -14.40 -11.94
N LEU A 688 -75.15 -14.89 -10.76
CA LEU A 688 -74.29 -14.90 -9.57
C LEU A 688 -73.08 -15.82 -9.77
N ARG A 689 -73.25 -16.98 -10.41
CA ARG A 689 -72.11 -17.85 -10.76
C ARG A 689 -71.14 -17.15 -11.69
N LYS A 690 -71.61 -16.47 -12.75
CA LYS A 690 -70.75 -15.74 -13.71
C LYS A 690 -70.04 -14.56 -13.06
N LYS A 691 -70.68 -13.84 -12.14
CA LYS A 691 -70.03 -12.81 -11.33
C LYS A 691 -68.95 -13.40 -10.43
N LEU A 692 -69.27 -14.45 -9.67
CA LEU A 692 -68.33 -15.13 -8.78
C LEU A 692 -67.16 -15.79 -9.55
N THR A 693 -67.38 -16.29 -10.76
CA THR A 693 -66.28 -16.83 -11.60
C THR A 693 -65.38 -15.73 -12.13
N LYS A 694 -65.94 -14.59 -12.56
CA LYS A 694 -65.13 -13.42 -12.93
C LYS A 694 -64.34 -12.88 -11.75
N GLU A 695 -64.96 -12.77 -10.57
CA GLU A 695 -64.29 -12.35 -9.33
C GLU A 695 -63.20 -13.35 -8.93
N LEU A 696 -63.46 -14.67 -9.04
CA LEU A 696 -62.44 -15.70 -8.84
C LEU A 696 -61.28 -15.61 -9.84
N GLU A 697 -61.55 -15.31 -11.11
CA GLU A 697 -60.52 -15.13 -12.13
C GLU A 697 -59.72 -13.84 -11.91
N THR A 698 -60.33 -12.76 -11.43
CA THR A 698 -59.61 -11.54 -11.05
C THR A 698 -58.76 -11.78 -9.81
N TYR A 699 -59.30 -12.43 -8.76
CA TYR A 699 -58.52 -12.77 -7.56
C TYR A 699 -57.39 -13.76 -7.86
N LYS A 700 -57.58 -14.71 -8.78
CA LYS A 700 -56.49 -15.59 -9.24
C LYS A 700 -55.40 -14.82 -9.97
N LYS A 701 -55.76 -13.90 -10.86
CA LYS A 701 -54.77 -13.05 -11.56
C LYS A 701 -54.02 -12.13 -10.61
N GLU A 702 -54.71 -11.56 -9.62
CA GLU A 702 -54.09 -10.74 -8.57
C GLU A 702 -53.15 -11.57 -7.69
N LEU A 703 -53.54 -12.81 -7.34
CA LEU A 703 -52.69 -13.75 -6.61
C LEU A 703 -51.45 -14.14 -7.40
N GLU A 704 -51.59 -14.51 -8.69
CA GLU A 704 -50.47 -14.85 -9.58
C GLU A 704 -49.51 -13.64 -9.77
N GLN A 705 -50.04 -12.42 -9.91
CA GLN A 705 -49.23 -11.20 -9.96
C GLN A 705 -48.48 -10.94 -8.66
N SER A 706 -49.15 -11.16 -7.51
CA SER A 706 -48.55 -11.02 -6.19
C SER A 706 -47.45 -12.07 -5.95
N GLU A 707 -47.67 -13.32 -6.35
CA GLU A 707 -46.66 -14.39 -6.28
C GLU A 707 -45.46 -14.11 -7.18
N TYR A 708 -45.69 -13.62 -8.40
CA TYR A 708 -44.62 -13.21 -9.30
C TYR A 708 -43.81 -12.03 -8.74
N ALA A 709 -44.48 -11.03 -8.14
CA ALA A 709 -43.83 -9.92 -7.45
C ALA A 709 -43.03 -10.39 -6.23
N ARG A 710 -43.57 -11.32 -5.42
CA ARG A 710 -42.88 -11.94 -4.28
C ARG A 710 -41.62 -12.69 -4.73
N ALA A 711 -41.72 -13.55 -5.74
CA ALA A 711 -40.58 -14.30 -6.28
C ALA A 711 -39.49 -13.37 -6.89
N ARG A 712 -39.90 -12.26 -7.52
CA ARG A 712 -38.97 -11.23 -8.01
C ARG A 712 -38.26 -10.52 -6.86
N ASN A 713 -38.97 -10.17 -5.80
CA ASN A 713 -38.40 -9.55 -4.61
C ASN A 713 -37.49 -10.52 -3.84
N GLU A 714 -37.81 -11.81 -3.80
CA GLU A 714 -36.99 -12.85 -3.16
C GLU A 714 -35.64 -13.03 -3.90
N LYS A 715 -35.67 -13.09 -5.23
CA LYS A 715 -34.44 -13.10 -6.05
C LYS A 715 -33.63 -11.81 -5.93
N ALA A 716 -34.27 -10.66 -5.79
CA ALA A 716 -33.58 -9.39 -5.57
C ALA A 716 -32.92 -9.37 -4.18
N LYS A 717 -33.60 -9.88 -3.15
CA LYS A 717 -33.07 -10.02 -1.79
C LYS A 717 -31.89 -10.97 -1.73
N GLU A 718 -31.94 -12.13 -2.38
CA GLU A 718 -30.82 -13.08 -2.47
C GLU A 718 -29.60 -12.45 -3.13
N LYS A 719 -29.78 -11.71 -4.24
CA LYS A 719 -28.70 -10.97 -4.88
C LYS A 719 -28.08 -9.92 -3.96
N LEU A 720 -28.91 -9.15 -3.25
CA LEU A 720 -28.42 -8.14 -2.30
C LEU A 720 -27.72 -8.76 -1.08
N LEU A 721 -28.11 -9.97 -0.66
CA LEU A 721 -27.42 -10.72 0.40
C LEU A 721 -26.07 -11.25 -0.10
N GLN A 722 -26.02 -11.80 -1.31
CA GLN A 722 -24.78 -12.25 -1.95
C GLN A 722 -23.81 -11.07 -2.15
N GLU A 723 -24.29 -9.94 -2.67
CA GLU A 723 -23.51 -8.71 -2.82
C GLU A 723 -23.01 -8.19 -1.47
N ASN A 724 -23.82 -8.26 -0.40
CA ASN A 724 -23.37 -7.91 0.95
C ASN A 724 -22.30 -8.88 1.49
N GLU A 725 -22.44 -10.18 1.27
CA GLU A 725 -21.44 -11.18 1.67
C GLU A 725 -20.12 -10.98 0.92
N ASP A 726 -20.17 -10.69 -0.38
CA ASP A 726 -19.00 -10.40 -1.20
C ASP A 726 -18.31 -9.11 -0.73
N MET A 727 -19.07 -8.04 -0.48
CA MET A 727 -18.54 -6.78 0.06
C MET A 727 -17.97 -6.93 1.48
N LEU A 728 -18.56 -7.77 2.32
CA LEU A 728 -18.02 -8.09 3.65
C LEU A 728 -16.71 -8.89 3.56
N ASN A 729 -16.61 -9.82 2.62
CA ASN A 729 -15.39 -10.57 2.35
C ASN A 729 -14.28 -9.66 1.80
N GLU A 730 -14.61 -8.76 0.89
CA GLU A 730 -13.70 -7.73 0.36
C GLU A 730 -13.22 -6.78 1.47
N LEU A 731 -14.14 -6.30 2.33
CA LEU A 731 -13.82 -5.46 3.48
C LEU A 731 -12.92 -6.18 4.48
N ASN A 732 -13.16 -7.47 4.75
CA ASN A 732 -12.31 -8.27 5.63
C ASN A 732 -10.92 -8.52 5.04
N ARG A 733 -10.81 -8.75 3.72
CA ARG A 733 -9.52 -8.82 2.99
C ARG A 733 -8.76 -7.49 3.05
N LEU A 734 -9.43 -6.37 2.80
CA LEU A 734 -8.83 -5.04 2.89
C LEU A 734 -8.37 -4.74 4.33
N ARG A 735 -9.18 -5.05 5.35
CA ARG A 735 -8.80 -4.92 6.76
C ARG A 735 -7.62 -5.81 7.14
N PHE A 736 -7.54 -7.03 6.61
CA PHE A 736 -6.38 -7.90 6.81
C PHE A 736 -5.13 -7.33 6.17
N ASN A 737 -5.20 -6.89 4.91
CA ASN A 737 -4.08 -6.29 4.18
C ASN A 737 -3.59 -5.01 4.88
N VAL A 738 -4.48 -4.14 5.34
CA VAL A 738 -4.11 -2.94 6.13
C VAL A 738 -3.36 -3.34 7.40
N ARG A 739 -3.85 -4.33 8.17
CA ARG A 739 -3.14 -4.81 9.38
C ARG A 739 -1.79 -5.43 9.07
N GLU A 740 -1.65 -6.11 7.92
CA GLU A 740 -0.38 -6.69 7.50
C GLU A 740 0.62 -5.61 7.08
N MET A 741 0.15 -4.58 6.36
CA MET A 741 0.94 -3.41 5.99
C MET A 741 1.34 -2.58 7.23
N GLU A 742 0.46 -2.41 8.21
CA GLU A 742 0.80 -1.78 9.50
C GLU A 742 1.86 -2.57 10.26
N LYS A 743 1.79 -3.90 10.27
CA LYS A 743 2.83 -4.76 10.89
C LYS A 743 4.16 -4.67 10.15
N LYS A 744 4.14 -4.63 8.81
CA LYS A 744 5.36 -4.45 7.99
C LYS A 744 5.96 -3.06 8.20
N GLN A 745 5.14 -2.01 8.25
CA GLN A 745 5.59 -0.65 8.52
C GLN A 745 6.23 -0.55 9.90
N ARG A 746 5.61 -1.11 10.95
CA ARG A 746 6.20 -1.13 12.31
C ARG A 746 7.53 -1.88 12.37
N LYS A 747 7.67 -2.99 11.63
CA LYS A 747 8.95 -3.70 11.51
C LYS A 747 9.99 -2.86 10.78
N PHE A 748 9.62 -2.17 9.71
CA PHE A 748 10.50 -1.25 8.99
C PHE A 748 10.95 -0.09 9.88
N ASP A 749 10.02 0.53 10.62
CA ASP A 749 10.34 1.62 11.54
C ASP A 749 11.27 1.14 12.67
N GLN A 750 11.06 -0.08 13.18
CA GLN A 750 11.95 -0.69 14.17
C GLN A 750 13.36 -0.95 13.61
N VAL A 751 13.47 -1.54 12.42
CA VAL A 751 14.76 -1.77 11.76
C VAL A 751 15.46 -0.44 11.44
N LEU A 752 14.71 0.59 11.04
CA LEU A 752 15.25 1.92 10.79
C LEU A 752 15.78 2.57 12.07
N GLU A 753 15.10 2.40 13.20
CA GLU A 753 15.55 2.91 14.50
C GLU A 753 16.78 2.14 15.02
N GLU A 754 16.81 0.82 14.83
CA GLU A 754 17.96 -0.05 15.16
C GLU A 754 19.19 0.32 14.31
N GLU A 755 19.03 0.55 13.00
CA GLU A 755 20.12 0.99 12.12
C GLU A 755 20.60 2.41 12.45
N LYS A 756 19.71 3.35 12.77
CA LYS A 756 20.13 4.68 13.27
C LYS A 756 20.93 4.58 14.57
N SER A 757 20.51 3.71 15.49
CA SER A 757 21.24 3.42 16.73
C SER A 757 22.61 2.78 16.44
N ASN A 758 22.71 1.89 15.46
CA ASN A 758 23.98 1.27 15.07
C ASN A 758 24.93 2.28 14.41
N VAL A 759 24.42 3.13 13.50
CA VAL A 759 25.21 4.19 12.85
C VAL A 759 25.75 5.19 13.89
N THR A 760 24.96 5.58 14.88
CA THR A 760 25.42 6.47 15.96
C THR A 760 26.45 5.81 16.88
N LYS A 761 26.33 4.51 17.17
CA LYS A 761 27.37 3.74 17.89
C LYS A 761 28.66 3.65 17.09
N VAL A 762 28.58 3.28 15.81
CA VAL A 762 29.74 3.16 14.92
C VAL A 762 30.41 4.52 14.71
N SER A 763 29.65 5.62 14.60
CA SER A 763 30.25 6.96 14.50
C SER A 763 30.97 7.34 15.80
N ALA A 764 30.40 7.05 16.96
CA ALA A 764 31.03 7.30 18.26
C ALA A 764 32.30 6.45 18.45
N GLU A 765 32.29 5.18 18.04
CA GLU A 765 33.47 4.31 18.05
C GLU A 765 34.55 4.79 17.09
N ARG A 766 34.17 5.25 15.88
CA ARG A 766 35.10 5.82 14.91
C ARG A 766 35.77 7.08 15.45
N ASP A 767 35.01 7.97 16.07
CA ASP A 767 35.54 9.21 16.63
C ASP A 767 36.43 8.94 17.86
N LYS A 768 36.12 7.91 18.67
CA LYS A 768 36.97 7.43 19.76
C LYS A 768 38.28 6.84 19.23
N LEU A 769 38.23 5.98 18.22
CA LEU A 769 39.43 5.39 17.60
C LEU A 769 40.29 6.45 16.92
N ALA A 770 39.69 7.45 16.28
CA ALA A 770 40.42 8.58 15.70
C ALA A 770 41.10 9.44 16.77
N GLN A 771 40.48 9.60 17.95
CA GLN A 771 41.12 10.26 19.08
C GLN A 771 42.30 9.45 19.63
N GLU A 772 42.11 8.14 19.84
CA GLU A 772 43.19 7.25 20.30
C GLU A 772 44.37 7.18 19.30
N LEU A 773 44.10 7.27 18.00
CA LEU A 773 45.13 7.34 16.96
C LEU A 773 45.93 8.64 17.07
N ARG A 774 45.26 9.79 17.22
CA ARG A 774 45.93 11.08 17.42
C ARG A 774 46.75 11.12 18.71
N ASP A 775 46.24 10.52 19.78
CA ASP A 775 46.96 10.41 21.05
C ASP A 775 48.20 9.50 20.92
N ARG A 776 48.09 8.38 20.19
CA ARG A 776 49.23 7.50 19.88
C ARG A 776 50.26 8.16 18.97
N GLU A 777 49.84 8.92 17.96
CA GLU A 777 50.73 9.69 17.09
C GLU A 777 51.46 10.79 17.90
N SER A 778 50.75 11.47 18.81
CA SER A 778 51.35 12.45 19.71
C SER A 778 52.40 11.82 20.63
N ASN A 779 52.08 10.67 21.25
CA ASN A 779 53.01 9.92 22.10
C ASN A 779 54.22 9.39 21.31
N ALA A 780 54.02 8.89 20.10
CA ALA A 780 55.10 8.45 19.22
C ALA A 780 56.04 9.61 18.85
N LEU A 781 55.51 10.81 18.63
CA LEU A 781 56.30 12.02 18.36
C LEU A 781 57.10 12.46 19.60
N VAL A 782 56.54 12.33 20.81
CA VAL A 782 57.26 12.60 22.07
C VAL A 782 58.41 11.61 22.26
N VAL A 783 58.14 10.31 22.12
CA VAL A 783 59.16 9.25 22.25
C VAL A 783 60.25 9.39 21.19
N ALA A 784 59.91 9.77 19.96
CA ALA A 784 60.91 10.04 18.90
C ALA A 784 61.83 11.21 19.30
N LYS A 785 61.27 12.31 19.82
CA LYS A 785 62.06 13.46 20.31
C LYS A 785 62.96 13.09 21.48
N GLU A 786 62.48 12.29 22.43
CA GLU A 786 63.29 11.80 23.55
C GLU A 786 64.42 10.87 23.06
N THR A 787 64.13 10.02 22.08
CA THR A 787 65.10 9.10 21.49
C THR A 787 66.22 9.86 20.77
N ASP A 788 65.88 10.92 20.03
CA ASP A 788 66.88 11.76 19.33
C ASP A 788 67.72 12.60 20.32
N PHE A 789 67.11 13.05 21.42
CA PHE A 789 67.82 13.70 22.52
C PHE A 789 68.83 12.74 23.19
N LEU A 790 68.41 11.50 23.50
CA LEU A 790 69.29 10.49 24.09
C LEU A 790 70.43 10.08 23.15
N LYS A 791 70.17 9.95 21.84
CA LYS A 791 71.22 9.68 20.84
C LYS A 791 72.25 10.81 20.79
N SER A 792 71.80 12.06 20.81
CA SER A 792 72.70 13.24 20.82
C SER A 792 73.57 13.25 22.09
N ARG A 793 72.97 12.89 23.23
CA ARG A 793 73.68 12.77 24.52
C ARG A 793 74.72 11.65 24.53
N ILE A 794 74.43 10.51 23.92
CA ILE A 794 75.39 9.40 23.77
C ILE A 794 76.58 9.83 22.90
N ALA A 795 76.33 10.52 21.79
CA ALA A 795 77.39 11.01 20.91
C ALA A 795 78.32 12.02 21.60
N GLU A 796 77.79 12.91 22.45
CA GLU A 796 78.60 13.80 23.30
C GLU A 796 79.50 13.01 24.26
N LEU A 797 78.94 12.02 24.96
CA LEU A 797 79.68 11.21 25.93
C LEU A 797 80.78 10.37 25.25
N GLU A 798 80.52 9.85 24.04
CA GLU A 798 81.51 9.12 23.26
C GLU A 798 82.67 10.00 22.81
N ASN A 799 82.40 11.26 22.40
CA ASN A 799 83.46 12.23 22.08
C ASN A 799 84.33 12.55 23.30
N ILE A 800 83.72 12.77 24.47
CA ILE A 800 84.46 13.01 25.72
C ILE A 800 85.32 11.80 26.09
N ARG A 801 84.77 10.58 26.00
CA ARG A 801 85.52 9.33 26.25
C ARG A 801 86.71 9.20 25.32
N ASN A 802 86.53 9.44 24.01
CA ASN A 802 87.62 9.34 23.03
C ASN A 802 88.75 10.34 23.31
N THR A 803 88.39 11.54 23.78
CA THR A 803 89.38 12.57 24.14
C THR A 803 90.21 12.14 25.36
N LEU A 804 89.54 11.63 26.41
CA LEU A 804 90.21 11.14 27.62
C LEU A 804 91.06 9.89 27.38
N GLN A 805 90.63 9.00 26.48
CA GLN A 805 91.40 7.81 26.10
C GLN A 805 92.71 8.21 25.41
N LEU A 806 92.66 9.24 24.54
CA LEU A 806 93.84 9.75 23.85
C LEU A 806 94.84 10.40 24.81
N ASP A 807 94.35 11.09 25.85
CA ASP A 807 95.18 11.64 26.92
C ASP A 807 95.85 10.54 27.77
N LEU A 808 95.14 9.43 28.02
CA LEU A 808 95.68 8.29 28.74
C LEU A 808 96.79 7.58 27.94
N ASP A 809 96.57 7.37 26.64
CA ASP A 809 97.54 6.71 25.75
C ASP A 809 98.83 7.55 25.59
N ASN A 810 98.72 8.89 25.61
CA ASN A 810 99.85 9.80 25.63
C ASN A 810 100.64 9.76 26.96
N ALA A 811 99.98 9.47 28.09
CA ALA A 811 100.64 9.37 29.39
C ALA A 811 101.41 8.05 29.55
N VAL A 812 100.93 6.97 28.94
CA VAL A 812 101.56 5.64 29.02
C VAL A 812 102.83 5.55 28.16
N THR A 813 102.96 6.36 27.11
CA THR A 813 104.10 6.34 26.18
C THR A 813 105.37 7.06 26.68
N MET A 814 105.37 7.62 27.90
CA MET A 814 106.54 8.36 28.44
C MET A 814 107.24 7.71 29.64
N LYS A 815 107.22 6.38 29.78
CA LYS A 815 108.01 5.67 30.81
C LYS A 815 108.82 4.50 30.24
N ASP A 816 109.98 4.82 29.70
CA ASP A 816 111.11 3.90 29.47
C ASP A 816 112.36 4.51 30.13
N ASP A 817 112.95 3.84 31.14
CA ASP A 817 114.40 3.91 31.42
C ASP A 817 114.87 3.01 32.59
N THR A 818 115.86 2.17 32.28
CA THR A 818 117.01 1.72 33.10
C THR A 818 116.85 0.69 34.25
N GLY A 819 117.60 -0.41 34.14
CA GLY A 819 117.67 -1.51 35.12
C GLY A 819 118.83 -1.44 36.13
N ARG A 820 118.73 -2.23 37.21
CA ARG A 820 119.84 -2.59 38.12
C ARG A 820 119.67 -3.99 38.75
N SER A 821 120.54 -4.90 38.30
CA SER A 821 121.40 -5.77 39.13
C SER A 821 120.79 -6.62 40.26
N VAL A 822 120.31 -7.81 39.87
CA VAL A 822 120.44 -9.15 40.50
C VAL A 822 119.91 -9.39 41.93
N LEU A 823 120.09 -8.49 42.90
CA LEU A 823 119.42 -8.61 44.21
C LEU A 823 117.93 -8.27 44.11
N GLU A 824 117.58 -7.41 43.16
CA GLU A 824 116.19 -7.21 42.76
C GLU A 824 115.66 -8.42 41.98
N LEU A 825 116.50 -9.22 41.30
CA LEU A 825 116.03 -10.45 40.65
C LEU A 825 115.66 -11.55 41.64
N ASP A 826 116.27 -11.61 42.83
CA ASP A 826 115.90 -12.63 43.83
C ASP A 826 114.66 -12.21 44.64
N ARG A 827 114.49 -10.91 44.87
CA ARG A 827 113.21 -10.35 45.34
C ARG A 827 112.13 -10.51 44.29
N MET A 828 112.39 -10.17 43.03
CA MET A 828 111.49 -10.40 41.91
C MET A 828 111.24 -11.88 41.70
N LYS A 829 112.16 -12.80 41.97
CA LYS A 829 111.88 -14.24 41.91
C LYS A 829 110.88 -14.63 42.98
N ARG A 830 111.04 -14.18 44.23
CA ARG A 830 110.03 -14.43 45.28
C ARG A 830 108.71 -13.73 44.99
N GLN A 831 108.74 -12.52 44.43
CA GLN A 831 107.55 -11.80 43.96
C GLN A 831 106.89 -12.53 42.79
N LEU A 832 107.65 -13.07 41.85
CA LEU A 832 107.17 -13.88 40.73
C LEU A 832 106.68 -15.24 41.21
N GLU A 833 107.22 -15.83 42.27
CA GLU A 833 106.69 -17.05 42.89
C GLU A 833 105.35 -16.77 43.60
N ILE A 834 105.21 -15.62 44.26
CA ILE A 834 103.95 -15.15 44.85
C ILE A 834 102.95 -14.79 43.74
N GLU A 835 103.37 -14.06 42.71
CA GLU A 835 102.55 -13.72 41.54
C GLU A 835 102.18 -14.96 40.76
N LEU A 836 103.03 -15.99 40.69
CA LEU A 836 102.70 -17.29 40.08
C LEU A 836 101.69 -18.07 40.95
N ALA A 837 101.81 -18.00 42.28
CA ALA A 837 100.83 -18.59 43.19
C ALA A 837 99.48 -17.87 43.07
N ASN A 838 99.48 -16.54 43.10
CA ASN A 838 98.30 -15.71 42.88
C ASN A 838 97.73 -15.91 41.47
N ALA A 839 98.57 -16.02 40.45
CA ALA A 839 98.12 -16.29 39.08
C ALA A 839 97.45 -17.66 38.99
N LYS A 840 98.00 -18.68 39.66
CA LYS A 840 97.36 -20.01 39.75
C LYS A 840 96.03 -19.94 40.51
N GLU A 841 95.96 -19.16 41.59
CA GLU A 841 94.73 -18.95 42.34
C GLU A 841 93.68 -18.21 41.48
N THR A 842 94.06 -17.15 40.78
CA THR A 842 93.17 -16.46 39.83
C THR A 842 92.78 -17.34 38.66
N ILE A 843 93.65 -18.25 38.19
CA ILE A 843 93.29 -19.24 37.16
C ILE A 843 92.26 -20.21 37.72
N THR A 844 92.44 -20.72 38.94
CA THR A 844 91.43 -21.59 39.57
C THR A 844 90.11 -20.85 39.82
N GLU A 845 90.15 -19.58 40.23
CA GLU A 845 88.94 -18.75 40.38
C GLU A 845 88.26 -18.50 39.02
N LEU A 846 89.03 -18.28 37.95
CA LEU A 846 88.51 -18.13 36.59
C LEU A 846 87.96 -19.45 36.04
N GLU A 847 88.58 -20.59 36.37
CA GLU A 847 88.08 -21.93 36.04
C GLU A 847 86.76 -22.22 36.78
N ASP A 848 86.66 -21.89 38.07
CA ASP A 848 85.43 -22.03 38.85
C ASP A 848 84.32 -21.09 38.32
N ASN A 849 84.66 -19.85 37.97
CA ASN A 849 83.71 -18.91 37.37
C ASN A 849 83.27 -19.33 35.97
N LEU A 850 84.19 -19.90 35.17
CA LEU A 850 83.87 -20.48 33.87
C LEU A 850 82.90 -21.65 34.03
N GLN A 851 83.15 -22.53 35.01
CA GLN A 851 82.28 -23.68 35.29
C GLN A 851 80.88 -23.25 35.75
N LEU A 852 80.78 -22.23 36.61
CA LEU A 852 79.49 -21.63 36.99
C LEU A 852 78.74 -21.03 35.80
N THR A 853 79.48 -20.42 34.87
CA THR A 853 78.91 -19.81 33.65
C THR A 853 78.45 -20.90 32.67
N GLU A 854 79.21 -21.99 32.52
CA GLU A 854 78.83 -23.16 31.72
C GLU A 854 77.58 -23.85 32.27
N ASP A 855 77.48 -24.01 33.60
CA ASP A 855 76.29 -24.54 34.27
C ASP A 855 75.07 -23.61 34.11
N ALA A 856 75.28 -22.28 34.20
CA ALA A 856 74.22 -21.30 33.95
C ALA A 856 73.73 -21.36 32.49
N LYS A 857 74.66 -21.48 31.53
CA LYS A 857 74.34 -21.65 30.11
C LYS A 857 73.59 -22.95 29.84
N LEU A 858 74.03 -24.08 30.42
CA LEU A 858 73.34 -25.36 30.30
C LEU A 858 71.91 -25.30 30.84
N ARG A 859 71.69 -24.62 31.98
CA ARG A 859 70.34 -24.37 32.51
C ARG A 859 69.50 -23.53 31.54
N LEU A 860 70.08 -22.49 30.95
CA LEU A 860 69.40 -21.63 29.97
C LEU A 860 69.06 -22.40 28.68
N ASP A 861 69.98 -23.23 28.18
CA ASP A 861 69.77 -24.07 27.00
C ASP A 861 68.66 -25.11 27.24
N VAL A 862 68.63 -25.77 28.41
CA VAL A 862 67.56 -26.69 28.80
C VAL A 862 66.21 -25.96 28.91
N THR A 863 66.20 -24.74 29.45
CA THR A 863 64.98 -23.93 29.58
C THR A 863 64.48 -23.49 28.19
N LEU A 864 65.39 -23.03 27.32
CA LEU A 864 65.09 -22.68 25.92
C LEU A 864 64.55 -23.89 25.15
N GLN A 865 65.14 -25.06 25.33
CA GLN A 865 64.70 -26.30 24.69
C GLN A 865 63.31 -26.71 25.18
N ALA A 866 63.02 -26.60 26.48
CA ALA A 866 61.69 -26.83 27.04
C ALA A 866 60.66 -25.84 26.49
N THR A 867 60.97 -24.54 26.44
CA THR A 867 60.08 -23.52 25.87
C THR A 867 59.84 -23.71 24.37
N ASN A 868 60.86 -24.14 23.62
CA ASN A 868 60.71 -24.43 22.19
C ASN A 868 59.78 -25.63 21.97
N VAL A 869 59.88 -26.68 22.78
CA VAL A 869 58.97 -27.84 22.71
C VAL A 869 57.53 -27.44 23.08
N GLU A 870 57.35 -26.58 24.08
CA GLU A 870 56.02 -26.05 24.43
C GLU A 870 55.42 -25.19 23.31
N LEU A 871 56.22 -24.31 22.70
CA LEU A 871 55.80 -23.47 21.57
C LEU A 871 55.49 -24.30 20.32
N GLU A 872 56.27 -25.34 20.02
CA GLU A 872 55.98 -26.29 18.93
C GLU A 872 54.68 -27.05 19.18
N LYS A 873 54.40 -27.47 20.43
CA LYS A 873 53.15 -28.11 20.79
C LYS A 873 51.96 -27.18 20.59
N ILE A 874 52.04 -25.94 21.09
CA ILE A 874 51.01 -24.91 20.90
C ILE A 874 50.80 -24.60 19.41
N ARG A 875 51.88 -24.55 18.62
CA ARG A 875 51.79 -24.34 17.16
C ARG A 875 51.06 -25.49 16.47
N ASN A 876 51.41 -26.73 16.80
CA ASN A 876 50.79 -27.92 16.22
C ASN A 876 49.31 -28.05 16.62
N ASP A 877 48.96 -27.68 17.87
CA ASP A 877 47.56 -27.68 18.33
C ASP A 877 46.75 -26.58 17.60
N LYS A 878 47.31 -25.38 17.42
CA LYS A 878 46.69 -24.32 16.61
C LYS A 878 46.52 -24.71 15.14
N GLU A 879 47.52 -25.36 14.53
CA GLU A 879 47.41 -25.87 13.15
C GLU A 879 46.29 -26.92 13.01
N ARG A 880 46.11 -27.79 14.02
CA ARG A 880 44.99 -28.75 14.04
C ARG A 880 43.63 -28.07 14.17
N ASP A 881 43.51 -27.11 15.08
CA ASP A 881 42.28 -26.33 15.27
C ASP A 881 41.90 -25.56 13.98
N ASP A 882 42.89 -24.95 13.32
CA ASP A 882 42.67 -24.22 12.07
C ASP A 882 42.30 -25.16 10.90
N ASP A 883 42.90 -26.36 10.82
CA ASP A 883 42.51 -27.36 9.83
C ASP A 883 41.11 -27.94 10.08
N GLU A 884 40.69 -28.11 11.34
CA GLU A 884 39.32 -28.49 11.68
C GLU A 884 38.31 -27.38 11.34
N ARG A 885 38.64 -26.12 11.64
CA ARG A 885 37.83 -24.96 11.23
C ARG A 885 37.71 -24.87 9.71
N ARG A 886 38.80 -25.05 8.95
CA ARG A 886 38.77 -25.09 7.48
C ARG A 886 37.89 -26.23 6.96
N LYS A 887 37.98 -27.43 7.53
CA LYS A 887 37.11 -28.57 7.15
C LYS A 887 35.63 -28.29 7.45
N VAL A 888 35.30 -27.64 8.56
CA VAL A 888 33.92 -27.24 8.88
C VAL A 888 33.42 -26.15 7.93
N MET A 889 34.24 -25.15 7.62
CA MET A 889 33.89 -24.09 6.66
C MET A 889 33.72 -24.63 5.24
N LEU A 890 34.56 -25.59 4.80
CA LEU A 890 34.41 -26.25 3.51
C LEU A 890 33.14 -27.11 3.43
N ARG A 891 32.75 -27.78 4.52
CA ARG A 891 31.45 -28.48 4.58
C ARG A 891 30.28 -27.50 4.47
N LYS A 892 30.30 -26.41 5.23
CA LYS A 892 29.27 -25.36 5.15
C LYS A 892 29.18 -24.72 3.76
N LEU A 893 30.32 -24.48 3.11
CA LEU A 893 30.35 -23.98 1.73
C LEU A 893 29.71 -25.00 0.76
N GLY A 894 30.03 -26.29 0.90
CA GLY A 894 29.40 -27.34 0.08
C GLY A 894 27.88 -27.46 0.32
N ASP A 895 27.43 -27.33 1.56
CA ASP A 895 26.00 -27.32 1.90
C ASP A 895 25.29 -26.11 1.29
N LEU A 896 25.88 -24.91 1.39
CA LEU A 896 25.35 -23.68 0.77
C LEU A 896 25.36 -23.74 -0.77
N GLU A 897 26.38 -24.35 -1.38
CA GLU A 897 26.43 -24.57 -2.84
C GLU A 897 25.32 -25.53 -3.29
N ASN A 898 25.07 -26.60 -2.53
CA ASN A 898 23.99 -27.54 -2.80
C ASN A 898 22.60 -26.89 -2.63
N GLU A 899 22.43 -26.07 -1.60
CA GLU A 899 21.22 -25.28 -1.37
C GLU A 899 21.00 -24.29 -2.52
N LEU A 900 22.04 -23.55 -2.95
CA LEU A 900 21.97 -22.62 -4.07
C LEU A 900 21.61 -23.30 -5.40
N ASP A 901 22.14 -24.49 -5.67
CA ASP A 901 21.79 -25.26 -6.87
C ASP A 901 20.39 -25.89 -6.79
N SER A 902 19.88 -26.18 -5.59
CA SER A 902 18.49 -26.60 -5.39
C SER A 902 17.51 -25.43 -5.61
N GLU A 903 17.84 -24.25 -5.08
CA GLU A 903 17.12 -22.99 -5.27
C GLU A 903 17.07 -22.58 -6.74
N ARG A 904 18.20 -22.65 -7.47
CA ARG A 904 18.25 -22.36 -8.91
C ARG A 904 17.35 -23.29 -9.72
N ARG A 905 17.32 -24.59 -9.38
CA ARG A 905 16.42 -25.57 -10.02
C ARG A 905 14.95 -25.29 -9.71
N ALA A 906 14.62 -25.00 -8.45
CA ALA A 906 13.26 -24.62 -8.04
C ALA A 906 12.80 -23.32 -8.73
N LYS A 907 13.66 -22.30 -8.79
CA LYS A 907 13.40 -21.03 -9.50
C LYS A 907 13.18 -21.26 -11.00
N LEU A 908 13.95 -22.13 -11.65
CA LEU A 908 13.76 -22.47 -13.06
C LEU A 908 12.39 -23.13 -13.31
N ILE A 909 11.98 -24.04 -12.43
CA ILE A 909 10.65 -24.70 -12.50
C ILE A 909 9.53 -23.67 -12.30
N LEU A 910 9.65 -22.78 -11.30
CA LEU A 910 8.67 -21.72 -11.04
C LEU A 910 8.57 -20.73 -12.20
N VAL A 911 9.68 -20.36 -12.84
CA VAL A 911 9.67 -19.49 -14.03
C VAL A 911 9.00 -20.18 -15.22
N GLN A 912 9.21 -21.49 -15.40
CA GLN A 912 8.52 -22.26 -16.45
C GLN A 912 7.01 -22.38 -16.18
N GLN A 913 6.60 -22.58 -14.92
CA GLN A 913 5.19 -22.60 -14.52
C GLN A 913 4.54 -21.22 -14.68
N LYS A 914 5.23 -20.14 -14.28
CA LYS A 914 4.76 -18.76 -14.48
C LYS A 914 4.55 -18.46 -15.96
N ARG A 915 5.51 -18.80 -16.83
CA ARG A 915 5.37 -18.62 -18.29
C ARG A 915 4.19 -19.40 -18.87
N LYS A 916 3.94 -20.63 -18.39
CA LYS A 916 2.75 -21.41 -18.79
C LYS A 916 1.46 -20.73 -18.37
N LEU A 917 1.36 -20.28 -17.12
CA LEU A 917 0.18 -19.56 -16.62
C LEU A 917 -0.03 -18.23 -17.36
N GLU A 918 1.04 -17.50 -17.70
CA GLU A 918 0.96 -16.28 -18.52
C GLU A 918 0.43 -16.57 -19.93
N THR A 919 0.87 -17.67 -20.57
CA THR A 919 0.34 -18.08 -21.88
C THR A 919 -1.11 -18.54 -21.79
N ASP A 920 -1.49 -19.28 -20.75
CA ASP A 920 -2.87 -19.75 -20.55
C ASP A 920 -3.82 -18.59 -20.22
N LEU A 921 -3.34 -17.59 -19.45
CA LEU A 921 -4.06 -16.36 -19.17
C LEU A 921 -4.26 -15.53 -20.45
N HIS A 922 -3.21 -15.36 -21.26
CA HIS A 922 -3.31 -14.61 -22.51
C HIS A 922 -4.29 -15.29 -23.49
N HIS A 923 -4.25 -16.62 -23.59
CA HIS A 923 -5.18 -17.39 -24.40
C HIS A 923 -6.64 -17.28 -23.89
N SER A 924 -6.83 -17.27 -22.56
CA SER A 924 -8.15 -17.08 -21.96
C SER A 924 -8.70 -15.68 -22.19
N LEU A 925 -7.84 -14.65 -22.18
CA LEU A 925 -8.23 -13.27 -22.49
C LEU A 925 -8.63 -13.11 -23.96
N GLU A 926 -7.88 -13.71 -24.90
CA GLU A 926 -8.25 -13.71 -26.32
C GLU A 926 -9.59 -14.44 -26.57
N GLN A 927 -9.82 -15.57 -25.88
CA GLN A 927 -11.11 -16.26 -25.95
C GLN A 927 -12.26 -15.41 -25.38
N LEU A 928 -12.03 -14.68 -24.27
CA LEU A 928 -13.02 -13.77 -23.69
C LEU A 928 -13.35 -12.59 -24.63
N GLU A 929 -12.35 -11.99 -25.28
CA GLU A 929 -12.56 -10.93 -26.28
C GLU A 929 -13.35 -11.46 -27.49
N ALA A 930 -13.05 -12.67 -27.98
CA ALA A 930 -13.79 -13.29 -29.07
C ALA A 930 -15.26 -13.60 -28.69
N ILE A 931 -15.52 -14.10 -27.48
CA ILE A 931 -16.88 -14.35 -26.99
C ILE A 931 -17.64 -13.03 -26.80
N THR A 932 -16.97 -11.98 -26.31
CA THR A 932 -17.60 -10.68 -26.03
C THR A 932 -18.01 -9.98 -27.34
N THR A 933 -17.14 -9.97 -28.35
CA THR A 933 -17.46 -9.43 -29.67
C THR A 933 -18.63 -10.19 -30.32
N GLN A 934 -18.62 -11.53 -30.24
CA GLN A 934 -19.71 -12.36 -30.76
C GLN A 934 -21.04 -12.08 -30.03
N LYS A 935 -21.02 -11.86 -28.71
CA LYS A 935 -22.21 -11.48 -27.93
C LYS A 935 -22.75 -10.11 -28.33
N GLU A 936 -21.88 -9.13 -28.57
CA GLU A 936 -22.27 -7.78 -29.02
C GLU A 936 -22.93 -7.83 -30.40
N ASP A 937 -22.40 -8.62 -31.33
CA ASP A 937 -22.98 -8.78 -32.67
C ASP A 937 -24.36 -9.45 -32.62
N PHE A 938 -24.52 -10.53 -31.85
CA PHE A 938 -25.84 -11.14 -31.65
C PHE A 938 -26.83 -10.20 -30.95
N SER A 939 -26.37 -9.38 -30.01
CA SER A 939 -27.22 -8.39 -29.34
C SER A 939 -27.69 -7.29 -30.30
N ARG A 940 -26.82 -6.85 -31.22
CA ARG A 940 -27.19 -5.91 -32.29
C ARG A 940 -28.19 -6.53 -33.26
N GLN A 941 -28.02 -7.79 -33.60
CA GLN A 941 -28.92 -8.51 -34.51
C GLN A 941 -30.30 -8.73 -33.89
N LEU A 942 -30.37 -9.11 -32.60
CA LEU A 942 -31.62 -9.23 -31.85
C LEU A 942 -32.37 -7.89 -31.78
N ARG A 943 -31.67 -6.78 -31.52
CA ARG A 943 -32.28 -5.43 -31.52
C ARG A 943 -32.85 -5.04 -32.89
N LYS A 944 -32.15 -5.36 -33.99
CA LYS A 944 -32.64 -5.12 -35.35
C LYS A 944 -33.90 -5.94 -35.65
N CYS A 945 -33.91 -7.24 -35.32
CA CYS A 945 -35.09 -8.08 -35.51
C CYS A 945 -36.27 -7.62 -34.65
N SER A 946 -36.02 -7.19 -33.41
CA SER A 946 -37.06 -6.66 -32.52
C SER A 946 -37.68 -5.36 -33.02
N LEU A 947 -36.85 -4.47 -33.60
CA LEU A 947 -37.32 -3.21 -34.18
C LEU A 947 -38.17 -3.48 -35.43
N HIS A 948 -37.70 -4.36 -36.32
CA HIS A 948 -38.43 -4.76 -37.52
C HIS A 948 -39.77 -5.44 -37.21
N LEU A 949 -39.83 -6.27 -36.17
CA LEU A 949 -41.08 -6.86 -35.68
C LEU A 949 -42.07 -5.79 -35.19
N LYS A 950 -41.57 -4.74 -34.52
CA LYS A 950 -42.41 -3.66 -34.00
C LYS A 950 -42.96 -2.79 -35.14
N ASP A 951 -42.15 -2.50 -36.15
CA ASP A 951 -42.58 -1.76 -37.33
C ASP A 951 -43.67 -2.53 -38.10
N LEU A 952 -43.48 -3.83 -38.32
CA LEU A 952 -44.51 -4.69 -38.95
C LEU A 952 -45.79 -4.82 -38.11
N GLN A 953 -45.70 -4.78 -36.78
CA GLN A 953 -46.88 -4.76 -35.91
C GLN A 953 -47.70 -3.47 -36.10
N LEU A 954 -47.02 -2.32 -36.23
CA LEU A 954 -47.68 -1.05 -36.51
C LEU A 954 -48.33 -1.07 -37.91
N GLU A 955 -47.65 -1.58 -38.92
CA GLU A 955 -48.22 -1.73 -40.28
C GLU A 955 -49.46 -2.64 -40.31
N VAL A 956 -49.49 -3.71 -39.49
CA VAL A 956 -50.67 -4.57 -39.32
C VAL A 956 -51.84 -3.81 -38.67
N GLU A 957 -51.55 -3.00 -37.64
CA GLU A 957 -52.56 -2.20 -36.95
C GLU A 957 -53.14 -1.13 -37.88
N GLU A 958 -52.30 -0.39 -38.61
CA GLU A 958 -52.72 0.60 -39.61
C GLU A 958 -53.56 -0.04 -40.73
N SER A 959 -53.13 -1.19 -41.25
CA SER A 959 -53.89 -1.95 -42.27
C SER A 959 -55.25 -2.43 -41.74
N LYS A 960 -55.31 -2.85 -40.48
CA LYS A 960 -56.56 -3.24 -39.82
C LYS A 960 -57.51 -2.04 -39.65
N GLU A 961 -57.01 -0.90 -39.20
CA GLU A 961 -57.80 0.33 -39.05
C GLU A 961 -58.33 0.80 -40.42
N ALA A 962 -57.49 0.77 -41.46
CA ALA A 962 -57.90 1.08 -42.82
C ALA A 962 -58.98 0.11 -43.32
N LYS A 963 -58.87 -1.19 -43.02
CA LYS A 963 -59.89 -2.20 -43.34
C LYS A 963 -61.21 -1.89 -42.62
N ASP A 964 -61.17 -1.63 -41.32
CA ASP A 964 -62.38 -1.39 -40.52
C ASP A 964 -63.10 -0.11 -41.00
N ALA A 965 -62.35 0.94 -41.37
CA ALA A 965 -62.88 2.14 -41.99
C ALA A 965 -63.51 1.89 -43.37
N ALA A 966 -62.86 1.10 -44.22
CA ALA A 966 -63.39 0.73 -45.55
C ALA A 966 -64.64 -0.16 -45.43
N LEU A 967 -64.70 -1.04 -44.43
CA LEU A 967 -65.86 -1.90 -44.16
C LEU A 967 -67.07 -1.08 -43.68
N LEU A 968 -66.85 -0.10 -42.79
CA LEU A 968 -67.89 0.85 -42.38
C LEU A 968 -68.42 1.65 -43.58
N ARG A 969 -67.52 2.16 -44.44
CA ARG A 969 -67.90 2.87 -45.66
C ARG A 969 -68.71 1.98 -46.61
N THR A 970 -68.32 0.72 -46.77
CA THR A 970 -69.05 -0.28 -47.56
C THR A 970 -70.46 -0.51 -47.00
N GLN A 971 -70.60 -0.68 -45.69
CA GLN A 971 -71.92 -0.87 -45.05
C GLN A 971 -72.83 0.36 -45.22
N ASP A 972 -72.29 1.56 -45.12
CA ASP A 972 -73.06 2.79 -45.34
C ASP A 972 -73.45 2.97 -46.82
N MET A 973 -72.57 2.62 -47.76
CA MET A 973 -72.91 2.58 -49.18
C MET A 973 -73.96 1.51 -49.49
N GLU A 974 -73.92 0.33 -48.87
CA GLU A 974 -74.96 -0.71 -49.01
C GLU A 974 -76.32 -0.24 -48.51
N LYS A 975 -76.37 0.46 -47.37
CA LYS A 975 -77.62 1.05 -46.85
C LYS A 975 -78.17 2.11 -47.81
N ARG A 976 -77.31 2.98 -48.33
CA ARG A 976 -77.70 4.01 -49.31
C ARG A 976 -78.18 3.39 -50.63
N MET A 977 -77.48 2.36 -51.10
CA MET A 977 -77.87 1.62 -52.30
C MET A 977 -79.26 0.99 -52.11
N LYS A 978 -79.52 0.31 -50.98
CA LYS A 978 -80.86 -0.21 -50.66
C LYS A 978 -81.94 0.87 -50.61
N SER A 979 -81.65 2.02 -50.00
CA SER A 979 -82.61 3.14 -50.01
C SER A 979 -82.89 3.67 -51.42
N LEU A 980 -81.87 3.70 -52.29
CA LEU A 980 -82.05 4.07 -53.69
C LEU A 980 -82.76 3.00 -54.51
N GLU A 981 -82.58 1.71 -54.21
CA GLU A 981 -83.35 0.61 -54.81
C GLU A 981 -84.84 0.75 -54.44
N ASP A 982 -85.15 1.07 -53.18
CA ASP A 982 -86.52 1.32 -52.72
C ASP A 982 -87.11 2.61 -53.34
N GLU A 983 -86.32 3.67 -53.46
CA GLU A 983 -86.71 4.89 -54.18
C GLU A 983 -86.95 4.62 -55.66
N LEU A 984 -86.11 3.82 -56.31
CA LEU A 984 -86.26 3.41 -57.69
C LEU A 984 -87.54 2.59 -57.88
N ALA A 985 -87.81 1.63 -56.99
CA ALA A 985 -89.03 0.82 -57.01
C ALA A 985 -90.29 1.69 -56.88
N ARG A 986 -90.32 2.62 -55.92
CA ARG A 986 -91.42 3.59 -55.76
C ARG A 986 -91.56 4.52 -56.98
N ALA A 987 -90.44 5.00 -57.53
CA ALA A 987 -90.46 5.81 -58.74
C ALA A 987 -90.99 5.01 -59.94
N THR A 988 -90.64 3.72 -60.07
CA THR A 988 -91.20 2.86 -61.13
C THR A 988 -92.70 2.65 -60.97
N GLU A 989 -93.17 2.37 -59.76
CA GLU A 989 -94.59 2.16 -59.47
C GLU A 989 -95.41 3.42 -59.74
N THR A 990 -94.97 4.58 -59.23
CA THR A 990 -95.62 5.87 -59.49
C THR A 990 -95.63 6.21 -60.98
N ASN A 991 -94.55 5.94 -61.72
CA ASN A 991 -94.49 6.21 -63.15
C ASN A 991 -95.39 5.24 -63.97
N MET A 992 -95.52 3.98 -63.56
CA MET A 992 -96.50 3.04 -64.13
C MET A 992 -97.95 3.50 -63.87
N GLN A 993 -98.22 4.03 -62.68
CA GLN A 993 -99.53 4.57 -62.32
C GLN A 993 -99.88 5.80 -63.16
N LEU A 994 -98.97 6.78 -63.27
CA LEU A 994 -99.14 7.96 -64.12
C LEU A 994 -99.34 7.58 -65.59
N ALA A 995 -98.58 6.62 -66.11
CA ALA A 995 -98.78 6.12 -67.46
C ALA A 995 -100.15 5.41 -67.64
N ALA A 996 -100.67 4.74 -66.61
CA ALA A 996 -101.99 4.12 -66.64
C ALA A 996 -103.13 5.15 -66.58
N ASP A 997 -102.96 6.19 -65.77
CA ASP A 997 -103.91 7.30 -65.63
C ASP A 997 -103.95 8.15 -66.90
N ARG A 998 -102.79 8.46 -67.49
CA ARG A 998 -102.70 9.08 -68.82
C ARG A 998 -103.42 8.23 -69.89
N ARG A 999 -103.17 6.92 -69.96
CA ARG A 999 -103.85 6.01 -70.90
C ARG A 999 -105.36 5.92 -70.66
N ARG A 1000 -105.81 6.10 -69.41
CA ARG A 1000 -107.23 6.11 -69.05
C ARG A 1000 -107.89 7.38 -69.55
N ALA A 1001 -107.28 8.54 -69.29
CA ALA A 1001 -107.73 9.83 -69.82
C ALA A 1001 -107.71 9.84 -71.36
N GLU A 1002 -106.66 9.29 -71.99
CA GLU A 1002 -106.56 9.07 -73.45
C GLU A 1002 -107.77 8.28 -73.98
N ARG A 1003 -108.10 7.13 -73.34
CA ARG A 1003 -109.23 6.29 -73.73
C ARG A 1003 -110.58 6.97 -73.51
N GLU A 1004 -110.79 7.61 -72.36
CA GLU A 1004 -112.02 8.36 -72.07
C GLU A 1004 -112.21 9.51 -73.07
N ARG A 1005 -111.11 10.14 -73.52
CA ARG A 1005 -111.12 11.20 -74.53
C ARG A 1005 -111.43 10.63 -75.91
N ASP A 1006 -110.80 9.53 -76.30
CA ASP A 1006 -111.08 8.84 -77.57
C ASP A 1006 -112.53 8.33 -77.63
N ASP A 1007 -113.05 7.74 -76.55
CA ASP A 1007 -114.44 7.29 -76.44
C ASP A 1007 -115.42 8.47 -76.58
N ALA A 1008 -115.15 9.62 -75.93
CA ALA A 1008 -115.96 10.82 -76.06
C ALA A 1008 -115.90 11.42 -77.48
N VAL A 1009 -114.74 11.36 -78.15
CA VAL A 1009 -114.56 11.76 -79.56
C VAL A 1009 -115.32 10.81 -80.50
N GLU A 1010 -115.27 9.50 -80.26
CA GLU A 1010 -116.04 8.51 -81.03
C GLU A 1010 -117.54 8.69 -80.84
N GLU A 1011 -118.04 8.91 -79.62
CA GLU A 1011 -119.45 9.22 -79.38
C GLU A 1011 -119.89 10.49 -80.10
N LEU A 1012 -119.07 11.56 -80.05
CA LEU A 1012 -119.32 12.81 -80.77
C LEU A 1012 -119.40 12.57 -82.28
N ASN A 1013 -118.50 11.75 -82.85
CA ASN A 1013 -118.44 11.47 -84.28
C ASN A 1013 -119.58 10.55 -84.77
N VAL A 1014 -119.86 9.46 -84.05
CA VAL A 1014 -120.88 8.46 -84.43
C VAL A 1014 -122.29 9.00 -84.23
N LYS A 1015 -122.55 9.73 -83.14
CA LYS A 1015 -123.88 10.27 -82.80
C LYS A 1015 -124.10 11.71 -83.28
N SER A 1016 -123.12 12.33 -83.95
CA SER A 1016 -123.14 13.70 -84.50
C SER A 1016 -124.48 14.09 -85.17
N GLY A 1017 -125.07 13.19 -85.95
CA GLY A 1017 -126.33 13.45 -86.66
C GLY A 1017 -127.63 13.26 -85.85
N LEU A 1018 -127.57 12.67 -84.66
CA LEU A 1018 -128.73 12.29 -83.82
C LEU A 1018 -128.80 13.05 -82.49
N MET A 1019 -127.77 13.82 -82.13
CA MET A 1019 -127.65 14.51 -80.84
C MET A 1019 -128.29 15.91 -80.82
N SER A 1020 -128.73 16.34 -79.63
CA SER A 1020 -129.11 17.73 -79.39
C SER A 1020 -127.89 18.65 -79.36
N ALA A 1021 -128.08 19.95 -79.66
CA ALA A 1021 -127.00 20.94 -79.60
C ALA A 1021 -126.39 21.08 -78.18
N GLU A 1022 -127.18 20.82 -77.13
CA GLU A 1022 -126.72 20.83 -75.74
C GLU A 1022 -125.83 19.62 -75.45
N ASP A 1023 -126.21 18.43 -75.91
CA ASP A 1023 -125.40 17.23 -75.71
C ASP A 1023 -124.06 17.32 -76.46
N LYS A 1024 -124.06 17.91 -77.66
CA LYS A 1024 -122.83 18.13 -78.42
C LYS A 1024 -121.87 19.06 -77.68
N LYS A 1025 -122.38 20.19 -77.14
CA LYS A 1025 -121.57 21.10 -76.31
C LYS A 1025 -121.04 20.42 -75.04
N ARG A 1026 -121.83 19.55 -74.42
CA ARG A 1026 -121.41 18.76 -73.24
C ARG A 1026 -120.28 17.80 -73.58
N LEU A 1027 -120.35 17.11 -74.73
CA LEU A 1027 -119.24 16.26 -75.18
C LEU A 1027 -118.00 17.09 -75.56
N GLU A 1028 -118.16 18.22 -76.26
CA GLU A 1028 -117.03 19.11 -76.60
C GLU A 1028 -116.33 19.67 -75.35
N THR A 1029 -117.09 20.11 -74.34
CA THR A 1029 -116.53 20.56 -73.05
C THR A 1029 -115.84 19.41 -72.32
N LYS A 1030 -116.43 18.21 -72.33
CA LYS A 1030 -115.80 17.02 -71.72
C LYS A 1030 -114.51 16.62 -72.43
N ILE A 1031 -114.44 16.71 -73.76
CA ILE A 1031 -113.22 16.45 -74.54
C ILE A 1031 -112.14 17.46 -74.16
N TYR A 1032 -112.47 18.75 -74.10
CA TYR A 1032 -111.51 19.79 -73.71
C TYR A 1032 -110.98 19.59 -72.29
N GLU A 1033 -111.85 19.28 -71.31
CA GLU A 1033 -111.42 18.93 -69.95
C GLU A 1033 -110.51 17.68 -69.93
N LEU A 1034 -110.80 16.68 -70.76
CA LEU A 1034 -109.97 15.48 -70.86
C LEU A 1034 -108.63 15.73 -71.58
N GLU A 1035 -108.57 16.69 -72.50
CA GLU A 1035 -107.32 17.14 -73.13
C GLU A 1035 -106.45 17.91 -72.14
N GLU A 1036 -107.02 18.83 -71.34
CA GLU A 1036 -106.29 19.49 -70.25
C GLU A 1036 -105.78 18.47 -69.22
N LEU A 1037 -106.62 17.51 -68.79
CA LEU A 1037 -106.19 16.41 -67.93
C LEU A 1037 -105.12 15.55 -68.58
N LEU A 1038 -105.17 15.34 -69.90
CA LEU A 1038 -104.16 14.56 -70.62
C LEU A 1038 -102.81 15.29 -70.66
N GLU A 1039 -102.80 16.61 -70.89
CA GLU A 1039 -101.59 17.42 -70.82
C GLU A 1039 -101.00 17.44 -69.40
N GLU A 1040 -101.84 17.58 -68.37
CA GLU A 1040 -101.42 17.49 -66.97
C GLU A 1040 -100.82 16.11 -66.65
N GLU A 1041 -101.49 15.02 -67.05
CA GLU A 1041 -100.98 13.65 -66.86
C GLU A 1041 -99.74 13.34 -67.69
N GLN A 1042 -99.60 13.94 -68.88
CA GLN A 1042 -98.38 13.85 -69.68
C GLN A 1042 -97.21 14.56 -68.98
N ASN A 1043 -97.41 15.79 -68.52
CA ASN A 1043 -96.41 16.53 -67.74
C ASN A 1043 -96.01 15.77 -66.46
N ASN A 1044 -96.98 15.19 -65.76
CA ASN A 1044 -96.73 14.35 -64.59
C ASN A 1044 -95.91 13.10 -64.95
N THR A 1045 -96.22 12.45 -66.08
CA THR A 1045 -95.48 11.28 -66.60
C THR A 1045 -94.04 11.67 -66.99
N GLU A 1046 -93.82 12.83 -67.60
CA GLU A 1046 -92.48 13.34 -67.93
C GLU A 1046 -91.66 13.65 -66.67
N LEU A 1047 -92.27 14.33 -65.69
CA LEU A 1047 -91.64 14.58 -64.40
C LEU A 1047 -91.33 13.27 -63.64
N GLY A 1048 -92.23 12.29 -63.72
CA GLY A 1048 -92.05 10.94 -63.18
C GLY A 1048 -90.88 10.19 -63.83
N ASN A 1049 -90.77 10.26 -65.15
CA ASN A 1049 -89.65 9.69 -65.92
C ASN A 1049 -88.31 10.33 -65.56
N ASP A 1050 -88.26 11.64 -65.35
CA ASP A 1050 -87.03 12.33 -64.95
C ASP A 1050 -86.60 11.95 -63.53
N LYS A 1051 -87.54 11.82 -62.58
CA LYS A 1051 -87.26 11.29 -61.24
C LYS A 1051 -86.76 9.86 -61.30
N LEU A 1052 -87.39 9.02 -62.13
CA LEU A 1052 -86.98 7.64 -62.34
C LEU A 1052 -85.55 7.55 -62.90
N LYS A 1053 -85.23 8.32 -63.95
CA LYS A 1053 -83.87 8.36 -64.52
C LYS A 1053 -82.83 8.85 -63.52
N LYS A 1054 -83.14 9.87 -62.72
CA LYS A 1054 -82.24 10.35 -61.66
C LYS A 1054 -81.97 9.27 -60.62
N ALA A 1055 -83.01 8.55 -60.17
CA ALA A 1055 -82.85 7.44 -59.24
C ALA A 1055 -82.01 6.29 -59.86
N GLN A 1056 -82.20 5.98 -61.15
CA GLN A 1056 -81.38 4.99 -61.87
C GLN A 1056 -79.89 5.37 -61.91
N ILE A 1057 -79.57 6.60 -62.31
CA ILE A 1057 -78.18 7.07 -62.38
C ILE A 1057 -77.52 7.09 -60.99
N GLN A 1058 -78.27 7.50 -59.96
CA GLN A 1058 -77.77 7.48 -58.58
C GLN A 1058 -77.53 6.05 -58.08
N LEU A 1059 -78.38 5.09 -58.45
CA LEU A 1059 -78.18 3.70 -58.10
C LEU A 1059 -76.96 3.10 -58.82
N GLU A 1060 -76.79 3.36 -60.11
CA GLU A 1060 -75.62 2.89 -60.89
C GLU A 1060 -74.31 3.46 -60.36
N THR A 1061 -74.30 4.74 -59.99
CA THR A 1061 -73.11 5.40 -59.40
C THR A 1061 -72.78 4.81 -58.03
N LEU A 1062 -73.74 4.65 -57.12
CA LEU A 1062 -73.49 3.98 -55.84
C LEU A 1062 -73.06 2.52 -56.00
N THR A 1063 -73.55 1.82 -57.02
CA THR A 1063 -73.17 0.43 -57.29
C THR A 1063 -71.70 0.32 -57.70
N THR A 1064 -71.22 1.24 -58.54
CA THR A 1064 -69.80 1.27 -58.96
C THR A 1064 -68.88 1.68 -57.80
N GLU A 1065 -69.28 2.66 -56.99
CA GLU A 1065 -68.55 3.05 -55.78
C GLU A 1065 -68.49 1.90 -54.75
N LEU A 1066 -69.60 1.18 -54.54
CA LEU A 1066 -69.65 0.02 -53.64
C LEU A 1066 -68.73 -1.11 -54.12
N ALA A 1067 -68.67 -1.36 -55.43
CA ALA A 1067 -67.76 -2.37 -55.99
C ALA A 1067 -66.28 -1.98 -55.79
N ALA A 1068 -65.95 -0.69 -55.97
CA ALA A 1068 -64.60 -0.18 -55.74
C ALA A 1068 -64.17 -0.31 -54.27
N GLU A 1069 -65.06 0.03 -53.33
CA GLU A 1069 -64.80 -0.08 -51.89
C GLU A 1069 -64.66 -1.54 -51.43
N ARG A 1070 -65.46 -2.46 -51.99
CA ARG A 1070 -65.29 -3.91 -51.73
C ARG A 1070 -63.94 -4.42 -52.21
N SER A 1071 -63.49 -4.01 -53.40
CA SER A 1071 -62.15 -4.37 -53.90
C SER A 1071 -61.03 -3.81 -53.02
N LEU A 1072 -61.20 -2.60 -52.46
CA LEU A 1072 -60.25 -2.03 -51.51
C LEU A 1072 -60.20 -2.85 -50.21
N CYS A 1073 -61.35 -3.28 -49.68
CA CYS A 1073 -61.42 -4.13 -48.49
C CYS A 1073 -60.68 -5.48 -48.70
N GLU A 1074 -60.86 -6.12 -49.86
CA GLU A 1074 -60.18 -7.39 -50.19
C GLU A 1074 -58.67 -7.23 -50.26
N LYS A 1075 -58.17 -6.14 -50.84
CA LYS A 1075 -56.73 -5.84 -50.90
C LYS A 1075 -56.13 -5.64 -49.50
N LEU A 1076 -56.77 -4.81 -48.68
CA LEU A 1076 -56.32 -4.57 -47.30
C LEU A 1076 -56.33 -5.86 -46.47
N GLU A 1077 -57.29 -6.76 -46.72
CA GLU A 1077 -57.32 -8.07 -46.07
C GLU A 1077 -56.18 -9.00 -46.52
N ALA A 1078 -55.83 -8.98 -47.81
CA ALA A 1078 -54.68 -9.74 -48.32
C ALA A 1078 -53.35 -9.21 -47.75
N ASP A 1079 -53.18 -7.89 -47.69
CA ASP A 1079 -51.99 -7.25 -47.12
C ASP A 1079 -51.86 -7.57 -45.63
N LYS A 1080 -52.95 -7.43 -44.87
CA LYS A 1080 -52.99 -7.84 -43.46
C LYS A 1080 -52.58 -9.30 -43.26
N GLN A 1081 -53.11 -10.23 -44.06
CA GLN A 1081 -52.74 -11.65 -43.95
C GLN A 1081 -51.26 -11.90 -44.27
N ASN A 1082 -50.71 -11.19 -45.26
CA ASN A 1082 -49.29 -11.25 -45.58
C ASN A 1082 -48.42 -10.74 -44.43
N PHE A 1083 -48.76 -9.61 -43.83
CA PHE A 1083 -48.02 -9.05 -42.69
C PHE A 1083 -48.17 -9.91 -41.43
N GLU A 1084 -49.35 -10.49 -41.16
CA GLU A 1084 -49.55 -11.44 -40.07
C GLU A 1084 -48.70 -12.71 -40.24
N LYS A 1085 -48.54 -13.18 -41.49
CA LYS A 1085 -47.66 -14.32 -41.79
C LYS A 1085 -46.19 -13.95 -41.56
N GLN A 1086 -45.73 -12.80 -42.08
CA GLN A 1086 -44.36 -12.31 -41.84
C GLN A 1086 -44.07 -12.14 -40.35
N CYS A 1087 -45.03 -11.60 -39.58
CA CYS A 1087 -44.91 -11.49 -38.12
C CYS A 1087 -44.81 -12.86 -37.44
N LYS A 1088 -45.54 -13.88 -37.90
CA LYS A 1088 -45.44 -15.25 -37.36
C LYS A 1088 -44.08 -15.87 -37.67
N ASP A 1089 -43.59 -15.73 -38.90
CA ASP A 1089 -42.29 -16.26 -39.30
C ASP A 1089 -41.15 -15.58 -38.52
N LEU A 1090 -41.22 -14.26 -38.32
CA LEU A 1090 -40.25 -13.52 -37.50
C LEU A 1090 -40.35 -13.88 -36.02
N LYS A 1091 -41.54 -14.14 -35.47
CA LYS A 1091 -41.70 -14.63 -34.08
C LYS A 1091 -41.06 -16.00 -33.91
N MET A 1092 -41.29 -16.93 -34.84
CA MET A 1092 -40.67 -18.25 -34.81
C MET A 1092 -39.14 -18.15 -34.91
N ALA A 1093 -38.62 -17.33 -35.84
CA ALA A 1093 -37.18 -17.11 -35.97
C ALA A 1093 -36.58 -16.48 -34.69
N LEU A 1094 -37.31 -15.59 -34.02
CA LEU A 1094 -36.88 -14.99 -32.76
C LEU A 1094 -36.88 -16.03 -31.62
N GLU A 1095 -37.89 -16.88 -31.54
CA GLU A 1095 -37.97 -17.98 -30.57
C GLU A 1095 -36.88 -19.03 -30.78
N GLU A 1096 -36.56 -19.40 -32.03
CA GLU A 1096 -35.45 -20.31 -32.36
C GLU A 1096 -34.11 -19.74 -31.91
N VAL A 1097 -33.82 -18.48 -32.26
CA VAL A 1097 -32.57 -17.80 -31.84
C VAL A 1097 -32.48 -17.70 -30.31
N ASP A 1098 -33.58 -17.40 -29.63
CA ASP A 1098 -33.60 -17.27 -28.17
C ASP A 1098 -33.41 -18.63 -27.47
N ASN A 1099 -33.97 -19.71 -28.03
CA ASN A 1099 -33.77 -21.07 -27.55
C ASN A 1099 -32.32 -21.55 -27.74
N ASP A 1100 -31.72 -21.30 -28.90
CA ASP A 1100 -30.32 -21.62 -29.18
C ASP A 1100 -29.36 -20.85 -28.26
N MET A 1101 -29.63 -19.56 -28.02
CA MET A 1101 -28.90 -18.74 -27.04
C MET A 1101 -29.02 -19.31 -25.63
N ARG A 1102 -30.23 -19.68 -25.18
CA ARG A 1102 -30.44 -20.28 -23.85
C ARG A 1102 -29.75 -21.65 -23.71
N ALA A 1103 -29.72 -22.46 -24.76
CA ALA A 1103 -29.01 -23.74 -24.76
C ALA A 1103 -27.50 -23.55 -24.66
N ARG A 1104 -26.91 -22.64 -25.45
CA ARG A 1104 -25.48 -22.31 -25.38
C ARG A 1104 -25.08 -21.70 -24.04
N ASN A 1105 -25.88 -20.76 -23.52
CA ASN A 1105 -25.61 -20.13 -22.23
C ASN A 1105 -25.66 -21.16 -21.08
N ARG A 1106 -26.63 -22.08 -21.09
CA ARG A 1106 -26.66 -23.20 -20.12
C ARG A 1106 -25.42 -24.09 -20.22
N GLY A 1107 -24.95 -24.40 -21.44
CA GLY A 1107 -23.71 -25.15 -21.65
C GLY A 1107 -22.46 -24.43 -21.14
N GLN A 1108 -22.36 -23.12 -21.38
CA GLN A 1108 -21.25 -22.30 -20.87
C GLN A 1108 -21.26 -22.17 -19.34
N VAL A 1109 -22.44 -21.96 -18.74
CA VAL A 1109 -22.59 -21.90 -17.28
C VAL A 1109 -22.16 -23.23 -16.65
N ALA A 1110 -22.63 -24.36 -17.18
CA ALA A 1110 -22.22 -25.69 -16.69
C ALA A 1110 -20.70 -25.93 -16.81
N ALA A 1111 -20.08 -25.49 -17.91
CA ALA A 1111 -18.63 -25.58 -18.09
C ALA A 1111 -17.83 -24.69 -17.12
N LEU A 1112 -18.34 -23.49 -16.82
CA LEU A 1112 -17.74 -22.59 -15.83
C LEU A 1112 -17.92 -23.13 -14.41
N GLU A 1113 -19.09 -23.66 -14.07
CA GLU A 1113 -19.36 -24.32 -12.78
C GLU A 1113 -18.44 -25.52 -12.54
N ALA A 1114 -18.22 -26.36 -13.57
CA ALA A 1114 -17.29 -27.48 -13.49
C ALA A 1114 -15.83 -27.03 -13.28
N LYS A 1115 -15.39 -25.96 -13.96
CA LYS A 1115 -14.06 -25.37 -13.72
C LYS A 1115 -13.94 -24.79 -12.32
N LEU A 1116 -15.00 -24.14 -11.82
CA LEU A 1116 -15.01 -23.53 -10.49
C LEU A 1116 -14.96 -24.61 -9.40
N GLN A 1117 -15.68 -25.73 -9.57
CA GLN A 1117 -15.54 -26.91 -8.69
C GLN A 1117 -14.12 -27.47 -8.70
N ALA A 1118 -13.51 -27.67 -9.88
CA ALA A 1118 -12.14 -28.20 -9.96
C ALA A 1118 -11.10 -27.28 -9.30
N ILE A 1119 -11.23 -25.96 -9.45
CA ILE A 1119 -10.37 -24.98 -8.77
C ILE A 1119 -10.61 -24.99 -7.26
N THR A 1120 -11.86 -25.18 -6.82
CA THR A 1120 -12.21 -25.27 -5.40
C THR A 1120 -11.61 -26.51 -4.74
N GLU A 1121 -11.65 -27.67 -5.43
CA GLU A 1121 -10.97 -28.89 -4.98
C GLU A 1121 -9.44 -28.73 -4.92
N GLN A 1122 -8.83 -28.09 -5.91
CA GLN A 1122 -7.40 -27.78 -5.88
C GLN A 1122 -7.03 -26.83 -4.74
N TYR A 1123 -7.87 -25.81 -4.47
CA TYR A 1123 -7.66 -24.89 -3.35
C TYR A 1123 -7.73 -25.63 -2.00
N ALA A 1124 -8.71 -26.52 -1.82
CA ALA A 1124 -8.83 -27.34 -0.62
C ALA A 1124 -7.61 -28.25 -0.40
N GLN A 1125 -7.06 -28.87 -1.46
CA GLN A 1125 -5.82 -29.65 -1.39
C GLN A 1125 -4.62 -28.79 -0.98
N MET A 1126 -4.43 -27.63 -1.62
CA MET A 1126 -3.33 -26.71 -1.26
C MET A 1126 -3.43 -26.22 0.19
N GLU A 1127 -4.64 -25.96 0.69
CA GLU A 1127 -4.85 -25.56 2.09
C GLU A 1127 -4.50 -26.70 3.06
N GLN A 1128 -4.85 -27.95 2.71
CA GLN A 1128 -4.47 -29.13 3.48
C GLN A 1128 -2.95 -29.32 3.52
N GLU A 1129 -2.25 -29.17 2.39
CA GLU A 1129 -0.79 -29.22 2.31
C GLU A 1129 -0.13 -28.10 3.12
N ARG A 1130 -0.64 -26.86 3.03
CA ARG A 1130 -0.16 -25.72 3.82
C ARG A 1130 -0.29 -25.99 5.32
N ASN A 1131 -1.40 -26.59 5.74
CA ASN A 1131 -1.62 -26.96 7.14
C ASN A 1131 -0.66 -28.05 7.62
N VAL A 1132 -0.30 -29.01 6.77
CA VAL A 1132 0.74 -30.02 7.08
C VAL A 1132 2.12 -29.37 7.18
N ALA A 1133 2.49 -28.51 6.24
CA ALA A 1133 3.76 -27.78 6.26
C ALA A 1133 3.91 -26.91 7.51
N ASN A 1134 2.86 -26.17 7.91
CA ASN A 1134 2.86 -25.37 9.13
C ASN A 1134 3.05 -26.21 10.40
N ARG A 1135 2.47 -27.43 10.46
CA ARG A 1135 2.72 -28.35 11.59
C ARG A 1135 4.18 -28.82 11.62
N GLN A 1136 4.80 -29.00 10.46
CA GLN A 1136 6.19 -29.42 10.35
C GLN A 1136 7.16 -28.29 10.74
N ILE A 1137 6.89 -27.05 10.31
CA ILE A 1137 7.64 -25.85 10.73
C ILE A 1137 7.62 -25.71 12.25
N ARG A 1138 6.44 -25.78 12.89
CA ARG A 1138 6.33 -25.70 14.36
C ARG A 1138 7.12 -26.78 15.10
N ARG A 1139 7.24 -27.99 14.53
CA ARG A 1139 8.09 -29.06 15.10
C ARG A 1139 9.57 -28.74 14.97
N MET A 1140 10.00 -28.14 13.87
CA MET A 1140 11.39 -27.72 13.66
C MET A 1140 11.76 -26.52 14.52
N GLU A 1141 10.87 -25.54 14.68
CA GLU A 1141 11.04 -24.41 15.61
C GLU A 1141 11.20 -24.88 17.06
N LYS A 1142 10.40 -25.86 17.49
CA LYS A 1142 10.54 -26.46 18.82
C LYS A 1142 11.92 -27.11 19.01
N LYS A 1143 12.36 -27.92 18.04
CA LYS A 1143 13.70 -28.54 18.08
C LYS A 1143 14.82 -27.49 18.13
N LEU A 1144 14.69 -26.41 17.35
CA LEU A 1144 15.65 -25.32 17.34
C LEU A 1144 15.73 -24.62 18.71
N SER A 1145 14.57 -24.35 19.31
CA SER A 1145 14.49 -23.77 20.66
C SER A 1145 15.14 -24.67 21.71
N ASP A 1146 14.90 -25.99 21.66
CA ASP A 1146 15.50 -26.95 22.58
C ASP A 1146 17.04 -26.98 22.41
N THR A 1147 17.54 -26.96 21.16
CA THR A 1147 18.99 -26.91 20.89
C THR A 1147 19.65 -25.59 21.33
N LEU A 1148 18.94 -24.46 21.24
CA LEU A 1148 19.45 -23.18 21.74
C LEU A 1148 19.57 -23.19 23.26
N MET A 1149 18.58 -23.78 23.95
CA MET A 1149 18.62 -23.92 25.41
C MET A 1149 19.79 -24.80 25.88
N MET A 1150 20.05 -25.93 25.20
CA MET A 1150 21.21 -26.78 25.49
C MET A 1150 22.54 -26.04 25.27
N ASN A 1151 22.62 -25.20 24.23
CA ASN A 1151 23.82 -24.41 23.93
C ASN A 1151 24.05 -23.30 24.97
N GLU A 1152 22.98 -22.71 25.52
CA GLU A 1152 23.08 -21.79 26.66
C GLU A 1152 23.54 -22.49 27.95
N GLU A 1153 23.06 -23.71 28.23
CA GLU A 1153 23.55 -24.52 29.36
C GLU A 1153 25.03 -24.89 29.20
N GLU A 1154 25.47 -25.28 28.00
CA GLU A 1154 26.88 -25.56 27.71
C GLU A 1154 27.76 -24.31 27.90
N LYS A 1155 27.30 -23.14 27.45
CA LYS A 1155 28.01 -21.87 27.70
C LYS A 1155 28.16 -21.57 29.19
N ARG A 1156 27.09 -21.74 29.97
CA ARG A 1156 27.13 -21.56 31.44
C ARG A 1156 28.10 -22.55 32.09
N ASN A 1157 28.11 -23.80 31.64
CA ASN A 1157 29.07 -24.81 32.12
C ASN A 1157 30.52 -24.43 31.79
N ILE A 1158 30.78 -23.90 30.58
CA ILE A 1158 32.11 -23.43 30.18
C ILE A 1158 32.56 -22.23 31.03
N GLU A 1159 31.65 -21.27 31.31
CA GLU A 1159 31.95 -20.14 32.20
C GLU A 1159 32.26 -20.58 33.63
N GLN A 1160 31.50 -21.54 34.17
CA GLN A 1160 31.82 -22.13 35.48
C GLN A 1160 33.19 -22.82 35.48
N LEU A 1161 33.52 -23.58 34.43
CA LEU A 1161 34.84 -24.21 34.29
C LEU A 1161 35.96 -23.16 34.20
N LYS A 1162 35.77 -22.07 33.45
CA LYS A 1162 36.72 -20.95 33.39
C LYS A 1162 36.94 -20.30 34.75
N GLU A 1163 35.89 -19.99 35.50
CA GLU A 1163 36.02 -19.46 36.87
C GLU A 1163 36.75 -20.41 37.82
N THR A 1164 36.57 -21.74 37.67
CA THR A 1164 37.33 -22.71 38.47
C THR A 1164 38.81 -22.74 38.08
N ALA A 1165 39.12 -22.65 36.79
CA ALA A 1165 40.49 -22.58 36.28
C ALA A 1165 41.20 -21.29 36.73
N ASP A 1166 40.54 -20.14 36.63
CA ASP A 1166 41.10 -18.85 37.05
C ASP A 1166 41.38 -18.82 38.56
N ARG A 1167 40.51 -19.41 39.38
CA ARG A 1167 40.74 -19.61 40.82
C ARG A 1167 41.95 -20.52 41.09
N ALA A 1168 42.15 -21.57 40.29
CA ALA A 1168 43.32 -22.44 40.42
C ALA A 1168 44.63 -21.72 40.00
N ILE A 1169 44.59 -20.93 38.92
CA ILE A 1169 45.72 -20.13 38.46
C ILE A 1169 46.10 -19.07 39.51
N ALA A 1170 45.13 -18.39 40.10
CA ALA A 1170 45.37 -17.43 41.18
C ALA A 1170 46.06 -18.07 42.39
N ARG A 1171 45.61 -19.26 42.82
CA ARG A 1171 46.27 -20.03 43.89
C ARG A 1171 47.69 -20.44 43.51
N HIS A 1172 47.93 -20.88 42.28
CA HIS A 1172 49.28 -21.21 41.82
C HIS A 1172 50.23 -20.00 41.82
N ARG A 1173 49.74 -18.82 41.43
CA ARG A 1173 50.52 -17.57 41.50
C ARG A 1173 50.84 -17.19 42.95
N GLN A 1174 49.89 -17.34 43.87
CA GLN A 1174 50.12 -17.08 45.29
C GLN A 1174 51.15 -18.04 45.90
N MET A 1175 51.03 -19.34 45.59
CA MET A 1175 52.01 -20.36 46.01
C MET A 1175 53.41 -20.09 45.45
N ARG A 1176 53.53 -19.63 44.19
CA ARG A 1176 54.83 -19.25 43.62
C ARG A 1176 55.47 -18.08 44.36
N ARG A 1177 54.71 -17.02 44.67
CA ARG A 1177 55.23 -15.88 45.46
C ARG A 1177 55.69 -16.32 46.85
N GLN A 1178 54.93 -17.19 47.52
CA GLN A 1178 55.35 -17.73 48.82
C GLN A 1178 56.66 -18.54 48.74
N ILE A 1179 56.87 -19.28 47.65
CA ILE A 1179 58.13 -20.00 47.43
C ILE A 1179 59.27 -19.02 47.18
N GLU A 1180 59.07 -17.99 46.35
CA GLU A 1180 60.06 -16.94 46.08
C GLU A 1180 60.44 -16.19 47.37
N ASP A 1181 59.48 -15.83 48.21
CA ASP A 1181 59.71 -15.19 49.51
C ASP A 1181 60.54 -16.08 50.45
N LEU A 1182 60.22 -17.39 50.51
CA LEU A 1182 60.97 -18.38 51.30
C LEU A 1182 62.39 -18.61 50.76
N GLU A 1183 62.57 -18.57 49.44
CA GLU A 1183 63.89 -18.67 48.80
C GLU A 1183 64.74 -17.42 49.08
N GLU A 1184 64.16 -16.23 49.04
CA GLU A 1184 64.84 -14.99 49.45
C GLU A 1184 65.25 -15.02 50.92
N GLU A 1185 64.37 -15.47 51.83
CA GLU A 1185 64.70 -15.66 53.25
C GLU A 1185 65.84 -16.66 53.43
N ALA A 1186 65.78 -17.81 52.76
CA ALA A 1186 66.85 -18.82 52.81
C ALA A 1186 68.18 -18.29 52.23
N CYS A 1187 68.14 -17.40 51.24
CA CYS A 1187 69.32 -16.76 50.67
C CYS A 1187 69.92 -15.71 51.61
N ARG A 1188 69.07 -14.90 52.28
CA ARG A 1188 69.48 -13.95 53.34
C ARG A 1188 70.14 -14.70 54.51
N GLU A 1189 69.56 -15.82 54.93
CA GLU A 1189 70.08 -16.60 56.04
C GLU A 1189 71.40 -17.30 55.68
N ARG A 1190 71.53 -17.86 54.47
CA ARG A 1190 72.82 -18.39 53.97
C ARG A 1190 73.89 -17.31 53.90
N SER A 1191 73.52 -16.07 53.56
CA SER A 1191 74.45 -14.95 53.50
C SER A 1191 74.91 -14.50 54.90
N LYS A 1192 73.99 -14.48 55.89
CA LYS A 1192 74.35 -14.28 57.31
C LYS A 1192 75.25 -15.40 57.84
N CYS A 1193 74.95 -16.67 57.53
CA CYS A 1193 75.82 -17.78 57.90
C CYS A 1193 77.23 -17.63 57.32
N ARG A 1194 77.36 -17.24 56.05
CA ARG A 1194 78.67 -16.98 55.43
C ARG A 1194 79.42 -15.81 56.07
N GLN A 1195 78.73 -14.73 56.45
CA GLN A 1195 79.34 -13.61 57.17
C GLN A 1195 79.81 -14.02 58.57
N LEU A 1196 78.99 -14.78 59.31
CA LEU A 1196 79.37 -15.34 60.60
C LEU A 1196 80.54 -16.31 60.48
N GLN A 1197 80.58 -17.13 59.43
CA GLN A 1197 81.69 -18.03 59.16
C GLN A 1197 83.00 -17.24 58.95
N ARG A 1198 82.98 -16.21 58.09
CA ARG A 1198 84.14 -15.33 57.89
C ARG A 1198 84.58 -14.66 59.20
N SER A 1199 83.62 -14.16 59.99
CA SER A 1199 83.95 -13.55 61.28
C SER A 1199 84.53 -14.56 62.29
N ILE A 1200 84.13 -15.82 62.23
CA ILE A 1200 84.73 -16.90 63.04
C ILE A 1200 86.14 -17.21 62.53
N ASP A 1201 86.33 -17.27 61.23
CA ASP A 1201 87.63 -17.52 60.61
C ASP A 1201 88.61 -16.37 60.93
N ASP A 1202 88.20 -15.11 60.84
CA ASP A 1202 88.97 -13.93 61.23
C ASP A 1202 89.34 -13.96 62.72
N LEU A 1203 88.40 -14.36 63.60
CA LEU A 1203 88.65 -14.52 65.04
C LEU A 1203 89.59 -15.70 65.33
N ASN A 1204 89.52 -16.78 64.56
CA ASN A 1204 90.43 -17.91 64.66
C ASN A 1204 91.83 -17.51 64.20
N GLU A 1205 91.97 -16.75 63.11
CA GLU A 1205 93.24 -16.20 62.64
C GLU A 1205 93.85 -15.22 63.66
N ALA A 1206 93.03 -14.35 64.25
CA ALA A 1206 93.43 -13.46 65.34
C ALA A 1206 93.86 -14.26 66.59
N ASN A 1207 93.17 -15.34 66.93
CA ASN A 1207 93.59 -16.23 68.01
C ASN A 1207 94.88 -16.96 67.68
N GLU A 1208 95.07 -17.45 66.47
CA GLU A 1208 96.31 -18.11 66.06
C GLU A 1208 97.50 -17.15 66.08
N THR A 1209 97.34 -15.93 65.58
CA THR A 1209 98.37 -14.90 65.64
C THR A 1209 98.71 -14.55 67.08
N LEU A 1210 97.71 -14.31 67.95
CA LEU A 1210 97.92 -14.13 69.39
C LEU A 1210 98.56 -15.35 70.06
N THR A 1211 98.27 -16.56 69.61
CA THR A 1211 98.86 -17.80 70.13
C THR A 1211 100.33 -17.92 69.71
N ARG A 1212 100.65 -17.57 68.46
CA ARG A 1212 102.03 -17.50 67.95
C ARG A 1212 102.82 -16.41 68.65
N GLU A 1213 102.24 -15.23 68.85
CA GLU A 1213 102.85 -14.13 69.62
C GLU A 1213 103.06 -14.53 71.07
N ASN A 1214 102.08 -15.17 71.72
CA ASN A 1214 102.24 -15.69 73.07
C ASN A 1214 103.30 -16.80 73.14
N ALA A 1215 103.41 -17.66 72.12
CA ALA A 1215 104.46 -18.66 72.03
C ALA A 1215 105.85 -18.01 71.83
N GLN A 1216 105.94 -16.96 71.02
CA GLN A 1216 107.15 -16.15 70.85
C GLN A 1216 107.51 -15.40 72.13
N LEU A 1217 106.56 -14.82 72.84
CA LEU A 1217 106.77 -14.15 74.13
C LEU A 1217 107.16 -15.16 75.22
N LYS A 1218 106.59 -16.38 75.23
CA LYS A 1218 107.02 -17.48 76.10
C LYS A 1218 108.43 -17.96 75.76
N SER A 1219 108.77 -18.06 74.46
CA SER A 1219 110.11 -18.36 73.96
C SER A 1219 111.12 -17.29 74.38
N LEU A 1220 110.78 -16.01 74.19
CA LEU A 1220 111.57 -14.86 74.63
C LEU A 1220 111.70 -14.82 76.15
N ALA A 1221 110.65 -15.15 76.89
CA ALA A 1221 110.71 -15.27 78.36
C ALA A 1221 111.58 -16.46 78.80
N ALA A 1222 111.56 -17.57 78.08
CA ALA A 1222 112.46 -18.71 78.33
C ALA A 1222 113.93 -18.36 78.01
N LEU A 1223 114.17 -17.61 76.93
CA LEU A 1223 115.47 -17.03 76.60
C LEU A 1223 115.93 -16.01 77.65
N ALA A 1224 115.02 -15.14 78.13
CA ALA A 1224 115.31 -14.20 79.21
C ALA A 1224 115.63 -14.91 80.54
N ARG A 1225 115.01 -16.07 80.82
CA ARG A 1225 115.37 -16.92 81.97
C ARG A 1225 116.74 -17.58 81.80
N ARG A 1226 117.15 -17.95 80.57
CA ARG A 1226 118.53 -18.41 80.30
C ARG A 1226 119.57 -17.29 80.33
N SER A 1227 119.17 -16.04 80.09
CA SER A 1227 120.03 -14.86 80.05
C SER A 1227 120.24 -14.20 81.43
N GLY A 1228 119.72 -14.76 82.52
CA GLY A 1228 120.10 -14.33 83.87
C GLY A 1228 119.72 -12.89 84.26
N LEU A 1229 118.78 -12.25 83.56
CA LEU A 1229 118.23 -10.96 83.99
C LEU A 1229 117.12 -11.18 85.03
N ASN A 1230 117.49 -11.00 86.29
CA ASN A 1230 116.62 -10.96 87.46
C ASN A 1230 115.44 -9.99 87.24
N ARG A 1231 114.21 -10.52 87.22
CA ARG A 1231 112.97 -9.72 87.31
C ARG A 1231 112.28 -10.03 88.65
N PRO A 1232 111.83 -9.01 89.42
CA PRO A 1232 111.16 -9.20 90.70
C PRO A 1232 109.71 -9.70 90.57
N SER A 1233 109.27 -10.33 91.65
CA SER A 1233 108.05 -11.11 91.87
C SER A 1233 106.72 -10.43 91.49
N THR A 1234 105.87 -11.23 90.83
CA THR A 1234 104.45 -11.02 90.48
C THR A 1234 103.51 -11.47 91.61
N SER A 1235 102.45 -10.70 91.88
CA SER A 1235 101.30 -11.06 92.74
C SER A 1235 99.98 -10.50 92.19
N ARG A 1236 98.96 -11.40 92.07
CA ARG A 1236 97.48 -11.22 91.93
C ARG A 1236 96.96 -10.43 90.71
N PHE A 1237 96.12 -10.91 89.78
CA PHE A 1237 95.07 -11.95 89.63
C PHE A 1237 93.72 -11.70 90.38
N GLY A 1238 92.69 -11.35 89.60
CA GLY A 1238 91.23 -11.26 89.89
C GLY A 1238 90.57 -10.40 88.78
N SER A 1239 89.83 -10.91 87.79
CA SER A 1239 88.54 -11.63 87.75
C SER A 1239 87.33 -10.73 88.06
N GLU A 1240 86.74 -10.10 87.04
CA GLU A 1240 85.33 -9.68 87.03
C GLU A 1240 84.73 -9.94 85.65
N THR A 1241 83.61 -10.66 85.68
CA THR A 1241 82.81 -11.15 84.56
C THR A 1241 81.46 -10.43 84.59
N ASP A 1242 81.06 -9.76 83.51
CA ASP A 1242 79.72 -9.18 83.39
C ASP A 1242 78.99 -9.69 82.15
N SER A 1243 77.73 -10.08 82.39
CA SER A 1243 76.81 -10.84 81.54
C SER A 1243 75.60 -9.95 81.25
N ILE A 1244 75.31 -9.69 79.96
CA ILE A 1244 74.15 -8.94 79.45
C ILE A 1244 73.67 -9.76 78.23
N GLY A 1245 72.41 -10.11 77.98
CA GLY A 1245 71.10 -9.67 78.46
C GLY A 1245 70.16 -9.83 77.24
N ARG A 1246 69.40 -10.93 77.18
CA ARG A 1246 68.49 -11.29 76.06
C ARG A 1246 67.18 -10.51 76.15
N GLY A 1247 66.75 -9.90 75.05
CA GLY A 1247 65.42 -9.28 74.90
C GLY A 1247 64.78 -9.65 73.56
N THR A 1248 63.75 -10.49 73.61
CA THR A 1248 62.93 -10.96 72.48
C THR A 1248 61.59 -10.24 72.47
N ARG A 1249 61.26 -9.53 71.39
CA ARG A 1249 59.91 -9.01 71.07
C ARG A 1249 59.73 -9.03 69.55
N SER A 1250 58.75 -9.79 69.05
CA SER A 1250 58.23 -9.68 67.68
C SER A 1250 56.73 -9.97 67.70
N PHE A 1251 55.97 -9.00 67.21
CA PHE A 1251 54.53 -9.01 66.99
C PHE A 1251 54.30 -9.37 65.51
N GLY A 1252 53.56 -10.45 65.23
CA GLY A 1252 53.13 -10.83 63.88
C GLY A 1252 51.60 -10.81 63.80
N GLY A 1253 51.07 -10.04 62.85
CA GLY A 1253 49.64 -9.85 62.62
C GLY A 1253 49.07 -10.70 61.48
N ASP A 1254 47.77 -10.94 61.60
CA ASP A 1254 46.72 -11.26 60.61
C ASP A 1254 47.13 -11.77 59.21
N SER A 1255 46.91 -13.08 58.98
CA SER A 1255 46.64 -13.67 57.67
C SER A 1255 45.13 -13.85 57.48
N THR A 1256 44.58 -13.12 56.50
CA THR A 1256 43.26 -13.30 55.90
C THR A 1256 43.26 -14.47 54.91
N ASP A 1257 42.45 -15.51 55.18
CA ASP A 1257 42.19 -16.63 54.26
C ASP A 1257 40.70 -16.67 53.87
N LEU A 1258 40.48 -16.94 52.58
CA LEU A 1258 39.24 -16.74 51.82
C LEU A 1258 38.09 -17.72 52.14
N LEU A 1259 36.89 -17.14 52.16
CA LEU A 1259 35.56 -17.74 52.25
C LEU A 1259 35.29 -18.83 51.18
N ARG A 1260 34.87 -20.02 51.62
CA ARG A 1260 34.17 -21.07 50.83
C ARG A 1260 32.65 -20.83 50.86
N PRO A 1261 31.91 -20.91 49.73
CA PRO A 1261 30.46 -20.70 49.69
C PRO A 1261 29.66 -22.01 49.84
N ASN A 1262 28.63 -21.95 50.70
CA ASN A 1262 27.57 -22.94 50.88
C ASN A 1262 26.56 -22.89 49.73
N SER A 1263 26.35 -24.02 49.06
CA SER A 1263 25.18 -24.31 48.22
C SER A 1263 24.11 -24.99 49.06
N GLY A 1264 22.98 -24.32 49.28
CA GLY A 1264 21.81 -24.87 49.98
C GLY A 1264 20.54 -24.20 49.47
N SER A 1265 20.06 -24.68 48.33
CA SER A 1265 18.81 -24.26 47.71
C SER A 1265 17.62 -24.90 48.43
N THR A 1266 16.73 -24.05 48.92
CA THR A 1266 15.36 -24.34 49.38
C THR A 1266 14.37 -24.00 48.28
N ALA A 1267 13.62 -24.99 47.79
CA ALA A 1267 12.31 -24.88 47.15
C ALA A 1267 11.66 -26.28 47.24
N GLY A 1268 10.58 -26.46 48.01
CA GLY A 1268 9.20 -26.52 47.49
C GLY A 1268 8.93 -27.92 46.90
N SER A 1269 7.93 -28.72 47.25
CA SER A 1269 6.57 -28.47 47.70
C SER A 1269 6.02 -29.79 48.29
N TYR A 1270 5.30 -29.73 49.41
CA TYR A 1270 4.45 -30.83 49.87
C TYR A 1270 3.01 -30.42 49.56
N ILE A 1271 2.40 -31.16 48.65
CA ILE A 1271 1.03 -31.00 48.18
C ILE A 1271 0.09 -31.46 49.30
N GLY A 1272 -0.72 -30.54 49.81
CA GLY A 1272 -1.86 -30.83 50.67
C GLY A 1272 -3.14 -30.81 49.82
N ASP A 1273 -3.72 -31.99 49.68
CA ASP A 1273 -5.06 -32.20 49.13
C ASP A 1273 -6.10 -31.76 50.17
N ASP A 1274 -6.93 -30.77 49.87
CA ASP A 1274 -8.16 -30.44 50.61
C ASP A 1274 -9.37 -30.67 49.68
N PRO A 1275 -10.12 -31.76 49.85
CA PRO A 1275 -11.39 -32.01 49.17
C PRO A 1275 -12.53 -31.75 50.15
N ASP A 1276 -13.21 -30.60 50.04
CA ASP A 1276 -14.55 -30.45 50.62
C ASP A 1276 -15.25 -29.25 49.99
N LEU A 1277 -16.28 -29.53 49.21
CA LEU A 1277 -17.60 -28.86 49.24
C LEU A 1277 -18.43 -29.36 48.06
N THR A 1278 -19.06 -30.50 48.33
CA THR A 1278 -20.37 -30.84 47.77
C THR A 1278 -21.42 -30.19 48.66
N ALA A 1279 -22.40 -29.48 48.06
CA ALA A 1279 -23.83 -29.47 48.42
C ALA A 1279 -24.55 -28.20 47.92
N SER A 1280 -25.68 -28.46 47.26
CA SER A 1280 -26.75 -27.58 46.76
C SER A 1280 -26.46 -26.68 45.57
#